data_AF-A0A2S9XG13-F1
#
_entry.id   AF-A0A2S9XG13-F1
#
_cell.length_a   1.000
_cell.length_b   1.000
_cell.length_c   1.000
_cell.angle_alpha   90.00
_cell.angle_beta   90.00
_cell.angle_gamma   90.00
#
_symmetry.space_group_name_H-M   'P 1'
#
loop_
_entity.id
_entity.type
_entity.pdbx_description
1 polymer ?
#
loop_
_entity_poly.entity_id
_entity_poly.type
_entity_poly.pdbx_seq_one_letter_code
_entity_poly.pdbx_strand_id
1 'polypeptide(L)'
;MADTENTEVLRLPGEPPFVGRQDPLHTLSEGLARAQIAQPSAVVVCGERGVGKSRLLRQFVSARLEADDAFVLSGTWQTRSAEIHGGLASALEQLAREMRRLPPDERDEVRYRVNHATRHMGAIVARSAPALGSLLRDLEELPQLELSGDFSRHTAVIAELLRSIGTQRRPLVLVLDNLEEADASSLGVLKILTQAQPAHHTLVLAGERTDGDWPLQPQFESDLLALKPLRPTEVQHLLSATLPGTIVELATVAEALHRVSGGFPLAVWANLRAWIDQGLLVRNVDDEAWSARALEPDELRGDRGVADLFGLRFVGASDEVRDVAVALAVVGVELELAAVYELSPLDREPLEAALEELVGRGILSRSAGGYRFPHDSIREVVLESVDADQRRAAHARAAAYMRQNNAPIAQIAYHSEHAFDDEAPAEASDELSRLHTEAGRDRLAVYDLKRARWHLECALERSRDPECRAVSAEGLADVCLLSGDLDDAVMLYTAIIAASEVGHALRAATKVVYFLVFKSALDDAKQLGEMALERVPEPAPSTRFGKVVAAAKALVSSWFRDPPHELEIREAIISLHTSMIPICLSGDPFSLMMYLARARWFARGIQSGSSAAIQCFEASVRALLGNYRAADELFDEAEKGARRARDPWALGLMYHTRAHNSLLPSNRYEEGQDALVDAIASFRETGDVSVALLSLLFKAIYGRDRESTNTLLGWIDEGISMAHRNGKEMVLPHFQSVRLAVLARQGHTNLSDRILEVAELAEQSEPFDAVSVVVNGHLATAAHVSGDIPLALKFVEAGHDELAELQGILDVAREIHVATVFAVLDRQHPTRRQLKLQRKSLRALKRAAKTAPRLQVQVDLYALRRAIAARNTKKIQSRAAHLVEGFESHGNLYAAREAHLALARTHRGENIIAASEHERIAYKLGRRLGLVEQNMLSDLSDLDGELLALPFSSDASAAIDDSQFDIPAAGMLDTAVGKKHKAREQQNSVQTVTDAQAETLEAWALGSERHDHTTLGDVLARVRPTVATSVPEAELVAECSAPEAEVPLASGDLEILVINLILTSRDAVGANSKMRLTLEVEDVEGAARPDGSPGAAPGKYLVIELRTLGRGTSVPIIGGFSNCENLVHTLGGVLSASTDRGVAFLQARIRLEVNTDVQAADQAGVVIVVHPDPETREAIRAALEDMGRPVRDFGRGDFQSVYLETAAVLIADSATLSDIAALEPFLTTRIFEIARRGDEVRDASRALLRVPLERSELEVLLELG
;
A
#
# COMPACT_ATOMS: atom_id res chain seq x y z
N MET A 1 29.61 -21.21 -63.82
CA MET A 1 28.50 -21.17 -64.78
C MET A 1 27.80 -22.52 -64.71
N ALA A 2 26.49 -22.48 -64.44
CA ALA A 2 25.54 -23.57 -64.07
C ALA A 2 25.80 -24.11 -62.64
N ASP A 3 24.98 -23.95 -61.59
CA ASP A 3 23.54 -23.70 -61.45
C ASP A 3 23.25 -22.84 -60.20
N THR A 4 22.95 -21.55 -60.36
CA THR A 4 22.44 -20.67 -59.28
C THR A 4 21.15 -19.96 -59.66
N GLU A 5 20.46 -20.43 -60.72
CA GLU A 5 19.21 -19.86 -61.22
C GLU A 5 18.07 -20.87 -61.04
N ASN A 6 17.63 -21.07 -59.78
CA ASN A 6 16.24 -21.38 -59.40
C ASN A 6 16.15 -21.75 -57.90
N THR A 7 16.70 -20.93 -57.01
CA THR A 7 16.31 -21.02 -55.59
C THR A 7 14.95 -20.34 -55.46
N GLU A 8 13.88 -21.13 -55.43
CA GLU A 8 12.55 -20.64 -55.06
C GLU A 8 12.67 -19.99 -53.67
N VAL A 9 12.59 -18.65 -53.59
CA VAL A 9 12.76 -17.92 -52.33
C VAL A 9 11.57 -18.25 -51.44
N LEU A 10 11.72 -19.25 -50.57
CA LEU A 10 10.70 -19.63 -49.60
C LEU A 10 10.49 -18.45 -48.65
N ARG A 11 9.32 -17.82 -48.75
CA ARG A 11 8.88 -16.85 -47.74
C ARG A 11 8.29 -17.62 -46.57
N LEU A 12 9.04 -17.74 -45.47
CA LEU A 12 8.46 -18.23 -44.22
C LEU A 12 7.25 -17.35 -43.85
N PRO A 13 6.21 -17.93 -43.20
CA PRO A 13 5.07 -17.14 -42.72
C PRO A 13 5.54 -16.03 -41.78
N GLY A 14 4.76 -14.95 -41.66
CA GLY A 14 5.12 -13.83 -40.79
C GLY A 14 5.20 -14.21 -39.30
N GLU A 15 4.45 -15.23 -38.88
CA GLU A 15 4.46 -15.77 -37.51
C GLU A 15 4.70 -17.30 -37.51
N PRO A 16 5.40 -17.85 -36.49
CA PRO A 16 5.63 -19.29 -36.35
C PRO A 16 4.35 -20.09 -36.03
N PRO A 17 4.26 -21.37 -36.41
CA PRO A 17 3.18 -22.26 -35.98
C PRO A 17 3.18 -22.46 -34.46
N PHE A 18 2.01 -22.69 -33.88
CA PHE A 18 1.84 -22.85 -32.42
C PHE A 18 2.13 -24.30 -31.98
N VAL A 19 3.17 -24.52 -31.18
CA VAL A 19 3.70 -25.86 -30.84
C VAL A 19 4.06 -25.96 -29.35
N GLY A 20 3.86 -27.15 -28.75
CA GLY A 20 4.40 -27.50 -27.43
C GLY A 20 3.72 -26.85 -26.21
N ARG A 21 2.51 -26.30 -26.38
CA ARG A 21 1.80 -25.53 -25.35
C ARG A 21 0.41 -26.08 -25.02
N GLN A 22 0.21 -27.39 -25.18
CA GLN A 22 -1.06 -28.05 -24.90
C GLN A 22 -1.43 -28.00 -23.40
N ASP A 23 -0.49 -28.34 -22.50
CA ASP A 23 -0.76 -28.31 -21.05
C ASP A 23 -1.04 -26.89 -20.55
N PRO A 24 -0.24 -25.84 -20.90
CA PRO A 24 -0.59 -24.46 -20.58
C PRO A 24 -1.97 -24.04 -21.08
N LEU A 25 -2.36 -24.40 -22.31
CA LEU A 25 -3.70 -24.10 -22.84
C LEU A 25 -4.81 -24.81 -22.07
N HIS A 26 -4.56 -26.02 -21.59
CA HIS A 26 -5.51 -26.76 -20.76
C HIS A 26 -5.78 -26.02 -19.45
N THR A 27 -4.73 -25.55 -18.76
CA THR A 27 -4.86 -24.76 -17.52
C THR A 27 -5.67 -23.49 -17.73
N LEU A 28 -5.44 -22.75 -18.82
CA LEU A 28 -6.25 -21.56 -19.15
C LEU A 28 -7.73 -21.94 -19.40
N SER A 29 -7.99 -23.11 -19.97
CA SER A 29 -9.34 -23.62 -20.24
C SER A 29 -10.05 -24.07 -18.96
N GLU A 30 -9.34 -24.65 -18.00
CA GLU A 30 -9.87 -24.97 -16.66
C GLU A 30 -10.28 -23.69 -15.90
N GLY A 31 -9.47 -22.63 -15.98
CA GLY A 31 -9.82 -21.33 -15.43
C GLY A 31 -11.13 -20.77 -16.00
N LEU A 32 -11.35 -20.92 -17.32
CA LEU A 32 -12.61 -20.52 -17.94
C LEU A 32 -13.79 -21.37 -17.46
N ALA A 33 -13.60 -22.69 -17.33
CA ALA A 33 -14.64 -23.59 -16.84
C ALA A 33 -15.09 -23.22 -15.41
N ARG A 34 -14.16 -22.79 -14.54
CA ARG A 34 -14.49 -22.24 -13.22
C ARG A 34 -15.29 -20.94 -13.32
N ALA A 35 -14.87 -20.01 -14.19
CA ALA A 35 -15.60 -18.77 -14.40
C ALA A 35 -17.03 -19.02 -14.92
N GLN A 36 -17.27 -20.05 -15.73
CA GLN A 36 -18.62 -20.43 -16.18
C GLN A 36 -19.55 -20.82 -15.03
N ILE A 37 -19.04 -21.42 -13.96
CA ILE A 37 -19.83 -21.79 -12.76
C ILE A 37 -19.81 -20.71 -11.67
N ALA A 38 -19.57 -19.45 -12.04
CA ALA A 38 -19.51 -18.27 -11.16
C ALA A 38 -18.38 -18.32 -10.11
N GLN A 39 -17.32 -19.08 -10.37
CA GLN A 39 -16.11 -19.09 -9.57
C GLN A 39 -15.04 -18.25 -10.26
N PRO A 40 -14.80 -17.00 -9.82
CA PRO A 40 -13.77 -16.19 -10.44
C PRO A 40 -12.40 -16.83 -10.25
N SER A 41 -11.52 -16.66 -11.23
CA SER A 41 -10.15 -17.14 -11.10
C SER A 41 -9.17 -16.23 -11.83
N ALA A 42 -7.94 -16.21 -11.36
CA ALA A 42 -6.83 -15.60 -12.05
C ALA A 42 -5.76 -16.63 -12.36
N VAL A 43 -5.15 -16.53 -13.54
CA VAL A 43 -3.96 -17.31 -13.91
C VAL A 43 -2.87 -16.33 -14.32
N VAL A 44 -1.75 -16.33 -13.59
CA VAL A 44 -0.57 -15.53 -13.92
C VAL A 44 0.41 -16.40 -14.69
N VAL A 45 0.69 -16.02 -15.94
CA VAL A 45 1.59 -16.70 -16.85
C VAL A 45 2.97 -16.07 -16.72
N CYS A 46 3.85 -16.72 -15.95
CA CYS A 46 5.20 -16.24 -15.67
C CYS A 46 6.20 -16.80 -16.70
N GLY A 47 7.24 -16.05 -17.02
CA GLY A 47 8.40 -16.56 -17.74
C GLY A 47 9.26 -15.47 -18.37
N GLU A 48 10.43 -15.84 -18.87
CA GLU A 48 11.37 -14.92 -19.49
C GLU A 48 10.83 -14.27 -20.78
N ARG A 49 11.52 -13.23 -21.23
CA ARG A 49 11.21 -12.54 -22.49
C ARG A 49 11.34 -13.50 -23.68
N GLY A 50 10.38 -13.47 -24.60
CA GLY A 50 10.42 -14.30 -25.82
C GLY A 50 10.06 -15.79 -25.63
N VAL A 51 9.71 -16.22 -24.41
CA VAL A 51 9.27 -17.62 -24.14
C VAL A 51 7.91 -17.97 -24.75
N GLY A 52 7.13 -16.96 -25.16
CA GLY A 52 5.84 -17.15 -25.85
C GLY A 52 4.58 -16.90 -25.01
N LYS A 53 4.67 -16.14 -23.91
CA LYS A 53 3.52 -15.74 -23.06
C LYS A 53 2.38 -15.11 -23.87
N SER A 54 2.65 -14.00 -24.56
CA SER A 54 1.63 -13.29 -25.35
C SER A 54 1.09 -14.13 -26.51
N ARG A 55 1.89 -15.08 -27.05
CA ARG A 55 1.43 -16.03 -28.08
C ARG A 55 0.46 -17.07 -27.51
N LEU A 56 0.72 -17.59 -26.31
CA LEU A 56 -0.19 -18.48 -25.59
C LEU A 56 -1.53 -17.79 -25.31
N LEU A 57 -1.49 -16.57 -24.76
CA LEU A 57 -2.69 -15.78 -24.45
C LEU A 57 -3.50 -15.48 -25.72
N ARG A 58 -2.83 -15.06 -26.81
CA ARG A 58 -3.49 -14.81 -28.10
C ARG A 58 -4.13 -16.07 -28.68
N GLN A 59 -3.44 -17.22 -28.60
CA GLN A 59 -3.99 -18.49 -29.07
C GLN A 59 -5.27 -18.88 -28.31
N PHE A 60 -5.25 -18.68 -26.98
CA PHE A 60 -6.43 -18.90 -26.14
C PHE A 60 -7.58 -17.96 -26.55
N VAL A 61 -7.31 -16.65 -26.65
CA VAL A 61 -8.30 -15.63 -27.03
C VAL A 61 -8.92 -15.93 -28.39
N SER A 62 -8.11 -16.22 -29.41
CA SER A 62 -8.64 -16.54 -30.76
C SER A 62 -9.61 -17.72 -30.72
N ALA A 63 -9.28 -18.78 -29.96
CA ALA A 63 -10.16 -19.93 -29.82
C ALA A 63 -11.50 -19.59 -29.14
N ARG A 64 -11.52 -18.64 -28.20
CA ARG A 64 -12.76 -18.17 -27.54
C ARG A 64 -13.61 -17.28 -28.46
N LEU A 65 -12.96 -16.39 -29.21
CA LEU A 65 -13.66 -15.55 -30.19
C LEU A 65 -14.28 -16.38 -31.32
N GLU A 66 -13.61 -17.46 -31.76
CA GLU A 66 -14.16 -18.40 -32.74
C GLU A 66 -15.33 -19.24 -32.17
N ALA A 67 -15.24 -19.64 -30.90
CA ALA A 67 -16.30 -20.38 -30.21
C ALA A 67 -17.48 -19.50 -29.76
N ASP A 68 -17.27 -18.18 -29.67
CA ASP A 68 -18.25 -17.18 -29.20
C ASP A 68 -18.78 -17.46 -27.77
N ASP A 69 -17.87 -17.97 -26.93
CA ASP A 69 -18.13 -18.49 -25.57
C ASP A 69 -17.57 -17.60 -24.44
N ALA A 70 -16.99 -16.43 -24.77
CA ALA A 70 -16.45 -15.49 -23.78
C ALA A 70 -16.51 -14.02 -24.25
N PHE A 71 -16.62 -13.10 -23.30
CA PHE A 71 -16.33 -11.69 -23.50
C PHE A 71 -14.85 -11.44 -23.25
N VAL A 72 -14.08 -11.09 -24.28
CA VAL A 72 -12.64 -10.85 -24.13
C VAL A 72 -12.36 -9.35 -24.13
N LEU A 73 -11.70 -8.88 -23.07
CA LEU A 73 -11.09 -7.54 -23.03
C LEU A 73 -9.59 -7.71 -22.77
N SER A 74 -8.75 -6.99 -23.53
CA SER A 74 -7.30 -7.09 -23.41
C SER A 74 -6.67 -5.75 -23.05
N GLY A 75 -5.60 -5.78 -22.27
CA GLY A 75 -4.80 -4.60 -21.94
C GLY A 75 -3.35 -4.98 -21.69
N THR A 76 -2.45 -4.02 -21.81
CA THR A 76 -1.02 -4.24 -21.54
C THR A 76 -0.53 -3.07 -20.70
N TRP A 77 0.17 -3.35 -19.60
CA TRP A 77 0.89 -2.30 -18.88
C TRP A 77 2.24 -2.06 -19.56
N GLN A 78 2.61 -0.80 -19.71
CA GLN A 78 3.88 -0.41 -20.34
C GLN A 78 4.44 0.78 -19.58
N THR A 79 5.68 0.67 -19.12
CA THR A 79 6.42 1.79 -18.53
C THR A 79 6.84 2.74 -19.64
N ARG A 80 6.51 4.04 -19.51
CA ARG A 80 6.84 5.10 -20.47
C ARG A 80 6.31 4.82 -21.88
N SER A 81 4.99 4.68 -21.99
CA SER A 81 4.29 4.51 -23.27
C SER A 81 3.51 5.76 -23.66
N ALA A 82 3.45 6.02 -24.97
CA ALA A 82 2.56 7.01 -25.56
C ALA A 82 1.08 6.59 -25.50
N GLU A 83 0.74 5.36 -25.11
CA GLU A 83 -0.64 4.90 -25.01
C GLU A 83 -1.42 5.69 -23.95
N ILE A 84 -2.63 6.15 -24.30
CA ILE A 84 -3.51 6.96 -23.44
C ILE A 84 -3.86 6.20 -22.16
N HIS A 85 -4.23 4.92 -22.29
CA HIS A 85 -4.65 4.07 -21.19
C HIS A 85 -3.73 2.85 -21.14
N GLY A 86 -3.49 2.31 -19.95
CA GLY A 86 -2.62 1.14 -19.76
C GLY A 86 -3.35 0.06 -19.00
N GLY A 87 -2.94 -1.18 -19.25
CA GLY A 87 -3.47 -2.37 -18.59
C GLY A 87 -5.00 -2.36 -18.53
N LEU A 88 -5.53 -2.30 -17.31
CA LEU A 88 -6.96 -2.41 -17.04
C LEU A 88 -7.79 -1.29 -17.70
N ALA A 89 -7.33 -0.05 -17.72
CA ALA A 89 -8.06 1.06 -18.33
C ALA A 89 -8.21 0.87 -19.85
N SER A 90 -7.17 0.34 -20.51
CA SER A 90 -7.22 0.01 -21.94
C SER A 90 -8.20 -1.13 -22.22
N ALA A 91 -8.25 -2.14 -21.34
CA ALA A 91 -9.24 -3.22 -21.43
C ALA A 91 -10.68 -2.69 -21.29
N LEU A 92 -10.92 -1.75 -20.37
CA LEU A 92 -12.24 -1.14 -20.15
C LEU A 92 -12.74 -0.35 -21.36
N GLU A 93 -11.88 0.41 -22.02
CA GLU A 93 -12.26 1.17 -23.23
C GLU A 93 -12.74 0.27 -24.39
N GLN A 94 -12.26 -0.98 -24.44
CA GLN A 94 -12.68 -1.95 -25.45
C GLN A 94 -14.12 -2.43 -25.25
N LEU A 95 -14.66 -2.36 -24.03
CA LEU A 95 -16.00 -2.82 -23.72
C LEU A 95 -17.06 -2.13 -24.59
N ALA A 96 -16.92 -0.83 -24.86
CA ALA A 96 -17.85 -0.10 -25.72
C ALA A 96 -17.90 -0.69 -27.14
N ARG A 97 -16.75 -1.12 -27.66
CA ARG A 97 -16.63 -1.74 -28.99
C ARG A 97 -17.20 -3.15 -29.00
N GLU A 98 -16.92 -3.96 -27.98
CA GLU A 98 -17.45 -5.33 -27.89
C GLU A 98 -18.98 -5.31 -27.73
N MET A 99 -19.51 -4.40 -26.92
CA MET A 99 -20.95 -4.18 -26.77
C MET A 99 -21.64 -3.84 -28.09
N ARG A 100 -20.95 -3.12 -29.00
CA ARG A 100 -21.52 -2.78 -30.32
C ARG A 100 -21.72 -4.01 -31.22
N ARG A 101 -20.92 -5.05 -31.03
CA ARG A 101 -20.94 -6.30 -31.82
C ARG A 101 -22.03 -7.28 -31.37
N LEU A 102 -22.58 -7.11 -30.17
CA LEU A 102 -23.60 -8.01 -29.62
C LEU A 102 -24.96 -7.87 -30.31
N PRO A 103 -25.79 -8.93 -30.30
CA PRO A 103 -27.21 -8.81 -30.61
C PRO A 103 -27.90 -7.74 -29.74
N PRO A 104 -28.95 -7.05 -30.23
CA PRO A 104 -29.64 -5.99 -29.48
C PRO A 104 -30.10 -6.43 -28.07
N ASP A 105 -30.69 -7.62 -27.94
CA ASP A 105 -31.22 -8.11 -26.67
C ASP A 105 -30.10 -8.37 -25.64
N GLU A 106 -29.01 -9.03 -26.05
CA GLU A 106 -27.85 -9.30 -25.18
C GLU A 106 -27.14 -7.99 -24.78
N ARG A 107 -27.05 -7.04 -25.71
CA ARG A 107 -26.51 -5.70 -25.44
C ARG A 107 -27.34 -4.94 -24.40
N ASP A 108 -28.66 -5.01 -24.51
CA ASP A 108 -29.56 -4.38 -23.55
C ASP A 108 -29.48 -5.02 -22.17
N GLU A 109 -29.28 -6.34 -22.11
CA GLU A 109 -29.07 -7.07 -20.86
C GLU A 109 -27.75 -6.70 -20.18
N VAL A 110 -26.63 -6.67 -20.91
CA VAL A 110 -25.34 -6.23 -20.36
C VAL A 110 -25.43 -4.77 -19.92
N ARG A 111 -26.04 -3.90 -20.73
CA ARG A 111 -26.26 -2.50 -20.37
C ARG A 111 -27.10 -2.35 -19.10
N TYR A 112 -28.13 -3.17 -18.91
CA TYR A 112 -28.93 -3.19 -17.69
C TYR A 112 -28.08 -3.60 -16.48
N ARG A 113 -27.31 -4.69 -16.57
CA ARG A 113 -26.44 -5.15 -15.48
C ARG A 113 -25.37 -4.14 -15.11
N VAL A 114 -24.70 -3.54 -16.10
CA VAL A 114 -23.69 -2.49 -15.88
C VAL A 114 -24.31 -1.28 -15.18
N ASN A 115 -25.45 -0.76 -15.67
CA ASN A 115 -26.12 0.37 -15.03
C ASN A 115 -26.60 0.03 -13.60
N HIS A 116 -27.07 -1.20 -13.37
CA HIS A 116 -27.48 -1.65 -12.03
C HIS A 116 -26.28 -1.78 -11.07
N ALA A 117 -25.14 -2.23 -11.57
CA ALA A 117 -23.89 -2.37 -10.84
C ALA A 117 -23.28 -1.00 -10.48
N THR A 118 -23.26 -0.06 -11.42
CA THR A 118 -22.68 1.27 -11.22
C THR A 118 -23.63 2.26 -10.54
N ARG A 119 -24.95 2.05 -10.63
CA ARG A 119 -26.00 2.94 -10.09
C ARG A 119 -25.75 4.41 -10.47
N HIS A 120 -25.82 5.34 -9.52
CA HIS A 120 -25.53 6.77 -9.69
C HIS A 120 -24.04 7.09 -9.86
N MET A 121 -23.16 6.10 -9.82
CA MET A 121 -21.70 6.27 -9.87
C MET A 121 -21.14 6.10 -11.28
N GLY A 122 -22.00 6.08 -12.31
CA GLY A 122 -21.60 5.97 -13.72
C GLY A 122 -20.60 7.04 -14.17
N ALA A 123 -20.60 8.22 -13.54
CA ALA A 123 -19.64 9.29 -13.81
C ALA A 123 -18.17 8.87 -13.58
N ILE A 124 -17.91 7.96 -12.64
CA ILE A 124 -16.55 7.43 -12.40
C ILE A 124 -16.10 6.61 -13.61
N VAL A 125 -16.95 5.70 -14.08
CA VAL A 125 -16.67 4.85 -15.23
C VAL A 125 -16.49 5.69 -16.49
N ALA A 126 -17.34 6.70 -16.70
CA ALA A 126 -17.26 7.57 -17.86
C ALA A 126 -15.96 8.40 -17.89
N ARG A 127 -15.38 8.74 -16.74
CA ARG A 127 -14.05 9.39 -16.69
C ARG A 127 -12.93 8.42 -17.07
N SER A 128 -12.97 7.20 -16.56
CA SER A 128 -11.93 6.18 -16.79
C SER A 128 -11.97 5.55 -18.18
N ALA A 129 -13.17 5.43 -18.76
CA ALA A 129 -13.39 4.91 -20.10
C ALA A 129 -14.48 5.75 -20.81
N PRO A 130 -14.13 6.93 -21.34
CA PRO A 130 -15.05 7.82 -22.04
C PRO A 130 -15.94 7.15 -23.09
N ALA A 131 -15.47 6.10 -23.79
CA ALA A 131 -16.30 5.41 -24.77
C ALA A 131 -17.55 4.74 -24.16
N LEU A 132 -17.53 4.46 -22.85
CA LEU A 132 -18.67 3.91 -22.09
C LEU A 132 -19.69 4.96 -21.66
N GLY A 133 -19.35 6.26 -21.69
CA GLY A 133 -20.24 7.33 -21.21
C GLY A 133 -21.61 7.32 -21.91
N SER A 134 -21.66 6.99 -23.20
CA SER A 134 -22.91 6.87 -23.97
C SER A 134 -23.79 5.66 -23.61
N LEU A 135 -23.24 4.68 -22.89
CA LEU A 135 -23.92 3.46 -22.47
C LEU A 135 -24.49 3.54 -21.05
N LEU A 136 -23.96 4.47 -20.25
CA LEU A 136 -24.31 4.67 -18.85
C LEU A 136 -25.48 5.63 -18.71
N ARG A 137 -26.31 5.41 -17.68
CA ARG A 137 -27.37 6.32 -17.25
C ARG A 137 -26.90 7.09 -16.01
N ASP A 138 -27.58 8.19 -15.73
CA ASP A 138 -27.43 8.97 -14.48
C ASP A 138 -25.98 9.37 -14.20
N LEU A 139 -25.36 10.07 -15.16
CA LEU A 139 -24.05 10.72 -15.02
C LEU A 139 -24.17 12.00 -14.16
N GLU A 140 -24.72 11.87 -12.97
CA GLU A 140 -24.82 12.96 -12.01
C GLU A 140 -23.45 13.31 -11.43
N GLU A 141 -23.29 14.57 -11.03
CA GLU A 141 -22.09 15.01 -10.33
C GLU A 141 -22.07 14.38 -8.93
N LEU A 142 -21.08 13.54 -8.68
CA LEU A 142 -20.95 12.84 -7.40
C LEU A 142 -20.44 13.78 -6.31
N PRO A 143 -20.83 13.58 -5.04
CA PRO A 143 -20.21 14.26 -3.92
C PRO A 143 -18.68 14.07 -3.96
N GLN A 144 -17.95 15.18 -3.81
CA GLN A 144 -16.50 15.16 -3.62
C GLN A 144 -16.19 14.45 -2.30
N LEU A 145 -15.30 13.48 -2.36
CA LEU A 145 -14.75 12.79 -1.20
C LEU A 145 -13.29 13.20 -1.03
N GLU A 146 -12.78 12.97 0.18
CA GLU A 146 -11.35 12.99 0.44
C GLU A 146 -10.61 11.94 -0.42
N LEU A 147 -9.34 12.19 -0.69
CA LEU A 147 -8.52 11.44 -1.65
C LEU A 147 -8.60 9.91 -1.49
N SER A 148 -8.46 9.41 -0.26
CA SER A 148 -8.53 7.96 0.03
C SER A 148 -9.92 7.37 -0.21
N GLY A 149 -10.96 8.14 0.11
CA GLY A 149 -12.35 7.78 -0.07
C GLY A 149 -12.71 7.69 -1.55
N ASP A 150 -12.31 8.69 -2.34
CA ASP A 150 -12.56 8.71 -3.78
C ASP A 150 -11.79 7.60 -4.52
N PHE A 151 -10.54 7.35 -4.13
CA PHE A 151 -9.75 6.25 -4.69
C PHE A 151 -10.40 4.88 -4.41
N SER A 152 -10.76 4.63 -3.14
CA SER A 152 -11.44 3.38 -2.76
C SER A 152 -12.77 3.22 -3.52
N ARG A 153 -13.52 4.31 -3.67
CA ARG A 153 -14.79 4.37 -4.39
C ARG A 153 -14.59 4.03 -5.87
N HIS A 154 -13.59 4.61 -6.51
CA HIS A 154 -13.25 4.33 -7.89
C HIS A 154 -12.92 2.84 -8.09
N THR A 155 -11.97 2.31 -7.31
CA THR A 155 -11.54 0.90 -7.39
C THR A 155 -12.73 -0.06 -7.23
N ALA A 156 -13.60 0.18 -6.26
CA ALA A 156 -14.79 -0.65 -6.04
C ALA A 156 -15.79 -0.59 -7.21
N VAL A 157 -16.06 0.61 -7.76
CA VAL A 157 -16.99 0.78 -8.88
C VAL A 157 -16.48 0.13 -10.16
N ILE A 158 -15.19 0.26 -10.47
CA ILE A 158 -14.58 -0.40 -11.63
C ILE A 158 -14.63 -1.92 -11.49
N ALA A 159 -14.34 -2.45 -10.29
CA ALA A 159 -14.46 -3.88 -10.03
C ALA A 159 -15.91 -4.38 -10.18
N GLU A 160 -16.89 -3.67 -9.63
CA GLU A 160 -18.30 -4.05 -9.71
C GLU A 160 -18.85 -3.98 -11.14
N LEU A 161 -18.42 -2.98 -11.92
CA LEU A 161 -18.69 -2.94 -13.36
C LEU A 161 -18.17 -4.20 -14.04
N LEU A 162 -16.92 -4.59 -13.80
CA LEU A 162 -16.30 -5.75 -14.44
C LEU A 162 -16.99 -7.07 -14.03
N ARG A 163 -17.38 -7.21 -12.76
CA ARG A 163 -18.18 -8.36 -12.27
C ARG A 163 -19.53 -8.49 -13.00
N SER A 164 -20.14 -7.36 -13.37
CA SER A 164 -21.48 -7.34 -14.00
C SER A 164 -21.51 -7.76 -15.47
N ILE A 165 -20.34 -7.80 -16.15
CA ILE A 165 -20.25 -8.07 -17.58
C ILE A 165 -20.50 -9.56 -17.87
N GLY A 166 -19.72 -10.43 -17.20
CA GLY A 166 -19.69 -11.86 -17.45
C GLY A 166 -20.98 -12.59 -17.08
N THR A 167 -21.26 -13.69 -17.77
CA THR A 167 -22.39 -14.61 -17.50
C THR A 167 -21.94 -16.07 -17.58
N GLN A 168 -22.77 -17.00 -17.13
CA GLN A 168 -22.50 -18.44 -17.28
C GLN A 168 -22.24 -18.84 -18.75
N ARG A 169 -22.97 -18.26 -19.71
CA ARG A 169 -22.80 -18.55 -21.14
C ARG A 169 -21.56 -17.88 -21.73
N ARG A 170 -21.27 -16.64 -21.29
CA ARG A 170 -20.13 -15.84 -21.75
C ARG A 170 -19.43 -15.20 -20.56
N PRO A 171 -18.48 -15.88 -19.92
CA PRO A 171 -17.67 -15.29 -18.88
C PRO A 171 -16.84 -14.13 -19.44
N LEU A 172 -16.50 -13.18 -18.58
CA LEU A 172 -15.52 -12.15 -18.89
C LEU A 172 -14.12 -12.75 -18.79
N VAL A 173 -13.33 -12.64 -19.85
CA VAL A 173 -11.90 -12.98 -19.88
C VAL A 173 -11.12 -11.67 -20.01
N LEU A 174 -10.45 -11.27 -18.92
CA LEU A 174 -9.54 -10.13 -18.89
C LEU A 174 -8.13 -10.60 -19.17
N VAL A 175 -7.53 -10.16 -20.28
CA VAL A 175 -6.16 -10.52 -20.65
C VAL A 175 -5.25 -9.31 -20.43
N LEU A 176 -4.37 -9.38 -19.44
CA LEU A 176 -3.55 -8.27 -18.98
C LEU A 176 -2.06 -8.63 -19.01
N ASP A 177 -1.27 -8.05 -19.92
CA ASP A 177 0.16 -8.40 -20.04
C ASP A 177 1.06 -7.39 -19.30
N ASN A 178 2.24 -7.83 -18.87
CA ASN A 178 3.23 -7.10 -18.05
C ASN A 178 2.71 -6.69 -16.65
N LEU A 179 2.21 -7.66 -15.87
CA LEU A 179 1.67 -7.45 -14.53
C LEU A 179 2.67 -6.77 -13.57
N GLU A 180 3.97 -6.99 -13.76
CA GLU A 180 5.02 -6.34 -12.98
C GLU A 180 4.98 -4.80 -13.06
N GLU A 181 4.35 -4.26 -14.10
CA GLU A 181 4.22 -2.82 -14.31
C GLU A 181 2.87 -2.25 -13.82
N ALA A 182 2.00 -3.07 -13.22
CA ALA A 182 0.66 -2.66 -12.81
C ALA A 182 0.66 -1.63 -11.66
N ASP A 183 -0.19 -0.61 -11.77
CA ASP A 183 -0.39 0.38 -10.71
C ASP A 183 -1.23 -0.15 -9.55
N ALA A 184 -1.14 0.54 -8.39
CA ALA A 184 -1.87 0.15 -7.19
C ALA A 184 -3.40 0.18 -7.35
N SER A 185 -3.92 1.04 -8.24
CA SER A 185 -5.35 1.10 -8.57
C SER A 185 -5.83 -0.19 -9.24
N SER A 186 -5.12 -0.60 -10.29
CA SER A 186 -5.37 -1.82 -11.07
C SER A 186 -5.22 -3.05 -10.20
N LEU A 187 -4.16 -3.13 -9.39
CA LEU A 187 -3.96 -4.22 -8.43
C LEU A 187 -5.10 -4.27 -7.40
N GLY A 188 -5.58 -3.13 -6.94
CA GLY A 188 -6.76 -3.02 -6.08
C GLY A 188 -8.01 -3.61 -6.73
N VAL A 189 -8.26 -3.32 -8.01
CA VAL A 189 -9.38 -3.91 -8.76
C VAL A 189 -9.20 -5.42 -8.93
N LEU A 190 -8.00 -5.89 -9.29
CA LEU A 190 -7.72 -7.33 -9.44
C LEU A 190 -7.88 -8.09 -8.12
N LYS A 191 -7.46 -7.49 -7.00
CA LYS A 191 -7.71 -8.06 -5.66
C LYS A 191 -9.20 -8.24 -5.40
N ILE A 192 -10.04 -7.30 -5.81
CA ILE A 192 -11.50 -7.43 -5.68
C ILE A 192 -12.03 -8.50 -6.65
N LEU A 193 -11.62 -8.49 -7.93
CA LEU A 193 -12.12 -9.41 -8.95
C LEU A 193 -11.75 -10.89 -8.75
N THR A 194 -10.73 -11.17 -7.95
CA THR A 194 -10.29 -12.54 -7.68
C THR A 194 -10.92 -13.14 -6.42
N GLN A 195 -11.59 -12.31 -5.61
CA GLN A 195 -12.34 -12.80 -4.46
C GLN A 195 -13.47 -13.72 -4.92
N ALA A 196 -13.53 -14.95 -4.39
CA ALA A 196 -14.59 -15.91 -4.68
C ALA A 196 -16.00 -15.43 -4.30
N GLN A 197 -16.11 -14.43 -3.41
CA GLN A 197 -17.38 -13.83 -2.99
C GLN A 197 -17.36 -12.30 -3.16
N PRO A 198 -18.42 -11.71 -3.78
CA PRO A 198 -19.58 -12.38 -4.39
C PRO A 198 -19.20 -13.24 -5.59
N ALA A 199 -19.96 -14.31 -5.84
CA ALA A 199 -19.75 -15.18 -7.00
C ALA A 199 -19.99 -14.41 -8.31
N HIS A 200 -19.11 -14.55 -9.29
CA HIS A 200 -19.22 -13.90 -10.60
C HIS A 200 -18.43 -14.64 -11.69
N HIS A 201 -18.67 -14.28 -12.94
CA HIS A 201 -18.18 -15.02 -14.11
C HIS A 201 -16.95 -14.35 -14.76
N THR A 202 -15.83 -14.27 -14.03
CA THR A 202 -14.62 -13.60 -14.51
C THR A 202 -13.39 -14.51 -14.46
N LEU A 203 -12.64 -14.57 -15.55
CA LEU A 203 -11.29 -15.13 -15.65
C LEU A 203 -10.31 -13.98 -15.91
N VAL A 204 -9.31 -13.81 -15.04
CA VAL A 204 -8.18 -12.92 -15.26
C VAL A 204 -7.01 -13.74 -15.76
N LEU A 205 -6.45 -13.37 -16.90
CA LEU A 205 -5.21 -13.93 -17.44
C LEU A 205 -4.16 -12.83 -17.41
N ALA A 206 -3.17 -12.95 -16.54
CA ALA A 206 -2.10 -11.97 -16.43
C ALA A 206 -0.79 -12.53 -17.00
N GLY A 207 -0.01 -11.76 -17.74
CA GLY A 207 1.35 -12.12 -18.14
C GLY A 207 2.37 -11.41 -17.25
N GLU A 208 3.39 -12.13 -16.80
CA GLU A 208 4.45 -11.58 -15.95
C GLU A 208 5.83 -11.96 -16.49
N ARG A 209 6.76 -11.00 -16.49
CA ARG A 209 8.16 -11.24 -16.85
C ARG A 209 8.98 -11.61 -15.60
N THR A 210 9.73 -12.71 -15.69
CA THR A 210 10.65 -13.15 -14.64
C THR A 210 12.08 -13.09 -15.16
N ASP A 211 12.92 -12.21 -14.61
CA ASP A 211 14.32 -12.02 -15.03
C ASP A 211 15.33 -12.69 -14.06
N GLY A 212 14.95 -13.79 -13.40
CA GLY A 212 15.88 -14.70 -12.70
C GLY A 212 15.55 -15.00 -11.24
N ASP A 213 14.91 -14.08 -10.51
CA ASP A 213 14.70 -14.20 -9.06
C ASP A 213 13.22 -14.26 -8.69
N TRP A 214 12.60 -15.42 -8.93
CA TRP A 214 11.25 -15.81 -8.48
C TRP A 214 10.07 -14.95 -9.02
N PRO A 215 8.91 -15.54 -9.37
CA PRO A 215 7.74 -14.74 -9.77
C PRO A 215 7.26 -13.87 -8.59
N LEU A 216 6.82 -12.64 -8.89
CA LEU A 216 6.10 -11.80 -7.94
C LEU A 216 4.97 -12.65 -7.35
N GLN A 217 4.83 -12.66 -6.02
CA GLN A 217 3.61 -13.17 -5.43
C GLN A 217 2.54 -12.09 -5.58
N PRO A 218 1.58 -12.23 -6.51
CA PRO A 218 0.54 -11.23 -6.66
C PRO A 218 -0.22 -11.09 -5.33
N GLN A 219 -0.57 -9.86 -4.97
CA GLN A 219 -1.35 -9.56 -3.76
C GLN A 219 -2.84 -9.96 -3.89
N PHE A 220 -3.14 -10.89 -4.81
CA PHE A 220 -4.48 -11.38 -5.15
C PHE A 220 -4.43 -12.88 -5.45
N GLU A 221 -5.54 -13.58 -5.23
CA GLU A 221 -5.61 -15.04 -5.41
C GLU A 221 -5.45 -15.41 -6.90
N SER A 222 -4.46 -16.25 -7.21
CA SER A 222 -4.19 -16.68 -8.57
C SER A 222 -3.43 -18.00 -8.65
N ASP A 223 -3.61 -18.70 -9.77
CA ASP A 223 -2.80 -19.85 -10.17
C ASP A 223 -1.55 -19.36 -10.92
N LEU A 224 -0.36 -19.81 -10.52
CA LEU A 224 0.88 -19.50 -11.22
C LEU A 224 1.17 -20.54 -12.32
N LEU A 225 1.39 -20.08 -13.55
CA LEU A 225 1.71 -20.90 -14.72
C LEU A 225 3.06 -20.49 -15.30
N ALA A 226 4.14 -21.16 -14.88
CA ALA A 226 5.48 -20.91 -15.38
C ALA A 226 5.70 -21.52 -16.78
N LEU A 227 5.98 -20.68 -17.78
CA LEU A 227 6.35 -21.13 -19.13
C LEU A 227 7.84 -21.40 -19.24
N LYS A 228 8.18 -22.62 -19.67
CA LYS A 228 9.54 -23.04 -19.96
C LYS A 228 9.90 -22.85 -21.45
N PRO A 229 11.19 -22.72 -21.81
CA PRO A 229 11.64 -22.82 -23.20
C PRO A 229 11.17 -24.11 -23.89
N LEU A 230 11.13 -24.11 -25.22
CA LEU A 230 10.74 -25.28 -26.01
C LEU A 230 11.80 -26.37 -25.88
N ARG A 231 11.35 -27.61 -25.75
CA ARG A 231 12.20 -28.80 -25.79
C ARG A 231 12.71 -29.06 -27.21
N PRO A 232 13.83 -29.77 -27.40
CA PRO A 232 14.32 -30.13 -28.72
C PRO A 232 13.27 -30.84 -29.60
N THR A 233 12.43 -31.70 -29.01
CA THR A 233 11.32 -32.37 -29.71
C THR A 233 10.23 -31.40 -30.19
N GLU A 234 9.98 -30.33 -29.44
CA GLU A 234 9.03 -29.29 -29.84
C GLU A 234 9.61 -28.40 -30.94
N VAL A 235 10.93 -28.17 -30.93
CA VAL A 235 11.63 -27.52 -32.06
C VAL A 235 11.55 -28.38 -33.32
N GLN A 236 11.69 -29.71 -33.23
CA GLN A 236 11.50 -30.62 -34.38
C GLN A 236 10.08 -30.50 -34.98
N HIS A 237 9.06 -30.46 -34.12
CA HIS A 237 7.68 -30.25 -34.55
C HIS A 237 7.47 -28.87 -35.20
N LEU A 238 8.07 -27.82 -34.63
CA LEU A 238 8.05 -26.47 -35.21
C LEU A 238 8.63 -26.46 -36.63
N LEU A 239 9.80 -27.09 -36.83
CA LEU A 239 10.44 -27.18 -38.14
C LEU A 239 9.57 -27.94 -39.15
N SER A 240 9.03 -29.10 -38.74
CA SER A 240 8.19 -29.95 -39.60
C SER A 240 6.87 -29.28 -39.99
N ALA A 241 6.31 -28.44 -39.10
CA ALA A 241 5.10 -27.68 -39.38
C ALA A 241 5.35 -26.43 -40.24
N THR A 242 6.60 -25.98 -40.33
CA THR A 242 6.97 -24.72 -41.00
C THR A 242 7.48 -24.94 -42.41
N LEU A 243 8.41 -25.89 -42.58
CA LEU A 243 9.12 -26.10 -43.83
C LEU A 243 8.39 -27.14 -44.69
N PRO A 244 8.08 -26.84 -45.96
CA PRO A 244 7.50 -27.82 -46.86
C PRO A 244 8.57 -28.85 -47.27
N GLY A 245 8.22 -30.14 -47.20
CA GLY A 245 9.12 -31.25 -47.57
C GLY A 245 9.83 -31.91 -46.37
N THR A 246 10.67 -32.90 -46.64
CA THR A 246 11.43 -33.61 -45.60
C THR A 246 12.70 -32.85 -45.21
N ILE A 247 13.06 -32.85 -43.92
CA ILE A 247 14.31 -32.27 -43.43
C ILE A 247 15.30 -33.39 -43.15
N VAL A 248 16.44 -33.40 -43.85
CA VAL A 248 17.53 -34.35 -43.64
C VAL A 248 18.11 -34.11 -42.24
N GLU A 249 18.22 -35.18 -41.45
CA GLU A 249 18.69 -35.11 -40.05
C GLU A 249 17.92 -34.09 -39.18
N LEU A 250 16.58 -34.05 -39.30
CA LEU A 250 15.69 -33.17 -38.54
C LEU A 250 16.06 -33.04 -37.05
N ALA A 251 16.40 -34.15 -36.39
CA ALA A 251 16.78 -34.13 -34.98
C ALA A 251 18.05 -33.31 -34.72
N THR A 252 19.09 -33.51 -35.53
CA THR A 252 20.37 -32.79 -35.45
C THR A 252 20.16 -31.29 -35.70
N VAL A 253 19.37 -30.93 -36.71
CA VAL A 253 19.06 -29.52 -37.03
C VAL A 253 18.28 -28.86 -35.90
N ALA A 254 17.29 -29.56 -35.32
CA ALA A 254 16.52 -29.04 -34.20
C ALA A 254 17.35 -28.89 -32.91
N GLU A 255 18.25 -29.83 -32.62
CA GLU A 255 19.17 -29.74 -31.48
C GLU A 255 20.16 -28.58 -31.63
N ALA A 256 20.67 -28.36 -32.85
CA ALA A 256 21.55 -27.23 -33.14
C ALA A 256 20.81 -25.89 -32.96
N LEU A 257 19.59 -25.77 -33.50
CA LEU A 257 18.75 -24.58 -33.29
C LEU A 257 18.42 -24.37 -31.81
N HIS A 258 18.02 -25.43 -31.09
CA HIS A 258 17.73 -25.37 -29.67
C HIS A 258 18.94 -24.87 -28.87
N ARG A 259 20.14 -25.38 -29.17
CA ARG A 259 21.38 -25.01 -28.48
C ARG A 259 21.72 -23.53 -28.65
N VAL A 260 21.65 -23.01 -29.87
CA VAL A 260 21.96 -21.59 -30.18
C VAL A 260 20.88 -20.64 -29.65
N SER A 261 19.64 -21.10 -29.57
CA SER A 261 18.50 -20.26 -29.15
C SER A 261 18.09 -20.41 -27.68
N GLY A 262 18.71 -21.33 -26.93
CA GLY A 262 18.24 -21.75 -25.61
C GLY A 262 16.84 -22.37 -25.60
N GLY A 263 16.28 -22.73 -26.76
CA GLY A 263 14.89 -23.19 -26.91
C GLY A 263 13.83 -22.09 -26.83
N PHE A 264 14.21 -20.81 -26.74
CA PHE A 264 13.26 -19.70 -26.71
C PHE A 264 12.57 -19.55 -28.09
N PRO A 265 11.23 -19.65 -28.20
CA PRO A 265 10.54 -19.65 -29.49
C PRO A 265 10.91 -18.49 -30.42
N LEU A 266 11.03 -17.27 -29.89
CA LEU A 266 11.40 -16.10 -30.69
C LEU A 266 12.81 -16.23 -31.26
N ALA A 267 13.76 -16.72 -30.45
CA ALA A 267 15.15 -16.96 -30.85
C ALA A 267 15.26 -18.14 -31.82
N VAL A 268 14.52 -19.23 -31.60
CA VAL A 268 14.43 -20.38 -32.54
C VAL A 268 13.96 -19.89 -33.90
N TRP A 269 12.89 -19.08 -33.94
CA TRP A 269 12.33 -18.54 -35.17
C TRP A 269 13.29 -17.59 -35.90
N ALA A 270 13.92 -16.69 -35.15
CA ALA A 270 14.89 -15.74 -35.69
C ALA A 270 16.10 -16.46 -36.32
N ASN A 271 16.65 -17.45 -35.62
CA ASN A 271 17.80 -18.25 -36.08
C ASN A 271 17.44 -19.13 -37.30
N LEU A 272 16.28 -19.79 -37.28
CA LEU A 272 15.80 -20.57 -38.44
C LEU A 272 15.77 -19.70 -39.70
N ARG A 273 15.17 -18.52 -39.61
CA ARG A 273 15.09 -17.63 -40.76
C ARG A 273 16.48 -17.12 -41.18
N ALA A 274 17.35 -16.80 -40.23
CA ALA A 274 18.73 -16.40 -40.52
C ALA A 274 19.51 -17.51 -41.25
N TRP A 275 19.34 -18.77 -40.86
CA TRP A 275 19.99 -19.91 -41.52
C TRP A 275 19.50 -20.10 -42.96
N ILE A 276 18.22 -19.84 -43.24
CA ILE A 276 17.68 -19.88 -44.61
C ILE A 276 18.22 -18.71 -45.43
N ASP A 277 18.16 -17.48 -44.89
CA ASP A 277 18.60 -16.27 -45.58
C ASP A 277 20.11 -16.31 -45.93
N GLN A 278 20.93 -16.93 -45.06
CA GLN A 278 22.38 -17.10 -45.25
C GLN A 278 22.74 -18.32 -46.11
N GLY A 279 21.76 -19.14 -46.51
CA GLY A 279 22.00 -20.38 -47.25
C GLY A 279 22.70 -21.48 -46.44
N LEU A 280 22.60 -21.43 -45.10
CA LEU A 280 23.06 -22.50 -44.19
C LEU A 280 22.07 -23.67 -44.17
N LEU A 281 20.78 -23.38 -44.32
CA LEU A 281 19.71 -24.36 -44.50
C LEU A 281 19.06 -24.14 -45.88
N VAL A 282 19.25 -25.09 -46.79
CA VAL A 282 18.84 -24.96 -48.19
C VAL A 282 17.89 -26.08 -48.58
N ARG A 283 16.83 -25.74 -49.32
CA ARG A 283 15.94 -26.71 -49.96
C ARG A 283 16.57 -27.16 -51.28
N ASN A 284 16.87 -28.44 -51.37
CA ASN A 284 17.36 -29.05 -52.60
C ASN A 284 16.23 -29.10 -53.63
N VAL A 285 16.56 -28.74 -54.88
CA VAL A 285 15.59 -28.58 -55.98
C VAL A 285 15.14 -29.94 -56.52
N ASP A 286 15.99 -30.98 -56.39
CA ASP A 286 15.74 -32.29 -57.02
C ASP A 286 14.87 -33.24 -56.18
N ASP A 287 15.00 -33.21 -54.85
CA ASP A 287 14.25 -34.09 -53.93
C ASP A 287 13.33 -33.32 -52.97
N GLU A 288 13.24 -31.99 -53.14
CA GLU A 288 12.53 -31.05 -52.29
C GLU A 288 12.90 -31.12 -50.79
N ALA A 289 14.02 -31.78 -50.46
CA ALA A 289 14.45 -31.98 -49.09
C ALA A 289 15.28 -30.79 -48.59
N TRP A 290 15.12 -30.46 -47.31
CA TRP A 290 15.96 -29.47 -46.64
C TRP A 290 17.21 -30.14 -46.10
N SER A 291 18.37 -29.60 -46.47
CA SER A 291 19.66 -30.06 -45.95
C SER A 291 20.43 -28.88 -45.37
N ALA A 292 21.01 -29.08 -44.19
CA ALA A 292 22.01 -28.17 -43.67
C ALA A 292 23.32 -28.36 -44.45
N ARG A 293 23.94 -27.27 -44.90
CA ARG A 293 25.27 -27.34 -45.53
C ARG A 293 26.28 -27.75 -44.45
N ALA A 294 27.19 -28.69 -44.76
CA ALA A 294 28.14 -29.31 -43.83
C ALA A 294 28.59 -28.34 -42.72
N LEU A 295 28.01 -28.53 -41.54
CA LEU A 295 28.09 -27.60 -40.43
C LEU A 295 29.41 -27.85 -39.68
N GLU A 296 30.44 -27.02 -39.91
CA GLU A 296 31.62 -27.00 -39.05
C GLU A 296 31.19 -26.49 -37.65
N PRO A 297 31.56 -27.18 -36.55
CA PRO A 297 31.11 -26.82 -35.20
C PRO A 297 31.43 -25.39 -34.75
N ASP A 298 32.40 -24.73 -35.37
CA ASP A 298 32.85 -23.38 -35.02
C ASP A 298 32.04 -22.26 -35.70
N GLU A 299 31.40 -22.50 -36.85
CA GLU A 299 30.56 -21.50 -37.53
C GLU A 299 29.15 -21.37 -36.88
N LEU A 300 28.74 -22.40 -36.12
CA LEU A 300 27.50 -22.46 -35.34
C LEU A 300 27.62 -21.88 -33.91
N ARG A 301 28.80 -21.42 -33.49
CA ARG A 301 29.08 -20.93 -32.12
C ARG A 301 28.73 -19.47 -31.87
N GLY A 302 28.09 -18.78 -32.81
CA GLY A 302 27.62 -17.43 -32.56
C GLY A 302 26.47 -17.45 -31.55
N ASP A 303 26.75 -17.09 -30.29
CA ASP A 303 25.75 -16.57 -29.35
C ASP A 303 25.17 -15.29 -29.98
N ARG A 304 24.21 -15.44 -30.90
CA ARG A 304 23.51 -14.31 -31.49
C ARG A 304 22.12 -14.26 -30.89
N GLY A 305 21.92 -13.29 -30.02
CA GLY A 305 20.62 -13.02 -29.43
C GLY A 305 19.61 -12.57 -30.49
N VAL A 306 18.35 -12.46 -30.08
CA VAL A 306 17.27 -11.91 -30.93
C VAL A 306 17.65 -10.51 -31.45
N ALA A 307 18.29 -9.68 -30.61
CA ALA A 307 18.75 -8.34 -30.97
C ALA A 307 19.77 -8.35 -32.12
N ASP A 308 20.77 -9.26 -32.10
CA ASP A 308 21.79 -9.35 -33.14
C ASP A 308 21.21 -9.75 -34.50
N LEU A 309 20.22 -10.65 -34.50
CA LEU A 309 19.61 -11.18 -35.72
C LEU A 309 18.66 -10.18 -36.39
N PHE A 310 17.87 -9.43 -35.61
CA PHE A 310 17.01 -8.38 -36.16
C PHE A 310 17.80 -7.09 -36.48
N GLY A 311 18.83 -6.77 -35.69
CA GLY A 311 19.74 -5.65 -35.98
C GLY A 311 20.43 -5.81 -37.34
N LEU A 312 20.95 -7.01 -37.66
CA LEU A 312 21.56 -7.28 -38.97
C LEU A 312 20.59 -7.13 -40.15
N ARG A 313 19.30 -7.47 -39.95
CA ARG A 313 18.26 -7.31 -40.99
C ARG A 313 17.87 -5.86 -41.20
N PHE A 314 17.85 -5.08 -40.12
CA PHE A 314 17.57 -3.65 -40.15
C PHE A 314 18.72 -2.86 -40.78
N VAL A 315 19.97 -3.13 -40.40
CA VAL A 315 21.17 -2.50 -40.98
C VAL A 315 21.28 -2.73 -42.48
N GLY A 316 20.78 -3.86 -42.98
CA GLY A 316 20.77 -4.16 -44.41
C GLY A 316 19.73 -3.39 -45.24
N ALA A 317 18.86 -2.56 -44.64
CA ALA A 317 17.89 -1.72 -45.34
C ALA A 317 18.49 -0.35 -45.70
N SER A 318 17.97 0.34 -46.72
CA SER A 318 18.41 1.70 -47.04
C SER A 318 18.06 2.68 -45.92
N ASP A 319 18.76 3.81 -45.84
CA ASP A 319 18.51 4.85 -44.82
C ASP A 319 17.05 5.32 -44.84
N GLU A 320 16.46 5.48 -46.03
CA GLU A 320 15.06 5.88 -46.21
C GLU A 320 14.07 4.86 -45.61
N VAL A 321 14.34 3.56 -45.77
CA VAL A 321 13.51 2.46 -45.24
C VAL A 321 13.66 2.38 -43.71
N ARG A 322 14.87 2.62 -43.20
CA ARG A 322 15.13 2.69 -41.75
C ARG A 322 14.41 3.87 -41.11
N ASP A 323 14.44 5.05 -41.73
CA ASP A 323 13.76 6.25 -41.24
C ASP A 323 12.23 6.09 -41.17
N VAL A 324 11.64 5.37 -42.13
CA VAL A 324 10.21 4.99 -42.08
C VAL A 324 9.96 4.07 -40.88
N ALA A 325 10.74 3.02 -40.70
CA ALA A 325 10.55 2.09 -39.59
C ALA A 325 10.67 2.77 -38.22
N VAL A 326 11.61 3.71 -38.07
CA VAL A 326 11.82 4.48 -36.82
C VAL A 326 10.66 5.42 -36.55
N ALA A 327 10.18 6.13 -37.57
CA ALA A 327 9.01 7.02 -37.45
C ALA A 327 7.76 6.26 -36.99
N LEU A 328 7.59 5.03 -37.49
CA LEU A 328 6.49 4.14 -37.11
C LEU A 328 6.72 3.52 -35.72
N ALA A 329 7.95 3.12 -35.39
CA ALA A 329 8.31 2.51 -34.11
C ALA A 329 8.06 3.44 -32.92
N VAL A 330 8.28 4.75 -33.08
CA VAL A 330 8.01 5.73 -32.01
C VAL A 330 6.54 5.75 -31.59
N VAL A 331 5.60 5.58 -32.53
CA VAL A 331 4.16 5.74 -32.26
C VAL A 331 3.53 4.50 -31.64
N GLY A 332 3.94 3.29 -32.03
CA GLY A 332 3.45 2.08 -31.38
C GLY A 332 3.64 0.80 -32.16
N VAL A 333 3.06 -0.28 -31.62
CA VAL A 333 3.17 -1.64 -32.17
C VAL A 333 2.21 -1.86 -33.34
N GLU A 334 1.03 -1.23 -33.33
CA GLU A 334 0.04 -1.31 -34.41
C GLU A 334 -0.36 0.10 -34.88
N LEU A 335 -0.40 0.29 -36.20
CA LEU A 335 -0.52 1.60 -36.83
C LEU A 335 -1.59 1.55 -37.91
N GLU A 336 -2.56 2.47 -37.82
CA GLU A 336 -3.54 2.68 -38.87
C GLU A 336 -2.89 3.27 -40.11
N LEU A 337 -3.41 2.90 -41.29
CA LEU A 337 -2.85 3.34 -42.56
C LEU A 337 -2.77 4.88 -42.70
N ALA A 338 -3.75 5.61 -42.14
CA ALA A 338 -3.74 7.08 -42.14
C ALA A 338 -2.54 7.65 -41.37
N ALA A 339 -2.27 7.13 -40.17
CA ALA A 339 -1.12 7.53 -39.36
C ALA A 339 0.21 7.22 -40.08
N VAL A 340 0.29 6.06 -40.75
CA VAL A 340 1.49 5.67 -41.53
C VAL A 340 1.81 6.69 -42.63
N TYR A 341 0.79 7.17 -43.35
CA TYR A 341 0.99 8.17 -44.41
C TYR A 341 1.39 9.55 -43.86
N GLU A 342 0.85 9.98 -42.72
CA GLU A 342 1.16 11.30 -42.16
C GLU A 342 2.50 11.36 -41.40
N LEU A 343 2.92 10.26 -40.76
CA LEU A 343 4.17 10.19 -39.99
C LEU A 343 5.40 9.91 -40.87
N SER A 344 5.17 9.33 -42.05
CA SER A 344 6.23 8.99 -43.00
C SER A 344 7.01 10.24 -43.44
N PRO A 345 8.35 10.18 -43.48
CA PRO A 345 9.17 11.23 -44.09
C PRO A 345 9.13 11.19 -45.63
N LEU A 346 8.57 10.12 -46.22
CA LEU A 346 8.52 9.88 -47.66
C LEU A 346 7.14 10.15 -48.25
N ASP A 347 7.14 10.55 -49.53
CA ASP A 347 5.95 10.59 -50.37
C ASP A 347 5.35 9.19 -50.59
N ARG A 348 4.09 9.15 -51.05
CA ARG A 348 3.25 7.94 -51.10
C ARG A 348 3.87 6.73 -51.80
N GLU A 349 4.40 6.91 -53.01
CA GLU A 349 4.91 5.79 -53.83
C GLU A 349 6.23 5.20 -53.27
N PRO A 350 7.24 6.00 -52.89
CA PRO A 350 8.40 5.51 -52.15
C PRO A 350 8.07 4.86 -50.79
N LEU A 351 7.07 5.39 -50.07
CA LEU A 351 6.62 4.81 -48.80
C LEU A 351 6.02 3.40 -48.99
N GLU A 352 5.20 3.20 -50.00
CA GLU A 352 4.60 1.89 -50.28
C GLU A 352 5.68 0.83 -50.57
N ALA A 353 6.73 1.19 -51.32
CA ALA A 353 7.88 0.32 -51.55
C ALA A 353 8.66 0.02 -50.25
N ALA A 354 8.90 1.02 -49.41
CA ALA A 354 9.58 0.85 -48.13
C ALA A 354 8.80 -0.07 -47.17
N LEU A 355 7.47 0.07 -47.11
CA LEU A 355 6.61 -0.78 -46.30
C LEU A 355 6.62 -2.23 -46.79
N GLU A 356 6.62 -2.46 -48.10
CA GLU A 356 6.76 -3.80 -48.66
C GLU A 356 8.10 -4.45 -48.34
N GLU A 357 9.18 -3.66 -48.35
CA GLU A 357 10.50 -4.13 -47.95
C GLU A 357 10.55 -4.49 -46.46
N LEU A 358 10.02 -3.65 -45.57
CA LEU A 358 9.95 -3.93 -44.12
C LEU A 358 9.12 -5.18 -43.81
N VAL A 359 8.04 -5.41 -44.56
CA VAL A 359 7.27 -6.66 -44.48
C VAL A 359 8.05 -7.86 -45.00
N GLY A 360 8.77 -7.71 -46.13
CA GLY A 360 9.62 -8.74 -46.68
C GLY A 360 10.76 -9.17 -45.74
N ARG A 361 11.33 -8.22 -44.99
CA ARG A 361 12.37 -8.42 -43.98
C ARG A 361 11.84 -8.95 -42.64
N GLY A 362 10.52 -9.03 -42.47
CA GLY A 362 9.87 -9.48 -41.23
C GLY A 362 9.98 -8.49 -40.07
N ILE A 363 10.27 -7.21 -40.35
CA ILE A 363 10.27 -6.12 -39.36
C ILE A 363 8.82 -5.67 -39.11
N LEU A 364 8.01 -5.60 -40.17
CA LEU A 364 6.58 -5.32 -40.12
C LEU A 364 5.75 -6.49 -40.62
N SER A 365 4.46 -6.48 -40.28
CA SER A 365 3.44 -7.38 -40.83
C SER A 365 2.18 -6.57 -41.16
N ARG A 366 1.40 -7.05 -42.14
CA ARG A 366 0.13 -6.41 -42.52
C ARG A 366 -0.96 -6.78 -41.51
N SER A 367 -1.75 -5.80 -41.07
CA SER A 367 -2.96 -6.00 -40.27
C SER A 367 -4.21 -5.62 -41.09
N ALA A 368 -5.41 -5.84 -40.54
CA ALA A 368 -6.67 -5.59 -41.26
C ALA A 368 -6.89 -4.11 -41.64
N GLY A 369 -6.21 -3.17 -40.97
CA GLY A 369 -6.36 -1.72 -41.18
C GLY A 369 -5.04 -0.96 -41.36
N GLY A 370 -3.90 -1.64 -41.44
CA GLY A 370 -2.59 -0.99 -41.54
C GLY A 370 -1.42 -1.94 -41.35
N TYR A 371 -0.45 -1.54 -40.53
CA TYR A 371 0.80 -2.26 -40.30
C TYR A 371 1.06 -2.46 -38.81
N ARG A 372 1.75 -3.54 -38.45
CA ARG A 372 2.18 -3.78 -37.07
C ARG A 372 3.55 -4.42 -36.99
N PHE A 373 4.26 -4.15 -35.90
CA PHE A 373 5.43 -4.91 -35.49
C PHE A 373 4.96 -6.31 -35.02
N PRO A 374 5.57 -7.40 -35.51
CA PRO A 374 5.18 -8.75 -35.09
C PRO A 374 5.37 -9.00 -33.58
N HIS A 375 6.40 -8.36 -32.99
CA HIS A 375 6.75 -8.44 -31.57
C HIS A 375 7.40 -7.14 -31.10
N ASP A 376 7.18 -6.76 -29.84
CA ASP A 376 7.70 -5.50 -29.28
C ASP A 376 9.24 -5.45 -29.25
N SER A 377 9.90 -6.59 -29.03
CA SER A 377 11.37 -6.69 -29.16
C SER A 377 11.92 -6.30 -30.52
N ILE A 378 11.15 -6.45 -31.60
CA ILE A 378 11.60 -6.00 -32.94
C ILE A 378 11.52 -4.47 -33.00
N ARG A 379 10.45 -3.88 -32.45
CA ARG A 379 10.26 -2.43 -32.35
C ARG A 379 11.36 -1.80 -31.49
N GLU A 380 11.67 -2.38 -30.33
CA GLU A 380 12.77 -1.93 -29.48
C GLU A 380 14.11 -1.98 -30.21
N VAL A 381 14.43 -3.08 -30.91
CA VAL A 381 15.67 -3.17 -31.70
C VAL A 381 15.74 -2.07 -32.77
N VAL A 382 14.62 -1.73 -33.41
CA VAL A 382 14.57 -0.59 -34.35
C VAL A 382 14.90 0.73 -33.64
N LEU A 383 14.32 0.98 -32.46
CA LEU A 383 14.56 2.21 -31.68
C LEU A 383 15.97 2.29 -31.06
N GLU A 384 16.58 1.15 -30.74
CA GLU A 384 17.95 1.03 -30.20
C GLU A 384 19.02 1.11 -31.30
N SER A 385 18.65 0.81 -32.55
CA SER A 385 19.58 0.76 -33.68
C SER A 385 19.84 2.11 -34.36
N VAL A 386 19.18 3.17 -33.90
CA VAL A 386 19.36 4.55 -34.39
C VAL A 386 19.99 5.43 -33.33
N ASP A 387 20.65 6.50 -33.77
CA ASP A 387 21.19 7.49 -32.84
C ASP A 387 20.06 8.29 -32.16
N ALA A 388 20.44 9.02 -31.11
CA ALA A 388 19.50 9.83 -30.34
C ALA A 388 18.82 10.91 -31.20
N ASP A 389 19.51 11.47 -32.20
CA ASP A 389 19.00 12.57 -33.04
C ASP A 389 17.88 12.09 -33.96
N GLN A 390 18.06 10.94 -34.60
CA GLN A 390 17.03 10.31 -35.44
C GLN A 390 15.79 9.94 -34.62
N ARG A 391 15.98 9.40 -33.42
CA ARG A 391 14.88 9.07 -32.50
C ARG A 391 14.12 10.33 -32.07
N ARG A 392 14.83 11.40 -31.71
CA ARG A 392 14.23 12.71 -31.37
C ARG A 392 13.44 13.30 -32.53
N ALA A 393 13.98 13.25 -33.75
CA ALA A 393 13.27 13.74 -34.94
C ALA A 393 11.99 12.93 -35.23
N ALA A 394 11.97 11.64 -34.92
CA ALA A 394 10.76 10.82 -34.99
C ALA A 394 9.73 11.19 -33.91
N HIS A 395 10.15 11.39 -32.66
CA HIS A 395 9.29 11.88 -31.59
C HIS A 395 8.73 13.28 -31.85
N ALA A 396 9.51 14.19 -32.41
CA ALA A 396 9.06 15.52 -32.81
C ALA A 396 7.93 15.46 -33.86
N ARG A 397 8.08 14.59 -34.87
CA ARG A 397 7.03 14.36 -35.88
C ARG A 397 5.78 13.74 -35.27
N ALA A 398 5.93 12.75 -34.40
CA ALA A 398 4.82 12.16 -33.68
C ALA A 398 4.09 13.21 -32.82
N ALA A 399 4.80 14.05 -32.08
CA ALA A 399 4.21 15.11 -31.28
C ALA A 399 3.43 16.13 -32.11
N ALA A 400 3.92 16.48 -33.31
CA ALA A 400 3.22 17.37 -34.23
C ALA A 400 1.93 16.72 -34.79
N TYR A 401 2.00 15.45 -35.19
CA TYR A 401 0.84 14.68 -35.64
C TYR A 401 -0.24 14.57 -34.56
N MET A 402 0.16 14.28 -33.31
CA MET A 402 -0.75 14.18 -32.17
C MET A 402 -1.45 15.51 -31.88
N ARG A 403 -0.72 16.64 -31.94
CA ARG A 403 -1.32 17.98 -31.79
C ARG A 403 -2.34 18.28 -32.90
N GLN A 404 -2.01 17.99 -34.15
CA GLN A 404 -2.90 18.27 -35.30
C GLN A 404 -4.21 17.48 -35.24
N ASN A 405 -4.15 16.27 -34.71
CA ASN A 405 -5.30 15.37 -34.60
C ASN A 405 -6.05 15.48 -33.25
N ASN A 406 -5.73 16.50 -32.43
CA ASN A 406 -6.31 16.69 -31.08
C ASN A 406 -6.21 15.42 -30.21
N ALA A 407 -5.07 14.75 -30.25
CA ALA A 407 -4.80 13.60 -29.39
C ALA A 407 -4.79 14.02 -27.91
N PRO A 408 -5.00 13.09 -26.96
CA PRO A 408 -4.93 13.39 -25.54
C PRO A 408 -3.58 13.98 -25.13
N ILE A 409 -3.63 14.91 -24.18
CA ILE A 409 -2.47 15.71 -23.79
C ILE A 409 -1.29 14.87 -23.28
N ALA A 410 -1.56 13.74 -22.63
CA ALA A 410 -0.54 12.80 -22.19
C ALA A 410 0.32 12.27 -23.36
N GLN A 411 -0.28 11.99 -24.52
CA GLN A 411 0.46 11.54 -25.70
C GLN A 411 1.31 12.67 -26.29
N ILE A 412 0.74 13.89 -26.31
CA ILE A 412 1.44 15.09 -26.79
C ILE A 412 2.64 15.40 -25.90
N ALA A 413 2.46 15.37 -24.58
CA ALA A 413 3.50 15.55 -23.58
C ALA A 413 4.60 14.48 -23.75
N TYR A 414 4.22 13.21 -23.80
CA TYR A 414 5.16 12.10 -23.97
C TYR A 414 6.06 12.24 -25.20
N HIS A 415 5.46 12.47 -26.37
CA HIS A 415 6.26 12.61 -27.59
C HIS A 415 7.03 13.93 -27.65
N SER A 416 6.54 15.00 -27.01
CA SER A 416 7.28 16.26 -26.95
C SER A 416 8.50 16.14 -26.03
N GLU A 417 8.40 15.44 -24.91
CA GLU A 417 9.51 15.20 -23.97
C GLU A 417 10.66 14.47 -24.65
N HIS A 418 10.35 13.37 -25.34
CA HIS A 418 11.34 12.55 -26.06
C HIS A 418 11.85 13.19 -27.37
N ALA A 419 11.37 14.40 -27.73
CA ALA A 419 11.88 15.15 -28.87
C ALA A 419 13.11 16.02 -28.52
N PHE A 420 13.43 16.18 -27.23
CA PHE A 420 14.57 16.96 -26.75
C PHE A 420 15.63 16.06 -26.08
N ASP A 421 16.85 16.59 -25.89
CA ASP A 421 17.83 15.99 -24.96
C ASP A 421 17.48 16.41 -23.51
N ASP A 422 18.35 16.08 -22.56
CA ASP A 422 18.26 16.50 -21.15
C ASP A 422 18.14 18.04 -21.00
N GLU A 423 18.68 18.82 -21.95
CA GLU A 423 18.59 20.28 -21.98
C GLU A 423 17.65 20.81 -23.09
N ALA A 424 16.35 20.95 -22.80
CA ALA A 424 15.45 21.66 -23.70
C ALA A 424 15.64 23.20 -23.64
N PRO A 425 15.45 23.93 -24.75
CA PRO A 425 15.40 25.40 -24.73
C PRO A 425 14.37 25.90 -23.72
N ALA A 426 14.64 27.04 -23.07
CA ALA A 426 13.79 27.59 -22.00
C ALA A 426 12.30 27.67 -22.36
N GLU A 427 11.96 28.15 -23.55
CA GLU A 427 10.57 28.25 -24.02
C GLU A 427 9.91 26.88 -24.20
N ALA A 428 10.66 25.88 -24.67
CA ALA A 428 10.19 24.50 -24.80
C ALA A 428 10.04 23.82 -23.43
N SER A 429 10.92 24.12 -22.47
CA SER A 429 10.83 23.62 -21.09
C SER A 429 9.55 24.10 -20.40
N ASP A 430 9.19 25.37 -20.56
CA ASP A 430 7.95 25.92 -19.99
C ASP A 430 6.70 25.31 -20.64
N GLU A 431 6.70 25.07 -21.96
CA GLU A 431 5.61 24.38 -22.65
C GLU A 431 5.48 22.91 -22.17
N LEU A 432 6.61 22.19 -22.09
CA LEU A 432 6.65 20.81 -21.60
C LEU A 432 6.14 20.70 -20.16
N SER A 433 6.59 21.58 -19.27
CA SER A 433 6.11 21.65 -17.89
C SER A 433 4.57 21.74 -17.82
N ARG A 434 3.96 22.62 -18.62
CA ARG A 434 2.49 22.76 -18.67
C ARG A 434 1.80 21.51 -19.21
N LEU A 435 2.30 20.97 -20.32
CA LEU A 435 1.76 19.75 -20.93
C LEU A 435 1.82 18.57 -19.96
N HIS A 436 2.95 18.41 -19.26
CA HIS A 436 3.16 17.36 -18.27
C HIS A 436 2.32 17.57 -17.00
N THR A 437 2.16 18.81 -16.53
CA THR A 437 1.27 19.14 -15.41
C THR A 437 -0.17 18.74 -15.72
N GLU A 438 -0.68 19.11 -16.90
CA GLU A 438 -2.05 18.78 -17.31
C GLU A 438 -2.22 17.26 -17.55
N ALA A 439 -1.25 16.63 -18.22
CA ALA A 439 -1.23 15.18 -18.41
C ALA A 439 -1.22 14.41 -17.08
N GLY A 440 -0.39 14.84 -16.13
CA GLY A 440 -0.29 14.26 -14.79
C GLY A 440 -1.61 14.34 -14.03
N ARG A 441 -2.28 15.51 -14.06
CA ARG A 441 -3.61 15.69 -13.45
C ARG A 441 -4.68 14.82 -14.12
N ASP A 442 -4.68 14.75 -15.45
CA ASP A 442 -5.61 13.92 -16.20
C ASP A 442 -5.46 12.43 -15.88
N ARG A 443 -4.21 11.95 -15.76
CA ARG A 443 -3.93 10.56 -15.38
C ARG A 443 -4.28 10.29 -13.91
N LEU A 444 -4.00 11.23 -13.00
CA LEU A 444 -4.36 11.12 -11.58
C LEU A 444 -5.89 11.09 -11.38
N ALA A 445 -6.64 11.84 -12.17
CA ALA A 445 -8.11 11.87 -12.11
C ALA A 445 -8.79 10.53 -12.45
N VAL A 446 -8.07 9.63 -13.12
CA VAL A 446 -8.49 8.25 -13.42
C VAL A 446 -7.67 7.21 -12.66
N TYR A 447 -6.84 7.65 -11.72
CA TYR A 447 -5.94 6.84 -10.89
C TYR A 447 -4.99 5.92 -11.67
N ASP A 448 -4.54 6.37 -12.84
CA ASP A 448 -3.37 5.79 -13.52
C ASP A 448 -2.10 6.34 -12.84
N LEU A 449 -1.84 5.82 -11.63
CA LEU A 449 -0.87 6.40 -10.70
C LEU A 449 0.54 6.40 -11.27
N LYS A 450 0.91 5.35 -12.00
CA LYS A 450 2.27 5.21 -12.56
C LYS A 450 2.54 6.22 -13.67
N ARG A 451 1.59 6.42 -14.59
CA ARG A 451 1.75 7.47 -15.62
C ARG A 451 1.60 8.86 -15.03
N ALA A 452 0.70 9.05 -14.06
CA ALA A 452 0.57 10.31 -13.35
C ALA A 452 1.90 10.70 -12.70
N ARG A 453 2.54 9.77 -11.95
CA ARG A 453 3.87 9.96 -11.35
C ARG A 453 4.88 10.46 -12.38
N TRP A 454 5.06 9.70 -13.46
CA TRP A 454 6.05 10.04 -14.49
C TRP A 454 5.80 11.43 -15.10
N HIS A 455 4.55 11.76 -15.43
CA HIS A 455 4.24 13.09 -15.95
C HIS A 455 4.49 14.19 -14.93
N LEU A 456 4.17 13.99 -13.65
CA LEU A 456 4.34 14.99 -12.60
C LEU A 456 5.82 15.19 -12.22
N GLU A 457 6.63 14.13 -12.26
CA GLU A 457 8.09 14.19 -12.12
C GLU A 457 8.70 15.02 -13.26
N CYS A 458 8.41 14.68 -14.53
CA CYS A 458 8.87 15.49 -15.66
C CYS A 458 8.35 16.94 -15.61
N ALA A 459 7.14 17.17 -15.10
CA ALA A 459 6.62 18.53 -14.93
C ALA A 459 7.49 19.33 -13.94
N LEU A 460 7.89 18.73 -12.81
CA LEU A 460 8.75 19.39 -11.82
C LEU A 460 10.15 19.68 -12.39
N GLU A 461 10.75 18.69 -13.06
CA GLU A 461 12.08 18.79 -13.69
C GLU A 461 12.17 19.93 -14.71
N ARG A 462 11.09 20.14 -15.48
CA ARG A 462 11.07 21.15 -16.54
C ARG A 462 10.57 22.52 -16.09
N SER A 463 9.93 22.62 -14.91
CA SER A 463 9.15 23.82 -14.56
C SER A 463 9.97 24.91 -13.91
N ARG A 464 9.93 26.10 -14.51
CA ARG A 464 10.37 27.36 -13.89
C ARG A 464 9.21 28.18 -13.33
N ASP A 465 7.98 27.79 -13.68
CA ASP A 465 6.75 28.43 -13.25
C ASP A 465 6.35 27.96 -11.85
N PRO A 466 6.28 28.88 -10.85
CA PRO A 466 5.87 28.53 -9.49
C PRO A 466 4.49 27.87 -9.40
N GLU A 467 3.55 28.25 -10.28
CA GLU A 467 2.19 27.70 -10.25
C GLU A 467 2.16 26.25 -10.74
N CYS A 468 2.79 25.96 -11.89
CA CYS A 468 2.93 24.60 -12.40
C CYS A 468 3.69 23.70 -11.43
N ARG A 469 4.75 24.20 -10.78
CA ARG A 469 5.48 23.43 -9.76
C ARG A 469 4.61 23.08 -8.55
N ALA A 470 3.85 24.04 -8.03
CA ALA A 470 2.99 23.79 -6.88
C ALA A 470 1.93 22.72 -7.19
N VAL A 471 1.28 22.82 -8.35
CA VAL A 471 0.27 21.86 -8.80
C VAL A 471 0.88 20.48 -9.03
N SER A 472 2.06 20.40 -9.66
CA SER A 472 2.74 19.12 -9.94
C SER A 472 3.27 18.46 -8.68
N ALA A 473 3.83 19.23 -7.73
CA ALA A 473 4.28 18.72 -6.44
C ALA A 473 3.11 18.16 -5.62
N GLU A 474 1.98 18.87 -5.57
CA GLU A 474 0.79 18.37 -4.87
C GLU A 474 0.22 17.11 -5.54
N GLY A 475 0.17 17.07 -6.87
CA GLY A 475 -0.23 15.87 -7.61
C GLY A 475 0.71 14.69 -7.33
N LEU A 476 2.02 14.92 -7.29
CA LEU A 476 3.01 13.87 -7.01
C LEU A 476 2.87 13.36 -5.58
N ALA A 477 2.65 14.26 -4.62
CA ALA A 477 2.38 13.90 -3.22
C ALA A 477 1.11 13.04 -3.09
N ASP A 478 0.06 13.35 -3.86
CA ASP A 478 -1.17 12.53 -3.93
C ASP A 478 -0.90 11.13 -4.50
N VAL A 479 -0.08 11.04 -5.55
CA VAL A 479 0.33 9.74 -6.11
C VAL A 479 1.11 8.92 -5.09
N CYS A 480 2.03 9.53 -4.33
CA CYS A 480 2.77 8.85 -3.26
C CYS A 480 1.83 8.33 -2.16
N LEU A 481 0.88 9.15 -1.68
CA LEU A 481 -0.13 8.72 -0.72
C LEU A 481 -0.93 7.51 -1.21
N LEU A 482 -1.40 7.56 -2.46
CA LEU A 482 -2.23 6.51 -3.07
C LEU A 482 -1.45 5.22 -3.37
N SER A 483 -0.17 5.33 -3.68
CA SER A 483 0.72 4.20 -3.95
C SER A 483 1.24 3.54 -2.67
N GLY A 484 1.15 4.22 -1.54
CA GLY A 484 1.65 3.75 -0.24
C GLY A 484 3.06 4.22 0.12
N ASP A 485 3.66 5.08 -0.70
CA ASP A 485 4.98 5.70 -0.48
C ASP A 485 4.83 6.86 0.52
N LEU A 486 4.55 6.52 1.79
CA LEU A 486 4.17 7.51 2.81
C LEU A 486 5.31 8.49 3.15
N ASP A 487 6.57 8.04 3.12
CA ASP A 487 7.72 8.89 3.44
C ASP A 487 7.90 10.03 2.42
N ASP A 488 7.90 9.69 1.12
CA ASP A 488 7.96 10.67 0.04
C ASP A 488 6.75 11.60 0.08
N ALA A 489 5.55 11.07 0.37
CA ALA A 489 4.35 11.88 0.53
C ALA A 489 4.49 12.90 1.68
N VAL A 490 4.93 12.47 2.87
CA VAL A 490 5.13 13.34 4.04
C VAL A 490 6.18 14.40 3.74
N MET A 491 7.26 14.04 3.05
CA MET A 491 8.31 14.97 2.61
C MET A 491 7.74 16.06 1.69
N LEU A 492 7.05 15.66 0.62
CA LEU A 492 6.46 16.59 -0.35
C LEU A 492 5.39 17.48 0.30
N TYR A 493 4.51 16.92 1.12
CA TYR A 493 3.51 17.70 1.85
C TYR A 493 4.12 18.67 2.85
N THR A 494 5.25 18.32 3.46
CA THR A 494 6.01 19.23 4.33
C THR A 494 6.47 20.46 3.53
N ALA A 495 7.08 20.22 2.36
CA ALA A 495 7.52 21.29 1.47
C ALA A 495 6.34 22.16 0.98
N ILE A 496 5.24 21.54 0.55
CA ILE A 496 4.03 22.23 0.07
C ILE A 496 3.46 23.13 1.17
N ILE A 497 3.29 22.63 2.39
CA ILE A 497 2.77 23.41 3.52
C ILE A 497 3.72 24.57 3.85
N ALA A 498 5.03 24.35 3.82
CA ALA A 498 6.04 25.36 4.15
C ALA A 498 6.15 26.48 3.08
N ALA A 499 5.99 26.16 1.80
CA ALA A 499 6.17 27.10 0.71
C ALA A 499 4.88 27.82 0.29
N SER A 500 3.71 27.22 0.51
CA SER A 500 2.43 27.74 0.02
C SER A 500 1.86 28.90 0.84
N GLU A 501 0.94 29.64 0.22
CA GLU A 501 0.07 30.57 0.92
C GLU A 501 -0.80 29.84 1.97
N VAL A 502 -1.18 30.55 3.03
CA VAL A 502 -1.86 29.98 4.21
C VAL A 502 -3.11 29.17 3.83
N GLY A 503 -3.93 29.67 2.90
CA GLY A 503 -5.15 28.97 2.47
C GLY A 503 -4.87 27.63 1.78
N HIS A 504 -3.87 27.58 0.91
CA HIS A 504 -3.46 26.35 0.23
C HIS A 504 -2.78 25.37 1.20
N ALA A 505 -1.88 25.85 2.05
CA ALA A 505 -1.23 25.05 3.08
C ALA A 505 -2.23 24.32 4.00
N LEU A 506 -3.28 25.01 4.43
CA LEU A 506 -4.34 24.41 5.26
C LEU A 506 -5.16 23.34 4.52
N ARG A 507 -5.43 23.52 3.23
CA ARG A 507 -6.17 22.53 2.42
C ARG A 507 -5.30 21.29 2.15
N ALA A 508 -4.05 21.47 1.74
CA ALA A 508 -3.09 20.40 1.57
C ALA A 508 -2.92 19.59 2.86
N ALA A 509 -2.77 20.28 4.00
CA ALA A 509 -2.73 19.66 5.32
C ALA A 509 -4.02 18.89 5.63
N THR A 510 -5.21 19.45 5.36
CA THR A 510 -6.48 18.76 5.63
C THR A 510 -6.56 17.41 4.90
N LYS A 511 -6.18 17.40 3.62
CA LYS A 511 -6.15 16.22 2.76
C LYS A 511 -5.17 15.15 3.28
N VAL A 512 -3.90 15.52 3.51
CA VAL A 512 -2.88 14.55 3.97
C VAL A 512 -3.16 14.04 5.38
N VAL A 513 -3.60 14.91 6.30
CA VAL A 513 -3.94 14.52 7.67
C VAL A 513 -5.09 13.53 7.68
N TYR A 514 -6.15 13.78 6.89
CA TYR A 514 -7.24 12.83 6.75
C TYR A 514 -6.72 11.47 6.24
N PHE A 515 -5.90 11.47 5.18
CA PHE A 515 -5.36 10.24 4.60
C PHE A 515 -4.53 9.42 5.60
N LEU A 516 -3.58 10.07 6.28
CA LEU A 516 -2.64 9.43 7.21
C LEU A 516 -3.35 8.85 8.44
N VAL A 517 -4.45 9.47 8.91
CA VAL A 517 -5.28 8.91 9.98
C VAL A 517 -5.86 7.55 9.61
N PHE A 518 -6.29 7.35 8.37
CA PHE A 518 -6.80 6.06 7.89
C PHE A 518 -5.69 5.03 7.61
N LYS A 519 -4.45 5.47 7.50
CA LYS A 519 -3.24 4.63 7.36
C LYS A 519 -2.54 4.41 8.70
N SER A 520 -3.15 4.81 9.82
CA SER A 520 -2.57 4.69 11.18
C SER A 520 -1.24 5.43 11.39
N ALA A 521 -0.86 6.34 10.48
CA ALA A 521 0.32 7.21 10.59
C ALA A 521 -0.01 8.47 11.39
N LEU A 522 -0.41 8.29 12.66
CA LEU A 522 -0.99 9.37 13.49
C LEU A 522 0.02 10.47 13.86
N ASP A 523 1.30 10.13 14.02
CA ASP A 523 2.34 11.08 14.38
C ASP A 523 2.64 12.04 13.22
N ASP A 524 2.81 11.52 12.00
CA ASP A 524 3.00 12.32 10.78
C ASP A 524 1.76 13.19 10.50
N ALA A 525 0.56 12.63 10.65
CA ALA A 525 -0.70 13.36 10.50
C ALA A 525 -0.74 14.54 11.48
N LYS A 526 -0.38 14.32 12.74
CA LYS A 526 -0.37 15.38 13.75
C LYS A 526 0.68 16.44 13.42
N GLN A 527 1.88 16.04 13.02
CA GLN A 527 2.98 16.95 12.70
C GLN A 527 2.62 17.89 11.54
N LEU A 528 2.13 17.35 10.43
CA LEU A 528 1.73 18.14 9.25
C LEU A 528 0.57 19.08 9.58
N GLY A 529 -0.41 18.62 10.35
CA GLY A 529 -1.54 19.43 10.80
C GLY A 529 -1.12 20.58 11.73
N GLU A 530 -0.23 20.34 12.68
CA GLU A 530 0.31 21.38 13.57
C GLU A 530 1.15 22.40 12.78
N MET A 531 2.00 21.94 11.87
CA MET A 531 2.81 22.82 11.01
C MET A 531 1.95 23.74 10.14
N ALA A 532 0.85 23.26 9.57
CA ALA A 532 -0.06 24.10 8.80
C ALA A 532 -0.79 25.14 9.68
N LEU A 533 -1.15 24.77 10.91
CA LEU A 533 -1.76 25.69 11.87
C LEU A 533 -0.79 26.75 12.40
N GLU A 534 0.52 26.47 12.46
CA GLU A 534 1.55 27.45 12.82
C GLU A 534 1.70 28.57 11.80
N ARG A 535 1.31 28.34 10.54
CA ARG A 535 1.28 29.37 9.49
C ARG A 535 0.14 30.38 9.68
N VAL A 536 -0.86 30.05 10.48
CA VAL A 536 -1.90 30.99 10.89
C VAL A 536 -1.30 31.90 11.98
N PRO A 537 -1.55 33.22 12.01
CA PRO A 537 -1.01 34.17 13.00
C PRO A 537 -1.55 33.97 14.44
N GLU A 538 -1.89 32.74 14.79
CA GLU A 538 -2.30 32.25 16.10
C GLU A 538 -1.72 30.83 16.31
N PRO A 539 -0.41 30.71 16.60
CA PRO A 539 0.27 29.42 16.71
C PRO A 539 -0.28 28.55 17.83
N ALA A 540 -0.15 27.23 17.68
CA ALA A 540 -0.59 26.27 18.68
C ALA A 540 0.36 26.28 19.90
N PRO A 541 -0.12 26.55 21.12
CA PRO A 541 0.72 26.51 22.31
C PRO A 541 1.23 25.08 22.59
N SER A 542 2.55 24.94 22.77
CA SER A 542 3.20 23.66 23.07
C SER A 542 2.99 23.18 24.52
N THR A 543 2.71 24.09 25.46
CA THR A 543 2.51 23.76 26.88
C THR A 543 1.05 23.48 27.22
N ARG A 544 0.80 22.53 28.14
CA ARG A 544 -0.56 22.24 28.66
C ARG A 544 -1.28 23.49 29.17
N PHE A 545 -0.58 24.35 29.91
CA PHE A 545 -1.14 25.60 30.41
C PHE A 545 -1.47 26.57 29.26
N GLY A 546 -0.59 26.69 28.27
CA GLY A 546 -0.84 27.49 27.08
C GLY A 546 -2.09 27.04 26.32
N LYS A 547 -2.28 25.72 26.13
CA LYS A 547 -3.49 25.15 25.49
C LYS A 547 -4.77 25.53 26.21
N VAL A 548 -4.78 25.46 27.55
CA VAL A 548 -5.92 25.89 28.36
C VAL A 548 -6.20 27.38 28.20
N VAL A 549 -5.16 28.22 28.22
CA VAL A 549 -5.29 29.68 28.02
C VAL A 549 -5.82 29.99 26.62
N ALA A 550 -5.32 29.31 25.58
CA ALA A 550 -5.80 29.47 24.21
C ALA A 550 -7.26 29.05 24.05
N ALA A 551 -7.66 27.91 24.63
CA ALA A 551 -9.05 27.47 24.64
C ALA A 551 -9.97 28.50 25.32
N ALA A 552 -9.58 29.01 26.50
CA ALA A 552 -10.33 30.03 27.21
C ALA A 552 -10.43 31.35 26.42
N LYS A 553 -9.33 31.78 25.80
CA LYS A 553 -9.30 32.98 24.95
C LYS A 553 -10.22 32.84 23.75
N ALA A 554 -10.23 31.68 23.08
CA ALA A 554 -11.12 31.40 21.95
C ALA A 554 -12.59 31.41 22.38
N LEU A 555 -12.93 30.78 23.50
CA LEU A 555 -14.29 30.80 24.06
C LEU A 555 -14.77 32.21 24.39
N VAL A 556 -13.94 33.03 25.07
CA VAL A 556 -14.28 34.42 25.38
C VAL A 556 -14.41 35.25 24.09
N SER A 557 -13.49 35.07 23.15
CA SER A 557 -13.51 35.79 21.88
C SER A 557 -14.75 35.45 21.05
N SER A 558 -15.22 34.20 21.11
CA SER A 558 -16.43 33.74 20.43
C SER A 558 -17.70 34.47 20.86
N TRP A 559 -17.69 35.24 21.96
CA TRP A 559 -18.83 36.07 22.38
C TRP A 559 -18.72 37.53 21.94
N PHE A 560 -17.52 38.09 21.92
CA PHE A 560 -17.30 39.54 21.80
C PHE A 560 -16.53 39.98 20.55
N ARG A 561 -15.93 39.06 19.80
CA ARG A 561 -15.11 39.35 18.62
C ARG A 561 -15.50 38.46 17.45
N ASP A 562 -15.61 39.08 16.29
CA ASP A 562 -15.70 38.31 15.04
C ASP A 562 -14.37 37.60 14.79
N PRO A 563 -14.40 36.36 14.27
CA PRO A 563 -13.20 35.61 13.94
C PRO A 563 -12.38 36.35 12.86
N PRO A 564 -11.04 36.34 12.98
CA PRO A 564 -10.16 36.93 11.97
C PRO A 564 -10.19 36.13 10.66
N HIS A 565 -9.66 36.73 9.59
CA HIS A 565 -9.51 36.18 8.23
C HIS A 565 -10.76 36.16 7.36
N GLU A 566 -10.54 36.05 6.05
CA GLU A 566 -11.56 35.89 5.02
C GLU A 566 -12.25 34.52 5.12
N LEU A 567 -13.41 34.39 4.48
CA LEU A 567 -14.27 33.19 4.57
C LEU A 567 -13.51 31.91 4.17
N GLU A 568 -12.76 31.95 3.07
CA GLU A 568 -12.04 30.78 2.54
C GLU A 568 -10.98 30.25 3.52
N ILE A 569 -10.18 31.14 4.12
CA ILE A 569 -9.16 30.74 5.11
C ILE A 569 -9.85 30.19 6.36
N ARG A 570 -10.95 30.81 6.79
CA ARG A 570 -11.71 30.32 7.95
C ARG A 570 -12.27 28.92 7.71
N GLU A 571 -12.81 28.65 6.52
CA GLU A 571 -13.29 27.32 6.13
C GLU A 571 -12.17 26.27 6.07
N ALA A 572 -10.99 26.64 5.57
CA ALA A 572 -9.82 25.76 5.57
C ALA A 572 -9.35 25.44 7.00
N ILE A 573 -9.32 26.43 7.90
CA ILE A 573 -8.99 26.23 9.32
C ILE A 573 -9.99 25.25 9.96
N ILE A 574 -11.29 25.45 9.75
CA ILE A 574 -12.37 24.61 10.28
C ILE A 574 -12.24 23.16 9.79
N SER A 575 -11.95 22.98 8.51
CA SER A 575 -11.80 21.64 7.91
C SER A 575 -10.59 20.92 8.49
N LEU A 576 -9.42 21.57 8.60
CA LEU A 576 -8.24 20.99 9.23
C LEU A 576 -8.50 20.63 10.70
N HIS A 577 -9.17 21.49 11.46
CA HIS A 577 -9.53 21.18 12.85
C HIS A 577 -10.47 19.97 12.95
N THR A 578 -11.37 19.79 11.98
CA THR A 578 -12.27 18.63 11.90
C THR A 578 -11.48 17.33 11.75
N SER A 579 -10.40 17.33 10.94
CA SER A 579 -9.48 16.19 10.79
C SER A 579 -8.55 15.99 12.00
N MET A 580 -8.18 17.07 12.70
CA MET A 580 -7.29 17.01 13.88
C MET A 580 -8.01 16.53 15.17
N ILE A 581 -9.32 16.76 15.29
CA ILE A 581 -10.09 16.38 16.48
C ILE A 581 -10.01 14.86 16.76
N PRO A 582 -10.26 13.96 15.78
CA PRO A 582 -10.11 12.52 15.97
C PRO A 582 -8.72 12.09 16.47
N ILE A 583 -7.65 12.69 15.95
CA ILE A 583 -6.26 12.44 16.39
C ILE A 583 -6.08 12.79 17.87
N CYS A 584 -6.70 13.88 18.32
CA CYS A 584 -6.61 14.34 19.69
C CYS A 584 -7.47 13.54 20.67
N LEU A 585 -8.39 12.68 20.21
CA LEU A 585 -9.24 11.87 21.08
C LEU A 585 -8.46 10.77 21.81
N SER A 586 -7.40 10.23 21.22
CA SER A 586 -6.51 9.22 21.83
C SER A 586 -5.36 9.84 22.63
N GLY A 587 -5.04 11.12 22.37
CA GLY A 587 -3.87 11.83 22.90
C GLY A 587 -4.17 12.83 24.04
N ASP A 588 -3.84 14.10 23.83
CA ASP A 588 -3.89 15.17 24.86
C ASP A 588 -5.28 15.82 24.97
N PRO A 589 -6.03 15.62 26.09
CA PRO A 589 -7.36 16.22 26.27
C PRO A 589 -7.35 17.75 26.21
N PHE A 590 -6.22 18.39 26.53
CA PHE A 590 -6.08 19.84 26.44
C PHE A 590 -5.98 20.32 24.98
N SER A 591 -5.33 19.53 24.10
CA SER A 591 -5.36 19.77 22.66
C SER A 591 -6.78 19.67 22.12
N LEU A 592 -7.51 18.62 22.49
CA LEU A 592 -8.91 18.44 22.07
C LEU A 592 -9.76 19.67 22.42
N MET A 593 -9.71 20.13 23.67
CA MET A 593 -10.46 21.32 24.12
C MET A 593 -10.07 22.58 23.36
N MET A 594 -8.77 22.77 23.10
CA MET A 594 -8.26 23.91 22.36
C MET A 594 -8.74 23.91 20.92
N TYR A 595 -8.57 22.80 20.20
CA TYR A 595 -8.98 22.67 18.82
C TYR A 595 -10.49 22.87 18.67
N LEU A 596 -11.31 22.23 19.51
CA LEU A 596 -12.77 22.43 19.52
C LEU A 596 -13.17 23.90 19.76
N ALA A 597 -12.58 24.56 20.76
CA ALA A 597 -12.91 25.94 21.09
C ALA A 597 -12.54 26.91 19.95
N ARG A 598 -11.37 26.71 19.33
CA ARG A 598 -10.93 27.53 18.18
C ARG A 598 -11.78 27.27 16.95
N ALA A 599 -12.02 26.01 16.61
CA ALA A 599 -12.84 25.61 15.48
C ALA A 599 -14.26 26.20 15.59
N ARG A 600 -14.88 26.14 16.78
CA ARG A 600 -16.18 26.78 17.05
C ARG A 600 -16.16 28.29 16.83
N TRP A 601 -15.10 28.97 17.26
CA TRP A 601 -14.97 30.41 17.05
C TRP A 601 -14.85 30.75 15.56
N PHE A 602 -14.01 30.04 14.81
CA PHE A 602 -13.87 30.23 13.37
C PHE A 602 -15.14 29.88 12.59
N ALA A 603 -15.91 28.88 13.02
CA ALA A 603 -17.17 28.47 12.42
C ALA A 603 -18.32 29.48 12.57
N ARG A 604 -18.16 30.53 13.38
CA ARG A 604 -19.22 31.51 13.66
C ARG A 604 -19.73 32.19 12.38
N GLY A 605 -20.99 31.93 12.03
CA GLY A 605 -21.64 32.50 10.84
C GLY A 605 -21.37 31.76 9.53
N ILE A 606 -20.67 30.62 9.57
CA ILE A 606 -20.39 29.77 8.40
C ILE A 606 -21.36 28.58 8.39
N GLN A 607 -22.00 28.36 7.25
CA GLN A 607 -22.90 27.22 7.02
C GLN A 607 -22.24 26.27 6.01
N SER A 608 -21.42 25.35 6.51
CA SER A 608 -20.72 24.34 5.74
C SER A 608 -20.79 22.97 6.43
N GLY A 609 -20.45 21.90 5.71
CA GLY A 609 -20.33 20.55 6.27
C GLY A 609 -19.35 20.49 7.45
N SER A 610 -18.16 21.08 7.29
CA SER A 610 -17.14 21.17 8.35
C SER A 610 -17.64 21.92 9.60
N SER A 611 -18.44 22.97 9.42
CA SER A 611 -19.08 23.69 10.54
C SER A 611 -20.06 22.79 11.31
N ALA A 612 -20.88 22.00 10.59
CA ALA A 612 -21.78 21.01 11.20
C ALA A 612 -21.00 19.89 11.90
N ALA A 613 -19.89 19.43 11.32
CA ALA A 613 -19.02 18.41 11.91
C ALA A 613 -18.40 18.88 13.24
N ILE A 614 -17.97 20.14 13.34
CA ILE A 614 -17.48 20.72 14.62
C ILE A 614 -18.59 20.71 15.69
N GLN A 615 -19.81 21.12 15.34
CA GLN A 615 -20.94 21.11 16.27
C GLN A 615 -21.24 19.68 16.76
N CYS A 616 -21.15 18.71 15.86
CA CYS A 616 -21.27 17.29 16.13
C CYS A 616 -20.18 16.76 17.09
N PHE A 617 -18.91 17.16 16.90
CA PHE A 617 -17.84 16.82 17.84
C PHE A 617 -18.02 17.48 19.21
N GLU A 618 -18.47 18.74 19.25
CA GLU A 618 -18.78 19.42 20.51
C GLU A 618 -19.93 18.72 21.26
N ALA A 619 -20.98 18.33 20.54
CA ALA A 619 -22.09 17.55 21.08
C ALA A 619 -21.59 16.22 21.65
N SER A 620 -20.69 15.53 20.94
CA SER A 620 -20.08 14.28 21.40
C SER A 620 -19.30 14.46 22.71
N VAL A 621 -18.50 15.52 22.85
CA VAL A 621 -17.79 15.83 24.11
C VAL A 621 -18.78 16.11 25.24
N ARG A 622 -19.87 16.86 25.00
CA ARG A 622 -20.91 17.09 26.02
C ARG A 622 -21.59 15.80 26.45
N ALA A 623 -21.88 14.91 25.49
CA ALA A 623 -22.49 13.61 25.77
C ALA A 623 -21.56 12.71 26.59
N LEU A 624 -20.25 12.68 26.27
CA LEU A 624 -19.23 11.97 27.05
C LEU A 624 -19.14 12.47 28.51
N LEU A 625 -19.39 13.76 28.74
CA LEU A 625 -19.47 14.35 30.08
C LEU A 625 -20.81 14.09 30.80
N GLY A 626 -21.76 13.40 30.17
CA GLY A 626 -23.09 13.07 30.70
C GLY A 626 -24.15 14.16 30.50
N ASN A 627 -23.86 15.22 29.76
CA ASN A 627 -24.79 16.32 29.49
C ASN A 627 -25.63 16.06 28.22
N TYR A 628 -26.37 14.95 28.19
CA TYR A 628 -27.10 14.48 27.01
C TYR A 628 -28.08 15.51 26.43
N ARG A 629 -28.82 16.24 27.28
CA ARG A 629 -29.76 17.27 26.79
C ARG A 629 -29.06 18.37 25.99
N ALA A 630 -27.95 18.89 26.51
CA ALA A 630 -27.18 19.93 25.85
C ALA A 630 -26.38 19.39 24.65
N ALA A 631 -26.13 18.08 24.59
CA ALA A 631 -25.57 17.42 23.42
C ALA A 631 -26.63 17.27 22.32
N ASP A 632 -27.84 16.81 22.65
CA ASP A 632 -28.94 16.64 21.69
C ASP A 632 -29.35 17.96 21.04
N GLU A 633 -29.40 19.06 21.80
CA GLU A 633 -29.65 20.40 21.25
C GLU A 633 -28.60 20.78 20.18
N LEU A 634 -27.32 20.45 20.41
CA LEU A 634 -26.26 20.69 19.44
C LEU A 634 -26.31 19.71 18.25
N PHE A 635 -26.69 18.45 18.47
CA PHE A 635 -26.89 17.50 17.37
C PHE A 635 -28.02 17.94 16.45
N ASP A 636 -29.12 18.49 16.99
CA ASP A 636 -30.22 19.04 16.19
C ASP A 636 -29.78 20.29 15.39
N GLU A 637 -28.89 21.12 15.95
CA GLU A 637 -28.28 22.23 15.21
C GLU A 637 -27.36 21.74 14.10
N ALA A 638 -26.51 20.74 14.38
CA ALA A 638 -25.61 20.13 13.41
C ALA A 638 -26.37 19.47 12.26
N GLU A 639 -27.46 18.75 12.53
CA GLU A 639 -28.32 18.15 11.50
C GLU A 639 -28.90 19.22 10.57
N LYS A 640 -29.46 20.30 11.14
CA LYS A 640 -29.99 21.42 10.35
C LYS A 640 -28.88 22.08 9.52
N GLY A 641 -27.68 22.20 10.07
CA GLY A 641 -26.50 22.70 9.37
C GLY A 641 -26.14 21.84 8.17
N ALA A 642 -25.96 20.53 8.36
CA ALA A 642 -25.60 19.57 7.31
C ALA A 642 -26.66 19.53 6.19
N ARG A 643 -27.95 19.51 6.53
CA ARG A 643 -29.05 19.54 5.54
C ARG A 643 -29.08 20.82 4.72
N ARG A 644 -28.79 21.98 5.33
CA ARG A 644 -28.70 23.26 4.62
C ARG A 644 -27.49 23.32 3.69
N ALA A 645 -26.35 22.77 4.15
CA ALA A 645 -25.14 22.64 3.34
C ALA A 645 -25.27 21.60 2.21
N ARG A 646 -26.32 20.76 2.24
CA ARG A 646 -26.52 19.62 1.32
C ARG A 646 -25.30 18.69 1.31
N ASP A 647 -24.75 18.44 2.49
CA ASP A 647 -23.59 17.58 2.67
C ASP A 647 -24.01 16.25 3.31
N PRO A 648 -24.18 15.17 2.50
CA PRO A 648 -24.57 13.86 3.01
C PRO A 648 -23.48 13.19 3.85
N TRP A 649 -22.20 13.54 3.68
CA TRP A 649 -21.13 13.01 4.52
C TRP A 649 -21.22 13.58 5.93
N ALA A 650 -21.38 14.92 6.05
CA ALA A 650 -21.57 15.57 7.35
C ALA A 650 -22.85 15.08 8.05
N LEU A 651 -23.90 14.79 7.28
CA LEU A 651 -25.15 14.22 7.81
C LEU A 651 -24.93 12.79 8.33
N GLY A 652 -24.23 11.95 7.58
CA GLY A 652 -23.86 10.60 8.01
C GLY A 652 -23.00 10.60 9.28
N LEU A 653 -22.01 11.49 9.36
CA LEU A 653 -21.16 11.65 10.55
C LEU A 653 -21.97 12.07 11.77
N MET A 654 -22.91 13.01 11.60
CA MET A 654 -23.81 13.46 12.66
C MET A 654 -24.66 12.30 13.19
N TYR A 655 -25.29 11.52 12.31
CA TYR A 655 -26.10 10.38 12.72
C TYR A 655 -25.28 9.31 13.45
N HIS A 656 -24.12 8.96 12.88
CA HIS A 656 -23.21 7.99 13.45
C HIS A 656 -22.79 8.36 14.88
N THR A 657 -22.31 9.59 15.05
CA THR A 657 -21.83 10.10 16.35
C THR A 657 -22.95 10.32 17.36
N ARG A 658 -24.11 10.85 16.93
CA ARG A 658 -25.29 11.00 17.80
C ARG A 658 -25.73 9.66 18.36
N ALA A 659 -25.75 8.62 17.52
CA ALA A 659 -26.12 7.28 17.93
C ALA A 659 -25.18 6.73 19.03
N HIS A 660 -23.87 6.68 18.77
CA HIS A 660 -22.95 6.00 19.68
C HIS A 660 -22.46 6.85 20.86
N ASN A 661 -22.51 8.19 20.79
CA ASN A 661 -22.09 9.07 21.88
C ASN A 661 -23.25 9.57 22.76
N SER A 662 -24.45 9.76 22.20
CA SER A 662 -25.62 10.25 22.95
C SER A 662 -26.67 9.17 23.17
N LEU A 663 -27.29 8.65 22.11
CA LEU A 663 -28.52 7.84 22.18
C LEU A 663 -28.28 6.48 22.86
N LEU A 664 -27.36 5.68 22.34
CA LEU A 664 -27.10 4.32 22.84
C LEU A 664 -26.54 4.33 24.27
N PRO A 665 -25.59 5.21 24.65
CA PRO A 665 -25.12 5.30 26.04
C PRO A 665 -26.17 5.81 27.03
N SER A 666 -27.04 6.74 26.60
CA SER A 666 -28.16 7.28 27.40
C SER A 666 -29.38 6.36 27.46
N ASN A 667 -29.26 5.13 26.94
CA ASN A 667 -30.25 4.06 27.03
C ASN A 667 -31.48 4.26 26.10
N ARG A 668 -31.37 5.12 25.09
CA ARG A 668 -32.35 5.33 24.01
C ARG A 668 -32.02 4.43 22.82
N TYR A 669 -32.30 3.14 23.01
CA TYR A 669 -31.80 2.10 22.10
C TYR A 669 -32.39 2.16 20.69
N GLU A 670 -33.72 2.22 20.56
CA GLU A 670 -34.41 2.22 19.27
C GLU A 670 -33.99 3.44 18.43
N GLU A 671 -34.06 4.64 19.00
CA GLU A 671 -33.60 5.88 18.35
C GLU A 671 -32.12 5.81 17.93
N GLY A 672 -31.27 5.18 18.75
CA GLY A 672 -29.86 4.98 18.43
C GLY A 672 -29.63 3.99 17.29
N GLN A 673 -30.44 2.93 17.20
CA GLN A 673 -30.38 1.97 16.09
C GLN A 673 -30.86 2.59 14.78
N ASP A 674 -31.93 3.39 14.82
CA ASP A 674 -32.47 4.11 13.68
C ASP A 674 -31.45 5.13 13.15
N ALA A 675 -30.83 5.92 14.04
CA ALA A 675 -29.76 6.84 13.66
C ALA A 675 -28.57 6.11 13.01
N LEU A 676 -28.20 4.89 13.44
CA LEU A 676 -27.16 4.12 12.74
C LEU A 676 -27.60 3.66 11.35
N VAL A 677 -28.89 3.36 11.13
CA VAL A 677 -29.42 3.05 9.79
C VAL A 677 -29.33 4.27 8.88
N ASP A 678 -29.74 5.45 9.37
CA ASP A 678 -29.66 6.71 8.64
C ASP A 678 -28.20 7.05 8.29
N ALA A 679 -27.27 6.82 9.23
CA ALA A 679 -25.83 6.99 8.97
C ALA A 679 -25.35 6.08 7.83
N ILE A 680 -25.69 4.78 7.87
CA ILE A 680 -25.31 3.82 6.82
C ILE A 680 -25.89 4.24 5.47
N ALA A 681 -27.13 4.72 5.42
CA ALA A 681 -27.75 5.22 4.20
C ALA A 681 -27.00 6.44 3.63
N SER A 682 -26.71 7.45 4.47
CA SER A 682 -25.97 8.64 4.04
C SER A 682 -24.56 8.32 3.53
N PHE A 683 -23.84 7.42 4.18
CA PHE A 683 -22.51 6.99 3.75
C PHE A 683 -22.53 6.12 2.49
N ARG A 684 -23.62 5.37 2.24
CA ARG A 684 -23.81 4.66 0.96
C ARG A 684 -24.08 5.62 -0.20
N GLU A 685 -24.76 6.73 0.05
CA GLU A 685 -24.98 7.78 -0.96
C GLU A 685 -23.66 8.45 -1.36
N THR A 686 -22.78 8.73 -0.39
CA THR A 686 -21.46 9.34 -0.65
C THR A 686 -20.46 8.34 -1.25
N GLY A 687 -20.61 7.05 -0.93
CA GLY A 687 -19.68 5.99 -1.30
C GLY A 687 -18.54 5.77 -0.29
N ASP A 688 -18.54 6.46 0.86
CA ASP A 688 -17.59 6.22 1.94
C ASP A 688 -18.03 5.03 2.81
N VAL A 689 -17.46 3.86 2.55
CA VAL A 689 -17.84 2.62 3.23
C VAL A 689 -17.21 2.50 4.63
N SER A 690 -16.18 3.30 4.95
CA SER A 690 -15.39 3.14 6.18
C SER A 690 -16.23 3.41 7.42
N VAL A 691 -16.96 4.53 7.44
CA VAL A 691 -17.82 4.89 8.58
C VAL A 691 -19.14 4.11 8.57
N ALA A 692 -19.60 3.65 7.39
CA ALA A 692 -20.72 2.73 7.30
C ALA A 692 -20.42 1.37 7.97
N LEU A 693 -19.21 0.83 7.79
CA LEU A 693 -18.75 -0.40 8.46
C LEU A 693 -18.74 -0.22 9.98
N LEU A 694 -18.19 0.91 10.46
CA LEU A 694 -18.20 1.23 11.89
C LEU A 694 -19.64 1.33 12.43
N SER A 695 -20.54 1.94 11.66
CA SER A 695 -21.95 2.06 12.05
C SER A 695 -22.62 0.69 12.19
N LEU A 696 -22.44 -0.23 11.23
CA LEU A 696 -22.91 -1.62 11.32
C LEU A 696 -22.30 -2.35 12.52
N LEU A 697 -21.01 -2.18 12.76
CA LEU A 697 -20.34 -2.76 13.92
C LEU A 697 -20.95 -2.27 15.23
N PHE A 698 -21.22 -0.96 15.37
CA PHE A 698 -21.90 -0.43 16.55
C PHE A 698 -23.33 -0.98 16.70
N LYS A 699 -24.08 -1.18 15.60
CA LYS A 699 -25.39 -1.84 15.68
C LYS A 699 -25.27 -3.21 16.33
N ALA A 700 -24.29 -4.01 15.90
CA ALA A 700 -24.03 -5.35 16.44
C ALA A 700 -23.56 -5.31 17.91
N ILE A 701 -22.62 -4.43 18.27
CA ILE A 701 -22.08 -4.30 19.62
C ILE A 701 -23.20 -3.94 20.62
N TYR A 702 -23.98 -2.89 20.32
CA TYR A 702 -25.03 -2.42 21.23
C TYR A 702 -26.29 -3.28 21.19
N GLY A 703 -26.54 -3.96 20.06
CA GLY A 703 -27.64 -4.90 19.90
C GLY A 703 -27.39 -6.24 20.58
N ARG A 704 -26.12 -6.60 20.87
CA ARG A 704 -25.73 -7.92 21.40
C ARG A 704 -26.68 -8.44 22.46
N ASP A 705 -26.98 -7.64 23.49
CA ASP A 705 -27.78 -8.06 24.66
C ASP A 705 -29.29 -7.74 24.56
N ARG A 706 -29.75 -7.26 23.40
CA ARG A 706 -31.11 -6.77 23.15
C ARG A 706 -31.81 -7.39 21.94
N GLU A 707 -31.04 -7.85 20.96
CA GLU A 707 -31.54 -8.40 19.70
C GLU A 707 -31.50 -9.92 19.65
N SER A 708 -32.25 -10.47 18.70
CA SER A 708 -32.18 -11.89 18.38
C SER A 708 -30.83 -12.24 17.77
N THR A 709 -30.36 -13.48 17.97
CA THR A 709 -29.09 -13.92 17.40
C THR A 709 -29.10 -13.88 15.87
N ASN A 710 -30.21 -14.21 15.21
CA ASN A 710 -30.32 -14.15 13.75
C ASN A 710 -30.13 -12.73 13.22
N THR A 711 -30.76 -11.74 13.88
CA THR A 711 -30.60 -10.31 13.54
C THR A 711 -29.14 -9.86 13.67
N LEU A 712 -28.48 -10.25 14.77
CA LEU A 712 -27.08 -9.88 15.02
C LEU A 712 -26.13 -10.50 14.02
N LEU A 713 -26.28 -11.80 13.74
CA LEU A 713 -25.46 -12.49 12.75
C LEU A 713 -25.66 -11.87 11.37
N GLY A 714 -26.90 -11.54 10.99
CA GLY A 714 -27.20 -10.84 9.74
C GLY A 714 -26.46 -9.50 9.59
N TRP A 715 -26.47 -8.63 10.62
CA TRP A 715 -25.71 -7.38 10.58
C TRP A 715 -24.20 -7.60 10.52
N ILE A 716 -23.69 -8.62 11.20
CA ILE A 716 -22.27 -8.98 11.20
C ILE A 716 -21.85 -9.52 9.82
N ASP A 717 -22.66 -10.40 9.21
CA ASP A 717 -22.46 -10.93 7.87
C ASP A 717 -22.48 -9.81 6.82
N GLU A 718 -23.43 -8.89 6.94
CA GLU A 718 -23.49 -7.69 6.09
C GLU A 718 -22.22 -6.85 6.20
N GLY A 719 -21.75 -6.61 7.43
CA GLY A 719 -20.52 -5.87 7.71
C GLY A 719 -19.27 -6.54 7.16
N ILE A 720 -19.10 -7.85 7.38
CA ILE A 720 -17.99 -8.64 6.83
C ILE A 720 -18.01 -8.63 5.31
N SER A 721 -19.18 -8.86 4.71
CA SER A 721 -19.36 -8.86 3.26
C SER A 721 -19.04 -7.49 2.66
N MET A 722 -19.48 -6.41 3.32
CA MET A 722 -19.16 -5.05 2.92
C MET A 722 -17.66 -4.74 3.07
N ALA A 723 -17.00 -5.25 4.11
CA ALA A 723 -15.56 -5.09 4.29
C ALA A 723 -14.76 -5.78 3.18
N HIS A 724 -15.08 -7.03 2.84
CA HIS A 724 -14.41 -7.77 1.76
C HIS A 724 -14.57 -7.08 0.40
N ARG A 725 -15.80 -6.71 0.03
CA ARG A 725 -16.09 -6.02 -1.25
C ARG A 725 -15.29 -4.73 -1.44
N ASN A 726 -14.91 -4.07 -0.35
CA ASN A 726 -14.23 -2.78 -0.37
C ASN A 726 -12.77 -2.87 0.08
N GLY A 727 -12.22 -4.09 0.25
CA GLY A 727 -10.83 -4.30 0.68
C GLY A 727 -10.51 -3.77 2.09
N LYS A 728 -11.51 -3.61 2.97
CA LYS A 728 -11.37 -3.09 4.34
C LYS A 728 -11.16 -4.21 5.36
N GLU A 729 -10.17 -5.06 5.12
CA GLU A 729 -9.92 -6.28 5.91
C GLU A 729 -9.58 -5.99 7.39
N MET A 730 -9.02 -4.82 7.69
CA MET A 730 -8.69 -4.40 9.06
C MET A 730 -9.90 -4.38 10.00
N VAL A 731 -11.14 -4.27 9.49
CA VAL A 731 -12.35 -4.24 10.31
C VAL A 731 -12.87 -5.66 10.63
N LEU A 732 -12.39 -6.70 9.94
CA LEU A 732 -12.87 -8.07 10.09
C LEU A 732 -12.71 -8.63 11.52
N PRO A 733 -11.57 -8.46 12.23
CA PRO A 733 -11.44 -8.93 13.61
C PRO A 733 -12.53 -8.42 14.55
N HIS A 734 -13.07 -7.22 14.30
CA HIS A 734 -14.15 -6.65 15.10
C HIS A 734 -15.45 -7.42 14.95
N PHE A 735 -15.89 -7.60 13.71
CA PHE A 735 -17.10 -8.35 13.40
C PHE A 735 -16.99 -9.79 13.90
N GLN A 736 -15.83 -10.42 13.72
CA GLN A 736 -15.58 -11.80 14.17
C GLN A 736 -15.54 -11.93 15.70
N SER A 737 -14.94 -10.98 16.42
CA SER A 737 -14.92 -11.03 17.89
C SER A 737 -16.32 -10.86 18.49
N VAL A 738 -17.16 -9.98 17.92
CA VAL A 738 -18.57 -9.85 18.32
C VAL A 738 -19.35 -11.11 17.98
N ARG A 739 -19.13 -11.72 16.82
CA ARG A 739 -19.72 -13.00 16.42
C ARG A 739 -19.42 -14.11 17.42
N LEU A 740 -18.16 -14.27 17.81
CA LEU A 740 -17.75 -15.28 18.79
C LEU A 740 -18.41 -15.05 20.15
N ALA A 741 -18.55 -13.79 20.59
CA ALA A 741 -19.28 -13.47 21.82
C ALA A 741 -20.78 -13.83 21.74
N VAL A 742 -21.41 -13.63 20.58
CA VAL A 742 -22.82 -14.01 20.33
C VAL A 742 -22.97 -15.54 20.31
N LEU A 743 -22.08 -16.26 19.62
CA LEU A 743 -22.10 -17.74 19.54
C LEU A 743 -21.84 -18.38 20.91
N ALA A 744 -20.85 -17.90 21.68
CA ALA A 744 -20.58 -18.41 23.02
C ALA A 744 -21.85 -18.36 23.90
N ARG A 745 -22.61 -17.26 23.78
CA ARG A 745 -23.86 -17.08 24.52
C ARG A 745 -24.97 -18.05 24.10
N GLN A 746 -24.99 -18.52 22.85
CA GLN A 746 -25.93 -19.56 22.42
C GLN A 746 -25.62 -20.95 23.00
N GLY A 747 -24.50 -21.11 23.72
CA GLY A 747 -24.10 -22.36 24.35
C GLY A 747 -23.01 -23.12 23.59
N HIS A 748 -22.41 -22.53 22.56
CA HIS A 748 -21.24 -23.09 21.91
C HIS A 748 -20.02 -23.04 22.85
N THR A 749 -19.49 -24.21 23.22
CA THR A 749 -18.36 -24.33 24.17
C THR A 749 -17.00 -24.52 23.49
N ASN A 750 -16.96 -25.07 22.26
CA ASN A 750 -15.71 -25.33 21.54
C ASN A 750 -15.31 -24.11 20.68
N LEU A 751 -14.97 -22.99 21.32
CA LEU A 751 -14.64 -21.73 20.63
C LEU A 751 -13.17 -21.30 20.78
N SER A 752 -12.37 -21.96 21.63
CA SER A 752 -11.01 -21.50 21.96
C SER A 752 -10.09 -21.35 20.73
N ASP A 753 -10.10 -22.32 19.80
CA ASP A 753 -9.28 -22.26 18.60
C ASP A 753 -9.65 -21.06 17.71
N ARG A 754 -10.95 -20.85 17.48
CA ARG A 754 -11.45 -19.70 16.70
C ARG A 754 -11.16 -18.36 17.37
N ILE A 755 -11.22 -18.31 18.71
CA ILE A 755 -10.86 -17.11 19.47
C ILE A 755 -9.38 -16.77 19.24
N LEU A 756 -8.50 -17.77 19.23
CA LEU A 756 -7.08 -17.57 18.95
C LEU A 756 -6.84 -17.16 17.49
N GLU A 757 -7.55 -17.75 16.52
CA GLU A 757 -7.47 -17.36 15.11
C GLU A 757 -7.85 -15.89 14.90
N VAL A 758 -8.93 -15.41 15.54
CA VAL A 758 -9.35 -14.00 15.44
C VAL A 758 -8.35 -13.08 16.16
N ALA A 759 -7.74 -13.53 17.25
CA ALA A 759 -6.68 -12.76 17.92
C ALA A 759 -5.44 -12.62 17.03
N GLU A 760 -4.99 -13.69 16.37
CA GLU A 760 -3.88 -13.66 15.42
C GLU A 760 -4.18 -12.74 14.23
N LEU A 761 -5.43 -12.73 13.73
CA LEU A 761 -5.87 -11.82 12.69
C LEU A 761 -5.83 -10.35 13.15
N ALA A 762 -6.23 -10.09 14.41
CA ALA A 762 -6.18 -8.75 15.00
C ALA A 762 -4.74 -8.25 15.16
N GLU A 763 -3.81 -9.11 15.61
CA GLU A 763 -2.38 -8.78 15.75
C GLU A 763 -1.72 -8.47 14.40
N GLN A 764 -2.23 -9.04 13.29
CA GLN A 764 -1.71 -8.82 11.94
C GLN A 764 -2.25 -7.55 11.27
N SER A 765 -3.32 -6.97 11.80
CA SER A 765 -3.91 -5.73 11.29
C SER A 765 -3.22 -4.57 11.99
N GLU A 766 -2.58 -3.63 11.27
CA GLU A 766 -1.92 -2.46 11.87
C GLU A 766 -2.87 -1.76 12.87
N PRO A 767 -2.49 -1.66 14.15
CA PRO A 767 -3.44 -1.33 15.19
C PRO A 767 -3.88 0.13 15.10
N PHE A 768 -5.19 0.34 15.15
CA PHE A 768 -5.74 1.54 15.74
C PHE A 768 -5.85 1.27 17.25
N ASP A 769 -5.12 2.01 18.10
CA ASP A 769 -4.92 1.63 19.52
C ASP A 769 -6.22 1.46 20.33
N ALA A 770 -7.25 2.27 20.04
CA ALA A 770 -8.54 2.18 20.73
C ALA A 770 -9.38 0.94 20.34
N VAL A 771 -9.00 0.32 19.23
CA VAL A 771 -9.76 -0.69 18.50
C VAL A 771 -9.37 -2.11 18.95
N SER A 772 -8.09 -2.34 19.28
CA SER A 772 -7.63 -3.61 19.89
C SER A 772 -8.32 -3.89 21.23
N VAL A 773 -8.51 -2.87 22.08
CA VAL A 773 -9.19 -3.01 23.38
C VAL A 773 -10.62 -3.56 23.24
N VAL A 774 -11.34 -3.17 22.18
CA VAL A 774 -12.71 -3.63 21.91
C VAL A 774 -12.71 -5.11 21.51
N VAL A 775 -11.80 -5.50 20.60
CA VAL A 775 -11.62 -6.90 20.19
C VAL A 775 -11.27 -7.77 21.40
N ASN A 776 -10.26 -7.37 22.17
CA ASN A 776 -9.85 -8.04 23.41
C ASN A 776 -11.01 -8.18 24.41
N GLY A 777 -11.84 -7.15 24.54
CA GLY A 777 -13.04 -7.20 25.40
C GLY A 777 -14.06 -8.25 24.95
N HIS A 778 -14.31 -8.37 23.64
CA HIS A 778 -15.25 -9.34 23.09
C HIS A 778 -14.68 -10.78 23.07
N LEU A 779 -13.41 -10.96 22.73
CA LEU A 779 -12.73 -12.26 22.83
C LEU A 779 -12.68 -12.75 24.28
N ALA A 780 -12.38 -11.87 25.25
CA ALA A 780 -12.44 -12.20 26.66
C ALA A 780 -13.85 -12.62 27.10
N THR A 781 -14.88 -11.95 26.59
CA THR A 781 -16.28 -12.30 26.86
C THR A 781 -16.64 -13.66 26.25
N ALA A 782 -16.26 -13.93 25.00
CA ALA A 782 -16.49 -15.20 24.34
C ALA A 782 -15.82 -16.37 25.08
N ALA A 783 -14.56 -16.21 25.47
CA ALA A 783 -13.82 -17.20 26.26
C ALA A 783 -14.45 -17.42 27.64
N HIS A 784 -14.87 -16.34 28.32
CA HIS A 784 -15.52 -16.43 29.63
C HIS A 784 -16.83 -17.21 29.57
N VAL A 785 -17.69 -16.90 28.58
CA VAL A 785 -19.01 -17.51 28.44
C VAL A 785 -18.92 -18.97 27.97
N SER A 786 -17.93 -19.31 27.13
CA SER A 786 -17.68 -20.70 26.70
C SER A 786 -17.02 -21.58 27.78
N GLY A 787 -16.51 -20.98 28.86
CA GLY A 787 -15.95 -21.67 30.02
C GLY A 787 -14.42 -21.70 30.10
N ASP A 788 -13.71 -21.12 29.13
CA ASP A 788 -12.25 -21.02 29.10
C ASP A 788 -11.76 -19.78 29.89
N ILE A 789 -11.84 -19.88 31.22
CA ILE A 789 -11.45 -18.80 32.13
C ILE A 789 -9.97 -18.39 31.99
N PRO A 790 -8.99 -19.30 31.83
CA PRO A 790 -7.60 -18.93 31.57
C PRO A 790 -7.45 -18.07 30.31
N LEU A 791 -8.07 -18.47 29.20
CA LEU A 791 -8.00 -17.72 27.95
C LEU A 791 -8.68 -16.34 28.08
N ALA A 792 -9.83 -16.27 28.75
CA ALA A 792 -10.51 -15.01 29.03
C ALA A 792 -9.61 -14.02 29.80
N LEU A 793 -8.83 -14.51 30.76
CA LEU A 793 -7.92 -13.68 31.55
C LEU A 793 -6.70 -13.22 30.75
N LYS A 794 -6.23 -14.01 29.77
CA LYS A 794 -5.17 -13.59 28.84
C LYS A 794 -5.60 -12.33 28.08
N PHE A 795 -6.79 -12.33 27.48
CA PHE A 795 -7.31 -11.17 26.74
C PHE A 795 -7.69 -9.99 27.64
N VAL A 796 -8.15 -10.24 28.87
CA VAL A 796 -8.34 -9.18 29.86
C VAL A 796 -7.01 -8.50 30.21
N GLU A 797 -5.94 -9.25 30.40
CA GLU A 797 -4.64 -8.67 30.72
C GLU A 797 -4.10 -7.85 29.53
N ALA A 798 -4.12 -8.41 28.31
CA ALA A 798 -3.73 -7.70 27.09
C ALA A 798 -4.52 -6.40 26.87
N GLY A 799 -5.85 -6.46 26.92
CA GLY A 799 -6.68 -5.26 26.71
C GLY A 799 -6.58 -4.21 27.82
N HIS A 800 -6.11 -4.54 29.02
CA HIS A 800 -5.84 -3.52 30.06
C HIS A 800 -4.48 -2.85 29.91
N ASP A 801 -3.51 -3.56 29.35
CA ASP A 801 -2.20 -2.99 29.04
C ASP A 801 -2.38 -1.94 27.93
N GLU A 802 -3.10 -2.26 26.86
CA GLU A 802 -3.50 -1.31 25.81
C GLU A 802 -4.38 -0.15 26.34
N LEU A 803 -5.39 -0.45 27.18
CA LEU A 803 -6.25 0.59 27.76
C LEU A 803 -5.47 1.58 28.64
N ALA A 804 -4.33 1.17 29.21
CA ALA A 804 -3.49 2.06 30.01
C ALA A 804 -2.81 3.15 29.15
N GLU A 805 -2.65 2.90 27.86
CA GLU A 805 -2.00 3.79 26.90
C GLU A 805 -2.99 4.80 26.30
N LEU A 806 -4.29 4.51 26.32
CA LEU A 806 -5.36 5.38 25.81
C LEU A 806 -5.80 6.48 26.81
N GLN A 807 -5.61 7.76 26.45
CA GLN A 807 -6.05 8.91 27.24
C GLN A 807 -7.41 9.46 26.81
N GLY A 808 -8.48 8.69 26.99
CA GLY A 808 -9.83 9.15 26.62
C GLY A 808 -10.74 7.97 26.30
N ILE A 809 -11.34 7.36 27.32
CA ILE A 809 -11.96 6.06 27.13
C ILE A 809 -13.37 6.23 26.57
N LEU A 810 -13.53 5.92 25.27
CA LEU A 810 -14.81 5.70 24.61
C LEU A 810 -15.66 4.69 25.39
N ASP A 811 -16.98 4.89 25.39
CA ASP A 811 -17.90 4.04 26.16
C ASP A 811 -17.83 2.56 25.72
N VAL A 812 -17.57 2.29 24.43
CA VAL A 812 -17.41 0.92 23.92
C VAL A 812 -16.15 0.22 24.43
N ALA A 813 -15.06 0.95 24.65
CA ALA A 813 -13.85 0.40 25.28
C ALA A 813 -14.09 -0.03 26.74
N ARG A 814 -15.24 0.28 27.35
CA ARG A 814 -15.60 -0.21 28.69
C ARG A 814 -15.96 -1.69 28.73
N GLU A 815 -16.18 -2.35 27.59
CA GLU A 815 -16.44 -3.79 27.52
C GLU A 815 -15.30 -4.61 28.14
N ILE A 816 -14.03 -4.16 28.04
CA ILE A 816 -12.90 -4.84 28.70
C ILE A 816 -13.06 -4.87 30.22
N HIS A 817 -13.60 -3.81 30.83
CA HIS A 817 -13.89 -3.79 32.26
C HIS A 817 -15.03 -4.74 32.62
N VAL A 818 -16.04 -4.86 31.76
CA VAL A 818 -17.15 -5.80 31.92
C VAL A 818 -16.61 -7.24 31.91
N ALA A 819 -15.84 -7.60 30.87
CA ALA A 819 -15.20 -8.91 30.77
C ALA A 819 -14.31 -9.21 31.99
N THR A 820 -13.52 -8.23 32.44
CA THR A 820 -12.67 -8.38 33.64
C THR A 820 -13.46 -8.76 34.89
N VAL A 821 -14.58 -8.07 35.15
CA VAL A 821 -15.30 -8.28 36.41
C VAL A 821 -15.94 -9.66 36.48
N PHE A 822 -16.41 -10.18 35.35
CA PHE A 822 -17.02 -11.50 35.26
C PHE A 822 -15.97 -12.64 35.21
N ALA A 823 -14.93 -12.52 34.38
CA ALA A 823 -13.87 -13.54 34.29
C ALA A 823 -13.16 -13.79 35.63
N VAL A 824 -12.88 -12.73 36.40
CA VAL A 824 -12.26 -12.87 37.73
C VAL A 824 -13.25 -13.38 38.78
N LEU A 825 -14.55 -13.11 38.63
CA LEU A 825 -15.58 -13.57 39.59
C LEU A 825 -15.75 -15.09 39.52
N ASP A 826 -15.72 -15.65 38.31
CA ASP A 826 -15.99 -17.08 38.08
C ASP A 826 -14.72 -17.95 38.19
N ARG A 827 -13.55 -17.35 38.44
CA ARG A 827 -12.30 -18.07 38.70
C ARG A 827 -12.28 -18.67 40.11
N GLN A 828 -11.96 -19.97 40.21
CA GLN A 828 -11.87 -20.67 41.51
C GLN A 828 -10.80 -20.10 42.45
N HIS A 829 -9.60 -19.83 41.90
CA HIS A 829 -8.45 -19.32 42.67
C HIS A 829 -7.86 -18.06 41.99
N PRO A 830 -8.46 -16.87 42.19
CA PRO A 830 -7.97 -15.63 41.62
C PRO A 830 -6.72 -15.14 42.36
N THR A 831 -5.72 -14.68 41.61
CA THR A 831 -4.49 -14.13 42.19
C THR A 831 -4.74 -12.77 42.85
N ARG A 832 -3.83 -12.32 43.72
CA ARG A 832 -3.91 -10.96 44.30
C ARG A 832 -3.92 -9.86 43.23
N ARG A 833 -3.19 -10.05 42.12
CA ARG A 833 -3.18 -9.14 40.97
C ARG A 833 -4.56 -9.07 40.31
N GLN A 834 -5.17 -10.22 40.03
CA GLN A 834 -6.51 -10.31 39.43
C GLN A 834 -7.59 -9.70 40.32
N LEU A 835 -7.56 -9.94 41.63
CA LEU A 835 -8.50 -9.31 42.58
C LEU A 835 -8.33 -7.79 42.64
N LYS A 836 -7.09 -7.28 42.55
CA LYS A 836 -6.82 -5.84 42.47
C LYS A 836 -7.37 -5.26 41.16
N LEU A 837 -7.14 -5.95 40.05
CA LEU A 837 -7.63 -5.57 38.73
C LEU A 837 -9.17 -5.53 38.70
N GLN A 838 -9.85 -6.58 39.15
CA GLN A 838 -11.31 -6.63 39.27
C GLN A 838 -11.87 -5.46 40.09
N ARG A 839 -11.25 -5.13 41.23
CA ARG A 839 -11.67 -3.97 42.04
C ARG A 839 -11.48 -2.65 41.30
N LYS A 840 -10.40 -2.49 40.53
CA LYS A 840 -10.13 -1.32 39.69
C LYS A 840 -11.21 -1.22 38.59
N SER A 841 -11.45 -2.29 37.85
CA SER A 841 -12.45 -2.36 36.78
C SER A 841 -13.86 -2.11 37.28
N LEU A 842 -14.26 -2.69 38.42
CA LEU A 842 -15.58 -2.43 39.01
C LEU A 842 -15.76 -0.96 39.45
N ARG A 843 -14.71 -0.33 39.98
CA ARG A 843 -14.76 1.11 40.31
C ARG A 843 -14.87 1.96 39.05
N ALA A 844 -14.17 1.60 37.98
CA ALA A 844 -14.26 2.27 36.69
C ALA A 844 -15.67 2.15 36.09
N LEU A 845 -16.24 0.94 36.05
CA LEU A 845 -17.62 0.71 35.58
C LEU A 845 -18.64 1.49 36.38
N LYS A 846 -18.55 1.51 37.71
CA LYS A 846 -19.46 2.29 38.56
C LYS A 846 -19.36 3.80 38.35
N ARG A 847 -18.19 4.30 37.98
CA ARG A 847 -18.02 5.72 37.61
C ARG A 847 -18.64 5.98 36.25
N ALA A 848 -18.36 5.13 35.26
CA ALA A 848 -18.89 5.23 33.92
C ALA A 848 -20.42 5.11 33.88
N ALA A 849 -21.03 4.25 34.71
CA ALA A 849 -22.48 4.11 34.81
C ALA A 849 -23.22 5.38 35.27
N LYS A 850 -22.51 6.37 35.86
CA LYS A 850 -23.10 7.67 36.20
C LYS A 850 -23.30 8.55 34.97
N THR A 851 -22.43 8.42 33.97
CA THR A 851 -22.47 9.20 32.75
C THR A 851 -23.12 8.42 31.61
N ALA A 852 -22.93 7.10 31.52
CA ALA A 852 -23.55 6.19 30.56
C ALA A 852 -24.48 5.18 31.27
N PRO A 853 -25.77 5.53 31.47
CA PRO A 853 -26.74 4.70 32.19
C PRO A 853 -26.83 3.25 31.73
N ARG A 854 -26.57 2.95 30.44
CA ARG A 854 -26.58 1.56 29.93
C ARG A 854 -25.66 0.63 30.71
N LEU A 855 -24.55 1.13 31.26
CA LEU A 855 -23.57 0.31 31.98
C LEU A 855 -24.04 -0.05 33.40
N GLN A 856 -25.05 0.62 33.92
CA GLN A 856 -25.62 0.33 35.23
C GLN A 856 -26.17 -1.10 35.29
N VAL A 857 -26.77 -1.60 34.19
CA VAL A 857 -27.27 -2.98 34.12
C VAL A 857 -26.16 -4.01 34.31
N GLN A 858 -24.94 -3.74 33.82
CA GLN A 858 -23.78 -4.64 33.97
C GLN A 858 -23.28 -4.64 35.42
N VAL A 859 -23.30 -3.48 36.09
CA VAL A 859 -22.96 -3.37 37.52
C VAL A 859 -23.96 -4.15 38.39
N ASP A 860 -25.25 -4.07 38.07
CA ASP A 860 -26.31 -4.77 38.79
C ASP A 860 -26.28 -6.28 38.52
N LEU A 861 -26.01 -6.70 37.28
CA LEU A 861 -25.80 -8.10 36.92
C LEU A 861 -24.59 -8.71 37.64
N TYR A 862 -23.48 -7.98 37.74
CA TYR A 862 -22.32 -8.39 38.55
C TYR A 862 -22.70 -8.54 40.03
N ALA A 863 -23.49 -7.60 40.58
CA ALA A 863 -23.94 -7.68 41.97
C ALA A 863 -24.84 -8.91 42.23
N LEU A 864 -25.69 -9.26 41.26
CA LEU A 864 -26.49 -10.48 41.28
C LEU A 864 -25.60 -11.73 41.26
N ARG A 865 -24.68 -11.86 40.28
CA ARG A 865 -23.78 -13.03 40.17
C ARG A 865 -22.91 -13.21 41.41
N ARG A 866 -22.42 -12.11 42.00
CA ARG A 866 -21.67 -12.17 43.25
C ARG A 866 -22.54 -12.65 44.43
N ALA A 867 -23.82 -12.29 44.48
CA ALA A 867 -24.74 -12.79 45.51
C ALA A 867 -25.03 -14.30 45.33
N ILE A 868 -25.11 -14.77 44.07
CA ILE A 868 -25.23 -16.19 43.72
C ILE A 868 -23.99 -16.96 44.19
N ALA A 869 -22.79 -16.49 43.84
CA ALA A 869 -21.53 -17.10 44.28
C ALA A 869 -21.40 -17.17 45.81
N ALA A 870 -21.89 -16.14 46.52
CA ALA A 870 -21.93 -16.08 47.98
C ALA A 870 -23.09 -16.88 48.61
N ARG A 871 -23.96 -17.52 47.80
CA ARG A 871 -25.14 -18.29 48.24
C ARG A 871 -26.07 -17.52 49.21
N ASN A 872 -26.25 -16.22 49.00
CA ASN A 872 -27.06 -15.37 49.87
C ASN A 872 -28.45 -15.12 49.28
N THR A 873 -29.43 -15.97 49.62
CA THR A 873 -30.80 -15.97 49.05
C THR A 873 -31.49 -14.60 49.11
N LYS A 874 -31.46 -13.91 50.25
CA LYS A 874 -32.09 -12.58 50.40
C LYS A 874 -31.48 -11.55 49.46
N LYS A 875 -30.15 -11.57 49.29
CA LYS A 875 -29.47 -10.67 48.35
C LYS A 875 -29.73 -11.04 46.90
N ILE A 876 -29.83 -12.34 46.58
CA ILE A 876 -30.17 -12.82 45.24
C ILE A 876 -31.56 -12.29 44.85
N GLN A 877 -32.57 -12.51 45.70
CA GLN A 877 -33.94 -12.04 45.47
C GLN A 877 -33.99 -10.52 45.29
N SER A 878 -33.40 -9.75 46.20
CA SER A 878 -33.40 -8.29 46.13
C SER A 878 -32.70 -7.75 44.87
N ARG A 879 -31.56 -8.34 44.47
CA ARG A 879 -30.80 -7.90 43.28
C ARG A 879 -31.48 -8.28 41.98
N ALA A 880 -32.05 -9.49 41.92
CA ALA A 880 -32.77 -9.93 40.75
C ALA A 880 -34.08 -9.15 40.57
N ALA A 881 -34.83 -8.87 41.64
CA ALA A 881 -36.02 -8.03 41.58
C ALA A 881 -35.71 -6.64 41.03
N HIS A 882 -34.64 -5.99 41.51
CA HIS A 882 -34.18 -4.70 41.00
C HIS A 882 -33.87 -4.71 39.49
N LEU A 883 -33.24 -5.77 38.97
CA LEU A 883 -32.98 -5.93 37.54
C LEU A 883 -34.27 -6.14 36.72
N VAL A 884 -35.26 -6.84 37.28
CA VAL A 884 -36.56 -7.04 36.61
C VAL A 884 -37.37 -5.75 36.62
N GLU A 885 -37.44 -5.03 37.74
CA GLU A 885 -38.13 -3.73 37.85
C GLU A 885 -37.53 -2.69 36.91
N GLY A 886 -36.21 -2.74 36.68
CA GLY A 886 -35.52 -1.85 35.75
C GLY A 886 -35.66 -2.21 34.27
N PHE A 887 -36.31 -3.32 33.91
CA PHE A 887 -36.27 -3.87 32.55
C PHE A 887 -36.82 -2.92 31.47
N GLU A 888 -37.94 -2.24 31.73
CA GLU A 888 -38.51 -1.26 30.80
C GLU A 888 -37.55 -0.10 30.51
N SER A 889 -36.72 0.26 31.50
CA SER A 889 -35.72 1.30 31.31
C SER A 889 -34.56 0.81 30.45
N HIS A 890 -33.95 -0.34 30.75
CA HIS A 890 -32.68 -0.76 30.14
C HIS A 890 -32.82 -1.68 28.92
N GLY A 891 -33.97 -2.32 28.71
CA GLY A 891 -34.23 -3.19 27.56
C GLY A 891 -33.32 -4.42 27.41
N ASN A 892 -32.32 -4.61 28.28
CA ASN A 892 -31.39 -5.73 28.23
C ASN A 892 -32.09 -7.07 28.55
N LEU A 893 -32.40 -7.83 27.50
CA LEU A 893 -33.09 -9.11 27.59
C LEU A 893 -32.25 -10.15 28.33
N TYR A 894 -30.93 -10.13 28.16
CA TYR A 894 -30.02 -11.09 28.76
C TYR A 894 -29.98 -10.94 30.29
N ALA A 895 -29.79 -9.72 30.79
CA ALA A 895 -29.78 -9.42 32.22
C ALA A 895 -31.13 -9.73 32.88
N ALA A 896 -32.25 -9.40 32.21
CA ALA A 896 -33.58 -9.74 32.69
C ALA A 896 -33.78 -11.26 32.78
N ARG A 897 -33.36 -12.02 31.76
CA ARG A 897 -33.41 -13.48 31.78
C ARG A 897 -32.61 -14.05 32.95
N GLU A 898 -31.38 -13.61 33.16
CA GLU A 898 -30.52 -14.07 34.27
C GLU A 898 -31.14 -13.75 35.64
N ALA A 899 -31.79 -12.59 35.78
CA ALA A 899 -32.52 -12.23 36.99
C ALA A 899 -33.73 -13.13 37.23
N HIS A 900 -34.55 -13.40 36.21
CA HIS A 900 -35.67 -14.34 36.30
C HIS A 900 -35.21 -15.76 36.64
N LEU A 901 -34.13 -16.26 36.04
CA LEU A 901 -33.54 -17.57 36.40
C LEU A 901 -33.08 -17.61 37.86
N ALA A 902 -32.47 -16.52 38.36
CA ALA A 902 -32.05 -16.43 39.76
C ALA A 902 -33.25 -16.41 40.73
N LEU A 903 -34.34 -15.72 40.38
CA LEU A 903 -35.58 -15.72 41.17
C LEU A 903 -36.23 -17.09 41.18
N ALA A 904 -36.33 -17.76 40.03
CA ALA A 904 -36.86 -19.11 39.95
C ALA A 904 -36.11 -20.08 40.88
N ARG A 905 -34.77 -20.07 40.82
CA ARG A 905 -33.93 -20.92 41.67
C ARG A 905 -34.13 -20.69 43.16
N THR A 906 -34.37 -19.43 43.59
CA THR A 906 -34.60 -19.13 45.01
C THR A 906 -36.02 -19.46 45.45
N HIS A 907 -37.03 -19.35 44.57
CA HIS A 907 -38.42 -19.66 44.89
C HIS A 907 -38.79 -21.15 44.81
N ARG A 908 -37.99 -22.01 44.15
CA ARG A 908 -38.27 -23.47 44.02
C ARG A 908 -38.55 -24.18 45.36
N GLY A 909 -38.06 -23.67 46.48
CA GLY A 909 -38.31 -24.21 47.82
C GLY A 909 -39.41 -23.49 48.64
N GLU A 910 -39.87 -22.32 48.20
CA GLU A 910 -40.80 -21.46 48.98
C GLU A 910 -42.16 -21.28 48.27
N ASN A 911 -42.15 -21.11 46.95
CA ASN A 911 -43.35 -20.87 46.14
C ASN A 911 -43.14 -21.43 44.72
N ILE A 912 -43.60 -22.67 44.51
CA ILE A 912 -43.45 -23.41 43.24
C ILE A 912 -44.11 -22.67 42.07
N ILE A 913 -45.24 -22.02 42.29
CA ILE A 913 -45.98 -21.29 41.24
C ILE A 913 -45.15 -20.07 40.79
N ALA A 914 -44.62 -19.29 41.74
CA ALA A 914 -43.76 -18.15 41.43
C ALA A 914 -42.48 -18.60 40.70
N ALA A 915 -41.88 -19.72 41.14
CA ALA A 915 -40.70 -20.27 40.49
C ALA A 915 -40.95 -20.67 39.03
N SER A 916 -42.08 -21.35 38.77
CA SER A 916 -42.50 -21.76 37.42
C SER A 916 -42.79 -20.56 36.52
N GLU A 917 -43.40 -19.49 37.04
CA GLU A 917 -43.67 -18.29 36.26
C GLU A 917 -42.38 -17.55 35.89
N HIS A 918 -41.43 -17.42 36.82
CA HIS A 918 -40.12 -16.84 36.51
C HIS A 918 -39.34 -17.68 35.47
N GLU A 919 -39.39 -19.01 35.55
CA GLU A 919 -38.84 -19.90 34.52
C GLU A 919 -39.48 -19.67 33.15
N ARG A 920 -40.81 -19.57 33.10
CA ARG A 920 -41.56 -19.30 31.86
C ARG A 920 -41.17 -17.96 31.24
N ILE A 921 -41.00 -16.92 32.05
CA ILE A 921 -40.56 -15.60 31.56
C ILE A 921 -39.11 -15.65 31.08
N ALA A 922 -38.20 -16.26 31.85
CA ALA A 922 -36.82 -16.46 31.43
C ALA A 922 -36.71 -17.24 30.11
N TYR A 923 -37.56 -18.25 29.93
CA TYR A 923 -37.67 -19.01 28.70
C TYR A 923 -38.10 -18.14 27.52
N LYS A 924 -39.17 -17.34 27.67
CA LYS A 924 -39.62 -16.41 26.62
C LYS A 924 -38.54 -15.39 26.24
N LEU A 925 -37.84 -14.84 27.23
CA LEU A 925 -36.72 -13.92 26.99
C LEU A 925 -35.55 -14.62 26.29
N GLY A 926 -35.23 -15.85 26.68
CA GLY A 926 -34.22 -16.68 26.01
C GLY A 926 -34.57 -16.97 24.56
N ARG A 927 -35.83 -17.31 24.28
CA ARG A 927 -36.32 -17.49 22.90
C ARG A 927 -36.21 -16.21 22.06
N ARG A 928 -36.55 -15.04 22.62
CA ARG A 928 -36.39 -13.75 21.92
C ARG A 928 -34.92 -13.44 21.59
N LEU A 929 -33.99 -13.88 22.44
CA LEU A 929 -32.55 -13.77 22.20
C LEU A 929 -32.01 -14.81 21.20
N GLY A 930 -32.81 -15.83 20.84
CA GLY A 930 -32.35 -16.95 20.01
C GLY A 930 -31.47 -17.96 20.76
N LEU A 931 -31.70 -18.15 22.07
CA LEU A 931 -31.06 -19.21 22.86
C LEU A 931 -31.83 -20.54 22.69
N VAL A 932 -31.15 -21.59 22.22
CA VAL A 932 -31.71 -22.94 22.07
C VAL A 932 -31.69 -23.68 23.42
N GLU A 933 -32.71 -24.47 23.73
CA GLU A 933 -32.78 -25.21 25.01
C GLU A 933 -31.77 -26.36 25.07
N GLN A 934 -31.00 -26.42 26.16
CA GLN A 934 -30.17 -27.59 26.49
C GLN A 934 -30.98 -28.88 26.75
N ASN A 935 -32.30 -28.79 26.98
CA ASN A 935 -33.16 -29.95 27.20
C ASN A 935 -33.50 -30.73 25.91
N MET A 936 -33.07 -30.26 24.74
CA MET A 936 -33.12 -31.02 23.48
C MET A 936 -31.84 -31.84 23.22
N LEU A 937 -30.85 -31.78 24.12
CA LEU A 937 -29.57 -32.50 23.99
C LEU A 937 -29.49 -33.79 24.82
N SER A 938 -30.53 -34.16 25.57
CA SER A 938 -30.51 -35.41 26.37
C SER A 938 -31.09 -36.64 25.67
N ASP A 939 -31.75 -36.47 24.51
CA ASP A 939 -32.35 -37.59 23.75
C ASP A 939 -31.66 -37.88 22.41
N LEU A 940 -30.51 -37.28 22.15
CA LEU A 940 -29.73 -37.53 20.93
C LEU A 940 -28.34 -38.03 21.28
N SER A 941 -28.30 -39.30 21.70
CA SER A 941 -27.08 -40.12 21.62
C SER A 941 -26.79 -40.61 20.20
N ASP A 942 -27.53 -40.10 19.20
CA ASP A 942 -27.36 -40.37 17.77
C ASP A 942 -27.05 -39.09 16.93
N LEU A 943 -26.52 -38.03 17.55
CA LEU A 943 -25.97 -36.87 16.82
C LEU A 943 -24.50 -36.61 17.19
N ASP A 944 -23.68 -37.66 17.09
CA ASP A 944 -22.26 -37.48 16.82
C ASP A 944 -22.11 -37.12 15.33
N GLY A 945 -21.74 -35.87 15.02
CA GLY A 945 -21.11 -35.55 13.73
C GLY A 945 -21.53 -34.25 13.02
N GLU A 946 -22.80 -33.84 13.04
CA GLU A 946 -23.29 -32.85 12.04
C GLU A 946 -23.45 -31.40 12.53
N LEU A 947 -23.36 -31.11 13.83
CA LEU A 947 -23.44 -29.72 14.35
C LEU A 947 -22.08 -29.07 14.63
N LEU A 948 -20.98 -29.82 14.46
CA LEU A 948 -19.60 -29.37 14.70
C LEU A 948 -18.77 -29.23 13.42
N ALA A 949 -19.36 -29.50 12.25
CA ALA A 949 -18.76 -29.30 10.94
C ALA A 949 -19.73 -28.54 10.03
N LEU A 950 -19.81 -27.23 10.19
CA LEU A 950 -20.18 -26.37 9.06
C LEU A 950 -18.86 -25.95 8.38
N PRO A 951 -18.50 -26.53 7.23
CA PRO A 951 -17.69 -25.80 6.27
C PRO A 951 -18.46 -24.57 5.80
N PHE A 952 -17.73 -23.60 5.25
CA PHE A 952 -18.26 -22.37 4.71
C PHE A 952 -19.24 -22.62 3.54
N SER A 953 -20.50 -23.01 3.78
CA SER A 953 -21.53 -22.75 2.78
C SER A 953 -23.00 -22.65 3.12
N SER A 954 -23.53 -21.81 2.23
CA SER A 954 -24.67 -21.98 1.34
C SER A 954 -26.06 -21.92 1.89
N ASP A 955 -26.49 -22.73 2.85
CA ASP A 955 -27.94 -22.85 3.10
C ASP A 955 -28.55 -21.70 3.96
N ALA A 956 -28.14 -20.46 3.69
CA ALA A 956 -28.72 -19.23 4.22
C ALA A 956 -30.03 -18.81 3.51
N SER A 957 -30.49 -19.48 2.45
CA SER A 957 -31.68 -19.02 1.72
C SER A 957 -33.02 -19.40 2.37
N ALA A 958 -33.06 -20.29 3.35
CA ALA A 958 -34.34 -20.80 3.89
C ALA A 958 -34.83 -20.09 5.17
N ALA A 959 -34.03 -19.19 5.78
CA ALA A 959 -34.42 -18.44 6.97
C ALA A 959 -34.67 -16.93 6.72
N ILE A 960 -34.64 -16.51 5.45
CA ILE A 960 -34.80 -15.11 5.03
C ILE A 960 -36.28 -14.75 4.73
N ASP A 961 -37.14 -15.75 4.49
CA ASP A 961 -38.54 -15.53 4.04
C ASP A 961 -39.54 -15.10 5.14
N ASP A 962 -39.16 -15.05 6.42
CA ASP A 962 -40.08 -14.68 7.52
C ASP A 962 -39.75 -13.32 8.17
N SER A 963 -38.78 -12.58 7.64
CA SER A 963 -38.61 -11.15 7.92
C SER A 963 -39.31 -10.35 6.83
N GLN A 964 -40.28 -9.50 7.18
CA GLN A 964 -41.03 -8.65 6.24
C GLN A 964 -40.20 -7.52 5.62
N PHE A 965 -39.00 -7.82 5.15
CA PHE A 965 -38.20 -6.98 4.27
C PHE A 965 -37.93 -7.79 3.00
N ASP A 966 -38.45 -7.30 1.87
CA ASP A 966 -38.14 -7.84 0.54
C ASP A 966 -36.62 -7.68 0.30
N ILE A 967 -35.91 -8.80 0.37
CA ILE A 967 -34.49 -8.93 0.05
C ILE A 967 -34.40 -9.58 -1.33
N PRO A 968 -33.72 -8.97 -2.32
CA PRO A 968 -33.41 -9.65 -3.57
C PRO A 968 -32.32 -10.72 -3.33
N ALA A 969 -32.64 -11.97 -3.65
CA ALA A 969 -31.80 -13.14 -3.40
C ALA A 969 -30.77 -13.44 -4.49
N ALA A 970 -29.56 -13.86 -4.09
CA ALA A 970 -28.66 -14.85 -4.72
C ALA A 970 -27.37 -14.91 -3.88
N GLY A 971 -26.69 -16.03 -3.58
CA GLY A 971 -26.77 -17.42 -3.98
C GLY A 971 -25.47 -18.12 -3.54
N MET A 972 -25.56 -18.89 -2.46
CA MET A 972 -24.94 -20.20 -2.12
C MET A 972 -23.71 -20.79 -2.86
N LEU A 973 -22.84 -21.55 -2.11
CA LEU A 973 -21.87 -22.55 -2.65
C LEU A 973 -20.52 -22.77 -1.87
N ASP A 974 -20.29 -23.91 -1.18
CA ASP A 974 -19.08 -24.40 -0.41
C ASP A 974 -17.82 -24.61 -1.28
N THR A 975 -16.54 -24.68 -0.86
CA THR A 975 -15.87 -25.25 0.34
C THR A 975 -14.35 -24.93 0.30
N ALA A 976 -13.68 -25.01 1.46
CA ALA A 976 -12.31 -25.53 1.70
C ALA A 976 -11.02 -24.66 1.58
N VAL A 977 -10.73 -24.00 2.70
CA VAL A 977 -9.46 -23.85 3.47
C VAL A 977 -8.20 -24.60 2.99
N GLY A 978 -7.09 -23.86 2.87
CA GLY A 978 -5.70 -24.32 2.95
C GLY A 978 -4.80 -23.26 3.65
N LYS A 979 -3.90 -23.71 4.53
CA LYS A 979 -3.28 -22.97 5.65
C LYS A 979 -1.86 -22.41 5.39
N LYS A 980 -1.54 -21.29 6.09
CA LYS A 980 -0.27 -20.91 6.78
C LYS A 980 0.98 -20.63 5.91
N HIS A 981 1.93 -19.73 6.20
CA HIS A 981 2.13 -18.62 7.17
C HIS A 981 3.48 -17.94 6.80
N LYS A 982 3.59 -16.61 7.03
CA LYS A 982 4.77 -15.81 7.44
C LYS A 982 6.00 -15.79 6.50
N ALA A 983 6.81 -14.74 6.38
CA ALA A 983 7.10 -13.59 7.24
C ALA A 983 7.44 -12.35 6.36
N ARG A 984 7.15 -11.15 6.86
CA ARG A 984 7.43 -9.89 6.17
C ARG A 984 8.77 -9.35 6.67
N GLU A 985 9.73 -9.28 5.75
CA GLU A 985 11.01 -8.62 5.89
C GLU A 985 10.81 -7.10 5.78
N GLN A 986 11.45 -6.37 6.69
CA GLN A 986 11.58 -4.92 6.63
C GLN A 986 12.66 -4.60 5.59
N GLN A 987 12.27 -4.07 4.43
CA GLN A 987 13.22 -3.56 3.44
C GLN A 987 13.70 -2.17 3.87
N ASN A 988 14.96 -2.12 4.32
CA ASN A 988 15.75 -0.91 4.43
C ASN A 988 16.28 -0.54 3.04
N SER A 989 15.93 0.63 2.51
CA SER A 989 16.63 1.23 1.37
C SER A 989 17.11 2.63 1.73
N VAL A 990 18.42 2.83 1.57
CA VAL A 990 19.15 4.09 1.75
C VAL A 990 18.94 4.94 0.49
N GLN A 991 18.31 6.11 0.61
CA GLN A 991 18.22 7.12 -0.45
C GLN A 991 19.39 8.11 -0.32
N THR A 992 20.25 8.17 -1.33
CA THR A 992 21.02 9.39 -1.66
C THR A 992 20.08 10.43 -2.24
N VAL A 993 20.41 11.71 -2.05
CA VAL A 993 19.61 12.86 -2.48
C VAL A 993 19.16 12.69 -3.94
N THR A 994 17.85 12.52 -4.16
CA THR A 994 17.26 12.39 -5.50
C THR A 994 17.21 13.75 -6.19
N ASP A 995 17.24 13.81 -7.52
CA ASP A 995 17.24 15.08 -8.28
C ASP A 995 16.03 16.01 -7.93
N ALA A 996 14.90 15.46 -7.50
CA ALA A 996 13.75 16.23 -6.97
C ALA A 996 14.05 16.99 -5.65
N GLN A 997 14.97 16.49 -4.83
CA GLN A 997 15.47 17.19 -3.65
C GLN A 997 16.41 18.32 -4.05
N ALA A 998 17.19 18.18 -5.14
CA ALA A 998 18.03 19.25 -5.68
C ALA A 998 17.21 20.43 -6.25
N GLU A 999 16.08 20.16 -6.91
CA GLU A 999 15.16 21.20 -7.41
C GLU A 999 14.45 22.00 -6.29
N THR A 1000 14.17 21.33 -5.17
CA THR A 1000 13.59 21.98 -3.98
C THR A 1000 14.60 22.94 -3.33
N LEU A 1001 15.90 22.64 -3.40
CA LEU A 1001 16.98 23.52 -2.93
C LEU A 1001 17.15 24.73 -3.84
N GLU A 1002 17.11 24.53 -5.17
CA GLU A 1002 17.17 25.63 -6.14
C GLU A 1002 16.01 26.63 -5.93
N ALA A 1003 14.83 26.15 -5.55
CA ALA A 1003 13.68 26.99 -5.21
C ALA A 1003 13.89 27.90 -3.97
N TRP A 1004 14.83 27.55 -3.08
CA TRP A 1004 15.20 28.34 -1.89
C TRP A 1004 16.44 29.21 -2.10
N ALA A 1005 16.95 29.27 -3.35
CA ALA A 1005 18.26 29.84 -3.70
C ALA A 1005 19.43 29.17 -2.96
N LEU A 1006 19.23 27.92 -2.52
CA LEU A 1006 20.23 27.01 -1.98
C LEU A 1006 20.76 26.13 -3.12
N GLY A 1007 22.06 25.83 -3.12
CA GLY A 1007 22.66 24.92 -4.11
C GLY A 1007 22.63 25.36 -5.59
N SER A 1008 22.45 26.66 -5.90
CA SER A 1008 22.18 27.14 -7.27
C SER A 1008 23.32 27.00 -8.30
N GLU A 1009 24.49 26.48 -7.91
CA GLU A 1009 25.59 26.15 -8.83
C GLU A 1009 26.26 24.87 -8.32
N ARG A 1010 26.21 23.78 -9.11
CA ARG A 1010 26.99 22.55 -8.86
C ARG A 1010 28.47 22.85 -9.12
N HIS A 1011 29.12 23.51 -8.17
CA HIS A 1011 30.57 23.60 -8.12
C HIS A 1011 31.12 22.45 -7.29
N ASP A 1012 32.19 21.81 -7.77
CA ASP A 1012 32.95 20.81 -7.02
C ASP A 1012 33.58 21.39 -5.74
N HIS A 1013 33.49 22.71 -5.55
CA HIS A 1013 34.06 23.45 -4.43
C HIS A 1013 33.07 24.50 -3.91
N THR A 1014 32.95 24.63 -2.58
CA THR A 1014 32.06 25.56 -1.89
C THR A 1014 32.84 26.50 -0.99
N THR A 1015 32.54 27.80 -1.08
CA THR A 1015 33.07 28.82 -0.16
C THR A 1015 32.26 28.83 1.14
N LEU A 1016 32.90 28.56 2.28
CA LEU A 1016 32.19 28.39 3.56
C LEU A 1016 31.40 29.65 4.01
N GLY A 1017 31.87 30.85 3.65
CA GLY A 1017 31.17 32.11 3.92
C GLY A 1017 29.81 32.21 3.23
N ASP A 1018 29.69 31.66 2.02
CA ASP A 1018 28.46 31.72 1.21
C ASP A 1018 27.38 30.79 1.77
N VAL A 1019 27.76 29.60 2.25
CA VAL A 1019 26.86 28.66 2.93
C VAL A 1019 26.15 29.36 4.10
N LEU A 1020 26.90 30.06 4.95
CA LEU A 1020 26.32 30.78 6.08
C LEU A 1020 25.44 31.97 5.65
N ALA A 1021 25.81 32.66 4.58
CA ALA A 1021 25.03 33.77 4.05
C ALA A 1021 23.66 33.31 3.53
N ARG A 1022 23.58 32.11 2.95
CA ARG A 1022 22.33 31.54 2.39
C ARG A 1022 21.48 30.80 3.42
N VAL A 1023 22.08 30.04 4.33
CA VAL A 1023 21.32 29.29 5.35
C VAL A 1023 20.60 30.20 6.34
N ARG A 1024 21.23 31.32 6.74
CA ARG A 1024 20.68 32.26 7.74
C ARG A 1024 19.26 32.75 7.43
N PRO A 1025 18.95 33.34 6.26
CA PRO A 1025 17.60 33.79 5.95
C PRO A 1025 16.59 32.63 5.86
N THR A 1026 17.01 31.44 5.40
CA THR A 1026 16.15 30.26 5.27
C THR A 1026 15.66 29.75 6.62
N VAL A 1027 16.53 29.73 7.63
CA VAL A 1027 16.15 29.28 8.99
C VAL A 1027 15.61 30.41 9.88
N ALA A 1028 15.68 31.68 9.45
CA ALA A 1028 15.32 32.84 10.27
C ALA A 1028 13.86 32.82 10.78
N THR A 1029 12.96 32.15 10.06
CA THR A 1029 11.55 31.95 10.45
C THR A 1029 11.38 30.89 11.53
N SER A 1030 12.30 29.92 11.59
CA SER A 1030 12.29 28.77 12.50
C SER A 1030 13.21 28.99 13.72
N VAL A 1031 14.26 29.80 13.57
CA VAL A 1031 15.22 30.22 14.59
C VAL A 1031 15.57 31.69 14.34
N PRO A 1032 15.06 32.64 15.13
CA PRO A 1032 15.31 34.07 14.92
C PRO A 1032 16.81 34.42 14.90
N GLU A 1033 17.24 35.39 14.09
CA GLU A 1033 18.66 35.79 13.97
C GLU A 1033 19.32 36.20 15.30
N ALA A 1034 18.55 36.73 16.24
CA ALA A 1034 19.04 37.09 17.58
C ALA A 1034 19.43 35.86 18.44
N GLU A 1035 19.02 34.66 18.02
CA GLU A 1035 19.21 33.40 18.74
C GLU A 1035 20.21 32.48 18.04
N LEU A 1036 20.47 32.63 16.73
CA LEU A 1036 21.50 31.90 16.00
C LEU A 1036 22.73 32.78 15.68
N VAL A 1037 23.84 32.53 16.36
CA VAL A 1037 25.14 33.15 16.06
C VAL A 1037 25.95 32.19 15.20
N ALA A 1038 26.10 32.46 13.91
CA ALA A 1038 26.97 31.66 13.04
C ALA A 1038 28.32 32.33 12.82
N GLU A 1039 29.41 31.63 13.09
CA GLU A 1039 30.80 32.08 12.93
C GLU A 1039 31.52 31.13 11.95
N CYS A 1040 32.37 31.65 11.08
CA CYS A 1040 33.22 30.84 10.20
C CYS A 1040 34.66 31.29 10.35
N SER A 1041 35.57 30.38 10.71
CA SER A 1041 36.96 30.74 11.00
C SER A 1041 37.75 31.12 9.74
N ALA A 1042 37.35 30.58 8.58
CA ALA A 1042 37.93 30.88 7.27
C ALA A 1042 36.82 31.04 6.21
N PRO A 1043 36.11 32.19 6.16
CA PRO A 1043 34.95 32.38 5.28
C PRO A 1043 35.32 32.38 3.78
N GLU A 1044 36.58 32.64 3.43
CA GLU A 1044 37.10 32.57 2.06
C GLU A 1044 37.67 31.19 1.71
N ALA A 1045 37.60 30.19 2.61
CA ALA A 1045 38.09 28.84 2.32
C ALA A 1045 37.12 28.09 1.40
N GLU A 1046 37.67 27.54 0.32
CA GLU A 1046 36.98 26.62 -0.58
C GLU A 1046 37.15 25.18 -0.09
N VAL A 1047 36.04 24.46 0.06
CA VAL A 1047 36.00 23.05 0.42
C VAL A 1047 35.46 22.22 -0.75
N PRO A 1048 36.03 21.04 -1.09
CA PRO A 1048 35.58 20.23 -2.22
C PRO A 1048 34.28 19.46 -1.92
N LEU A 1049 33.21 20.18 -1.60
CA LEU A 1049 31.88 19.67 -1.30
C LEU A 1049 30.86 20.52 -2.06
N ALA A 1050 29.75 19.92 -2.49
CA ALA A 1050 28.68 20.67 -3.16
C ALA A 1050 27.96 21.60 -2.16
N SER A 1051 27.63 22.81 -2.61
CA SER A 1051 27.05 23.84 -1.73
C SER A 1051 25.69 23.41 -1.17
N GLY A 1052 24.87 22.74 -1.98
CA GLY A 1052 23.55 22.25 -1.59
C GLY A 1052 23.61 21.22 -0.46
N ASP A 1053 24.52 20.23 -0.55
CA ASP A 1053 24.67 19.20 0.47
C ASP A 1053 25.11 19.79 1.81
N LEU A 1054 26.04 20.75 1.75
CA LEU A 1054 26.56 21.42 2.94
C LEU A 1054 25.50 22.34 3.58
N GLU A 1055 24.70 23.02 2.77
CA GLU A 1055 23.57 23.84 3.21
C GLU A 1055 22.45 23.01 3.86
N ILE A 1056 22.04 21.90 3.24
CA ILE A 1056 21.05 20.94 3.79
C ILE A 1056 21.52 20.42 5.12
N LEU A 1057 22.78 19.98 5.19
CA LEU A 1057 23.35 19.44 6.41
C LEU A 1057 23.31 20.48 7.53
N VAL A 1058 23.75 21.71 7.27
CA VAL A 1058 23.74 22.79 8.26
C VAL A 1058 22.31 23.11 8.71
N ILE A 1059 21.33 23.16 7.80
CA ILE A 1059 19.91 23.39 8.14
C ILE A 1059 19.38 22.27 9.03
N ASN A 1060 19.60 21.01 8.67
CA ASN A 1060 19.15 19.86 9.45
C ASN A 1060 19.80 19.80 10.83
N LEU A 1061 21.09 20.14 10.94
CA LEU A 1061 21.78 20.24 12.23
C LEU A 1061 21.15 21.34 13.11
N ILE A 1062 20.84 22.52 12.53
CA ILE A 1062 20.18 23.62 13.24
C ILE A 1062 18.79 23.20 13.74
N LEU A 1063 17.96 22.63 12.88
CA LEU A 1063 16.60 22.21 13.24
C LEU A 1063 16.58 21.07 14.25
N THR A 1064 17.43 20.06 14.07
CA THR A 1064 17.58 18.94 15.02
C THR A 1064 18.02 19.45 16.40
N SER A 1065 18.95 20.41 16.45
CA SER A 1065 19.39 21.02 17.71
C SER A 1065 18.33 21.92 18.34
N ARG A 1066 17.52 22.62 17.53
CA ARG A 1066 16.34 23.38 17.98
C ARG A 1066 15.34 22.46 18.66
N ASP A 1067 15.02 21.35 18.03
CA ASP A 1067 13.98 20.44 18.51
C ASP A 1067 14.42 19.69 19.78
N ALA A 1068 15.72 19.46 19.94
CA ALA A 1068 16.29 18.84 21.14
C ALA A 1068 16.30 19.75 22.40
N VAL A 1069 16.32 21.08 22.23
CA VAL A 1069 16.52 22.04 23.35
C VAL A 1069 15.36 23.04 23.51
N GLY A 1070 14.54 23.23 22.47
CA GLY A 1070 13.35 24.10 22.43
C GLY A 1070 13.55 25.39 21.62
N ALA A 1071 12.44 26.00 21.19
CA ALA A 1071 12.39 27.08 20.19
C ALA A 1071 13.03 28.43 20.56
N ASN A 1072 13.41 28.68 21.83
CA ASN A 1072 14.01 29.96 22.28
C ASN A 1072 15.48 29.79 22.72
N SER A 1073 16.18 28.83 22.12
CA SER A 1073 17.53 28.44 22.56
C SER A 1073 18.59 29.23 21.81
N LYS A 1074 19.59 29.75 22.52
CA LYS A 1074 20.73 30.42 21.86
C LYS A 1074 21.66 29.38 21.26
N MET A 1075 21.81 29.43 19.95
CA MET A 1075 22.65 28.54 19.15
C MET A 1075 23.89 29.30 18.69
N ARG A 1076 25.04 28.65 18.76
CA ARG A 1076 26.27 29.07 18.10
C ARG A 1076 26.66 27.99 17.11
N LEU A 1077 26.60 28.32 15.82
CA LEU A 1077 27.12 27.51 14.74
C LEU A 1077 28.54 27.99 14.42
N THR A 1078 29.49 27.08 14.31
CA THR A 1078 30.88 27.37 13.94
C THR A 1078 31.30 26.45 12.81
N LEU A 1079 31.77 27.01 11.71
CA LEU A 1079 32.38 26.27 10.60
C LEU A 1079 33.88 26.54 10.61
N GLU A 1080 34.68 25.50 10.77
CA GLU A 1080 36.14 25.60 10.78
C GLU A 1080 36.78 24.55 9.90
N VAL A 1081 37.87 24.92 9.23
CA VAL A 1081 38.76 23.94 8.59
C VAL A 1081 39.89 23.62 9.56
N GLU A 1082 39.93 22.40 10.06
CA GLU A 1082 40.96 21.90 10.97
C GLU A 1082 41.97 21.04 10.20
N ASP A 1083 43.25 21.40 10.29
CA ASP A 1083 44.37 20.51 9.94
C ASP A 1083 44.64 19.60 11.14
N VAL A 1084 44.22 18.33 11.05
CA VAL A 1084 44.47 17.36 12.12
C VAL A 1084 45.83 16.72 11.90
N GLU A 1085 46.83 17.20 12.64
CA GLU A 1085 48.11 16.49 12.80
C GLU A 1085 47.85 15.22 13.62
N GLY A 1086 47.87 14.06 12.97
CA GLY A 1086 47.50 12.78 13.58
C GLY A 1086 48.18 12.56 14.94
N ALA A 1087 47.39 12.58 16.01
CA ALA A 1087 47.83 12.29 17.37
C ALA A 1087 46.93 11.22 18.00
N ALA A 1088 47.54 10.17 18.54
CA ALA A 1088 46.85 9.18 19.34
C ALA A 1088 46.27 9.82 20.61
N ARG A 1089 45.00 9.52 20.92
CA ARG A 1089 44.41 9.91 22.20
C ARG A 1089 45.12 9.19 23.36
N PRO A 1090 45.26 9.82 24.55
CA PRO A 1090 45.92 9.21 25.71
C PRO A 1090 45.28 7.91 26.22
N ASP A 1091 44.06 7.59 25.74
CA ASP A 1091 43.25 6.44 26.13
C ASP A 1091 43.39 5.23 25.19
N GLY A 1092 44.21 5.34 24.13
CA GLY A 1092 44.45 4.24 23.19
C GLY A 1092 43.37 4.03 22.12
N SER A 1093 42.38 4.93 22.02
CA SER A 1093 41.47 4.96 20.86
C SER A 1093 42.17 5.55 19.63
N PRO A 1094 41.91 5.04 18.40
CA PRO A 1094 42.46 5.65 17.19
C PRO A 1094 41.98 7.10 17.08
N GLY A 1095 42.92 8.05 16.98
CA GLY A 1095 42.61 9.44 16.64
C GLY A 1095 42.14 9.56 15.20
N ALA A 1096 41.43 10.64 14.86
CA ALA A 1096 41.03 10.93 13.48
C ALA A 1096 42.27 10.87 12.55
N ALA A 1097 42.11 10.26 11.37
CA ALA A 1097 43.19 10.11 10.40
C ALA A 1097 43.77 11.49 10.05
N PRO A 1098 45.10 11.64 9.89
CA PRO A 1098 45.68 12.92 9.52
C PRO A 1098 45.11 13.42 8.19
N GLY A 1099 44.80 14.72 8.13
CA GLY A 1099 44.23 15.38 6.96
C GLY A 1099 43.43 16.63 7.32
N LYS A 1100 42.97 17.34 6.29
CA LYS A 1100 42.06 18.48 6.43
C LYS A 1100 40.63 18.02 6.66
N TYR A 1101 39.98 18.62 7.65
CA TYR A 1101 38.56 18.39 7.93
C TYR A 1101 37.80 19.71 7.95
N LEU A 1102 36.59 19.69 7.40
CA LEU A 1102 35.56 20.66 7.72
C LEU A 1102 34.85 20.20 8.98
N VAL A 1103 34.94 21.02 10.02
CA VAL A 1103 34.26 20.81 11.29
C VAL A 1103 33.09 21.79 11.35
N ILE A 1104 31.88 21.23 11.41
CA ILE A 1104 30.64 21.98 11.60
C ILE A 1104 30.19 21.71 13.02
N GLU A 1105 30.32 22.72 13.87
CA GLU A 1105 30.02 22.62 15.29
C GLU A 1105 28.81 23.48 15.65
N LEU A 1106 27.81 22.89 16.28
CA LEU A 1106 26.62 23.58 16.73
C LEU A 1106 26.45 23.42 18.24
N ARG A 1107 26.57 24.53 18.97
CA ARG A 1107 26.38 24.60 20.42
C ARG A 1107 25.07 25.30 20.74
N THR A 1108 24.21 24.65 21.51
CA THR A 1108 22.90 25.19 21.86
C THR A 1108 22.73 25.27 23.36
N LEU A 1109 22.52 26.48 23.89
CA LEU A 1109 22.30 26.74 25.32
C LEU A 1109 20.82 26.54 25.69
N GLY A 1110 20.53 25.55 26.54
CA GLY A 1110 19.22 25.33 27.13
C GLY A 1110 19.11 24.02 27.93
N ARG A 1111 18.04 23.87 28.73
CA ARG A 1111 17.76 22.63 29.48
C ARG A 1111 17.27 21.56 28.50
N GLY A 1112 18.20 20.87 27.84
CA GLY A 1112 17.88 19.77 26.93
C GLY A 1112 17.17 18.61 27.63
N THR A 1113 16.29 17.95 26.88
CA THR A 1113 15.93 16.55 27.13
C THR A 1113 17.12 15.69 26.72
N SER A 1114 17.48 14.68 27.51
CA SER A 1114 18.74 13.93 27.37
C SER A 1114 18.81 12.97 26.17
N VAL A 1115 17.99 13.15 25.13
CA VAL A 1115 18.06 12.41 23.86
C VAL A 1115 17.46 13.29 22.75
N PRO A 1116 18.14 13.53 21.60
CA PRO A 1116 17.50 14.11 20.42
C PRO A 1116 16.41 13.17 19.87
N ILE A 1117 15.34 13.73 19.33
CA ILE A 1117 14.24 12.98 18.70
C ILE A 1117 14.84 12.08 17.61
N ILE A 1118 14.51 10.78 17.65
CA ILE A 1118 15.19 9.70 16.92
C ILE A 1118 15.19 9.90 15.38
N GLY A 1119 14.26 10.68 14.82
CA GLY A 1119 14.20 10.96 13.38
C GLY A 1119 15.22 11.99 12.87
N GLY A 1120 15.30 13.18 13.50
CA GLY A 1120 16.14 14.27 12.99
C GLY A 1120 17.65 13.99 13.08
N PHE A 1121 18.08 13.33 14.16
CA PHE A 1121 19.48 12.95 14.32
C PHE A 1121 19.92 11.89 13.30
N SER A 1122 19.08 10.89 13.03
CA SER A 1122 19.36 9.85 12.03
C SER A 1122 19.49 10.44 10.63
N ASN A 1123 18.66 11.44 10.28
CA ASN A 1123 18.78 12.16 9.02
C ASN A 1123 20.11 12.94 8.92
N CYS A 1124 20.51 13.66 9.99
CA CYS A 1124 21.82 14.32 10.03
C CYS A 1124 22.97 13.32 9.93
N GLU A 1125 22.88 12.18 10.60
CA GLU A 1125 23.90 11.13 10.59
C GLU A 1125 24.07 10.54 9.18
N ASN A 1126 22.98 10.23 8.49
CA ASN A 1126 22.98 9.74 7.11
C ASN A 1126 23.60 10.76 6.13
N LEU A 1127 23.25 12.04 6.27
CA LEU A 1127 23.82 13.12 5.43
C LEU A 1127 25.32 13.29 5.67
N VAL A 1128 25.77 13.31 6.93
CA VAL A 1128 27.19 13.41 7.28
C VAL A 1128 27.97 12.20 6.77
N HIS A 1129 27.39 11.00 6.86
CA HIS A 1129 28.01 9.77 6.36
C HIS A 1129 28.13 9.77 4.83
N THR A 1130 27.11 10.28 4.12
CA THR A 1130 27.13 10.42 2.65
C THR A 1130 28.25 11.34 2.18
N LEU A 1131 28.62 12.34 2.99
CA LEU A 1131 29.75 13.24 2.74
C LEU A 1131 31.10 12.69 3.25
N GLY A 1132 31.18 11.41 3.65
CA GLY A 1132 32.40 10.79 4.17
C GLY A 1132 32.83 11.32 5.54
N GLY A 1133 31.89 11.83 6.32
CA GLY A 1133 32.12 12.40 7.64
C GLY A 1133 31.55 11.58 8.80
N VAL A 1134 31.80 12.04 10.03
CA VAL A 1134 31.24 11.46 11.27
C VAL A 1134 30.50 12.54 12.05
N LEU A 1135 29.26 12.23 12.45
CA LEU A 1135 28.46 13.08 13.34
C LEU A 1135 28.65 12.64 14.78
N SER A 1136 28.87 13.60 15.67
CA SER A 1136 28.96 13.35 17.12
C SER A 1136 28.02 14.28 17.87
N ALA A 1137 27.39 13.74 18.91
CA ALA A 1137 26.47 14.47 19.78
C ALA A 1137 26.95 14.38 21.23
N SER A 1138 26.88 15.47 21.98
CA SER A 1138 27.02 15.41 23.43
C SER A 1138 26.16 16.46 24.13
N THR A 1139 25.87 16.23 25.40
CA THR A 1139 25.14 17.20 26.23
C THR A 1139 25.86 17.35 27.56
N ASP A 1140 26.26 18.57 27.91
CA ASP A 1140 26.85 18.88 29.23
C ASP A 1140 26.24 20.15 29.82
N ARG A 1141 25.86 20.10 31.11
CA ARG A 1141 25.38 21.24 31.93
C ARG A 1141 24.39 22.21 31.26
N GLY A 1142 23.46 21.71 30.44
CA GLY A 1142 22.46 22.54 29.76
C GLY A 1142 22.99 23.19 28.48
N VAL A 1143 23.94 22.54 27.82
CA VAL A 1143 24.39 22.83 26.46
C VAL A 1143 24.31 21.54 25.65
N ALA A 1144 23.59 21.56 24.54
CA ALA A 1144 23.63 20.52 23.52
C ALA A 1144 24.71 20.85 22.49
N PHE A 1145 25.43 19.82 22.05
CA PHE A 1145 26.56 19.93 21.16
C PHE A 1145 26.39 18.91 20.03
N LEU A 1146 26.29 19.39 18.80
CA LEU A 1146 26.38 18.58 17.59
C LEU A 1146 27.65 18.98 16.85
N GLN A 1147 28.43 18.00 16.42
CA GLN A 1147 29.63 18.24 15.64
C GLN A 1147 29.71 17.22 14.50
N ALA A 1148 29.61 17.72 13.27
CA ALA A 1148 29.93 16.96 12.07
C ALA A 1148 31.40 17.22 11.71
N ARG A 1149 32.16 16.16 11.46
CA ARG A 1149 33.51 16.23 10.90
C ARG A 1149 33.51 15.59 9.52
N ILE A 1150 33.78 16.37 8.48
CA ILE A 1150 33.83 15.93 7.08
C ILE A 1150 35.25 16.07 6.58
N ARG A 1151 35.81 15.03 5.95
CA ARG A 1151 37.19 15.06 5.44
C ARG A 1151 37.24 15.79 4.09
N LEU A 1152 38.22 16.68 3.91
CA LEU A 1152 38.33 17.55 2.73
C LEU A 1152 39.39 17.10 1.71
N GLU A 1153 40.26 16.15 2.06
CA GLU A 1153 41.25 15.62 1.14
C GLU A 1153 40.75 14.30 0.54
N VAL A 1154 40.32 14.35 -0.73
CA VAL A 1154 40.22 13.14 -1.57
C VAL A 1154 41.65 12.76 -1.95
N ASN A 1155 42.21 11.81 -1.21
CA ASN A 1155 43.53 11.30 -1.50
C ASN A 1155 43.46 10.43 -2.76
N THR A 1156 43.73 11.01 -3.92
CA THR A 1156 43.84 10.31 -5.22
C THR A 1156 45.20 9.60 -5.39
N ASP A 1157 46.08 9.63 -4.40
CA ASP A 1157 47.43 9.07 -4.49
C ASP A 1157 47.88 8.34 -3.20
N VAL A 1158 47.00 7.56 -2.57
CA VAL A 1158 47.46 6.40 -1.78
C VAL A 1158 47.33 5.16 -2.64
N GLN A 1159 48.40 4.93 -3.39
CA GLN A 1159 48.87 3.62 -3.85
C GLN A 1159 47.82 2.51 -3.86
N ALA A 1160 47.30 2.24 -5.05
CA ALA A 1160 46.74 0.98 -5.51
C ALA A 1160 47.77 -0.18 -5.48
N ALA A 1161 48.53 -0.32 -4.39
CA ALA A 1161 49.53 -1.37 -4.20
C ALA A 1161 49.85 -1.57 -2.70
N ASP A 1162 48.88 -2.00 -1.88
CA ASP A 1162 49.11 -3.06 -0.84
C ASP A 1162 47.92 -3.47 0.06
N GLN A 1163 46.66 -3.04 -0.14
CA GLN A 1163 45.58 -3.43 0.80
C GLN A 1163 44.29 -3.95 0.14
N ALA A 1164 44.41 -5.00 -0.68
CA ALA A 1164 43.28 -5.87 -0.98
C ALA A 1164 43.56 -7.27 -0.45
N GLY A 1165 42.73 -7.77 0.49
CA GLY A 1165 42.64 -9.20 0.78
C GLY A 1165 42.81 -9.66 2.23
N VAL A 1166 42.72 -8.80 3.25
CA VAL A 1166 42.72 -9.27 4.65
C VAL A 1166 41.34 -9.79 5.04
N VAL A 1167 41.28 -11.02 5.55
CA VAL A 1167 40.07 -11.63 6.11
C VAL A 1167 40.01 -11.29 7.60
N ILE A 1168 38.90 -10.70 8.04
CA ILE A 1168 38.67 -10.39 9.45
C ILE A 1168 37.81 -11.49 10.07
N VAL A 1169 38.26 -12.07 11.19
CA VAL A 1169 37.52 -13.11 11.93
C VAL A 1169 37.15 -12.60 13.31
N VAL A 1170 35.86 -12.43 13.61
CA VAL A 1170 35.39 -11.97 14.92
C VAL A 1170 34.55 -13.06 15.58
N HIS A 1171 35.05 -13.63 16.66
CA HIS A 1171 34.30 -14.65 17.39
C HIS A 1171 34.66 -14.62 18.88
N PRO A 1172 33.70 -14.81 19.80
CA PRO A 1172 33.99 -14.76 21.23
C PRO A 1172 34.89 -15.92 21.70
N ASP A 1173 34.80 -17.09 21.06
CA ASP A 1173 35.59 -18.29 21.41
C ASP A 1173 36.96 -18.33 20.69
N PRO A 1174 38.08 -18.37 21.42
CA PRO A 1174 39.43 -18.35 20.85
C PRO A 1174 39.82 -19.62 20.09
N GLU A 1175 39.30 -20.80 20.45
CA GLU A 1175 39.60 -22.05 19.71
C GLU A 1175 39.01 -22.00 18.30
N THR A 1176 37.78 -21.49 18.16
CA THR A 1176 37.12 -21.28 16.88
C THR A 1176 37.87 -20.26 16.00
N ARG A 1177 38.34 -19.14 16.59
CA ARG A 1177 39.14 -18.16 15.84
C ARG A 1177 40.44 -18.74 15.31
N GLU A 1178 41.15 -19.51 16.14
CA GLU A 1178 42.42 -20.11 15.75
C GLU A 1178 42.25 -21.19 14.66
N ALA A 1179 41.17 -21.98 14.72
CA ALA A 1179 40.87 -22.95 13.68
C ALA A 1179 40.58 -22.29 12.32
N ILE A 1180 39.80 -21.20 12.30
CA ILE A 1180 39.51 -20.42 11.08
C ILE A 1180 40.79 -19.73 10.57
N ARG A 1181 41.56 -19.10 11.47
CA ARG A 1181 42.83 -18.43 11.13
C ARG A 1181 43.81 -19.40 10.49
N ALA A 1182 44.08 -20.54 11.14
CA ALA A 1182 45.02 -21.53 10.64
C ALA A 1182 44.61 -22.09 9.26
N ALA A 1183 43.31 -22.29 9.03
CA ALA A 1183 42.81 -22.78 7.74
C ALA A 1183 42.96 -21.74 6.61
N LEU A 1184 42.72 -20.47 6.89
CA LEU A 1184 42.88 -19.37 5.93
C LEU A 1184 44.37 -19.05 5.67
N GLU A 1185 45.23 -19.16 6.69
CA GLU A 1185 46.68 -19.01 6.54
C GLU A 1185 47.30 -20.13 5.71
N ASP A 1186 46.84 -21.38 5.85
CA ASP A 1186 47.27 -22.51 5.01
C ASP A 1186 46.91 -22.30 3.52
N MET A 1187 45.88 -21.49 3.25
CA MET A 1187 45.47 -21.08 1.90
C MET A 1187 46.12 -19.76 1.44
N GLY A 1188 47.08 -19.22 2.20
CA GLY A 1188 47.84 -18.03 1.83
C GLY A 1188 47.07 -16.72 1.94
N ARG A 1189 45.98 -16.65 2.72
CA ARG A 1189 45.21 -15.42 2.95
C ARG A 1189 45.65 -14.74 4.26
N PRO A 1190 45.95 -13.43 4.27
CA PRO A 1190 46.27 -12.73 5.51
C PRO A 1190 45.02 -12.58 6.37
N VAL A 1191 45.07 -13.03 7.63
CA VAL A 1191 43.94 -13.01 8.57
C VAL A 1191 44.23 -12.10 9.75
N ARG A 1192 43.22 -11.32 10.17
CA ARG A 1192 43.21 -10.65 11.47
C ARG A 1192 42.00 -11.12 12.25
N ASP A 1193 42.21 -11.66 13.44
CA ASP A 1193 41.12 -12.10 14.30
C ASP A 1193 40.94 -11.17 15.51
N PHE A 1194 39.71 -11.04 15.97
CA PHE A 1194 39.36 -10.20 17.12
C PHE A 1194 38.42 -10.95 18.05
N GLY A 1195 38.59 -10.71 19.36
CA GLY A 1195 37.52 -10.99 20.32
C GLY A 1195 36.37 -10.01 20.11
N ARG A 1196 35.14 -10.42 20.41
CA ARG A 1196 33.96 -9.58 20.22
C ARG A 1196 34.06 -8.20 20.91
N GLY A 1197 34.71 -8.12 22.07
CA GLY A 1197 34.91 -6.86 22.80
C GLY A 1197 36.04 -5.97 22.27
N ASP A 1198 36.91 -6.51 21.42
CA ASP A 1198 38.10 -5.83 20.90
C ASP A 1198 37.93 -5.39 19.44
N PHE A 1199 36.82 -5.78 18.82
CA PHE A 1199 36.49 -5.46 17.44
C PHE A 1199 35.87 -4.06 17.33
N GLN A 1200 36.41 -3.23 16.44
CA GLN A 1200 35.89 -1.90 16.11
C GLN A 1200 35.53 -1.84 14.62
N SER A 1201 34.41 -1.20 14.28
CA SER A 1201 33.90 -1.12 12.91
C SER A 1201 34.88 -0.48 11.92
N VAL A 1202 35.80 0.37 12.38
CA VAL A 1202 36.86 0.99 11.55
C VAL A 1202 37.73 -0.03 10.81
N TYR A 1203 37.86 -1.26 11.33
CA TYR A 1203 38.64 -2.30 10.64
C TYR A 1203 37.97 -2.82 9.37
N LEU A 1204 36.65 -2.61 9.21
CA LEU A 1204 35.88 -3.05 8.06
C LEU A 1204 36.21 -2.28 6.79
N GLU A 1205 36.71 -1.04 6.90
CA GLU A 1205 37.14 -0.20 5.77
C GLU A 1205 38.30 -0.83 4.96
N THR A 1206 39.04 -1.77 5.57
CA THR A 1206 40.22 -2.43 4.96
C THR A 1206 40.03 -3.93 4.74
N ALA A 1207 38.83 -4.46 5.03
CA ALA A 1207 38.55 -5.89 5.00
C ALA A 1207 37.99 -6.32 3.64
N ALA A 1208 38.45 -7.46 3.12
CA ALA A 1208 37.84 -8.06 1.94
C ALA A 1208 36.66 -8.99 2.32
N VAL A 1209 36.81 -9.69 3.44
CA VAL A 1209 35.83 -10.63 3.97
C VAL A 1209 35.77 -10.49 5.49
N LEU A 1210 34.56 -10.41 6.05
CA LEU A 1210 34.29 -10.50 7.48
C LEU A 1210 33.66 -11.86 7.79
N ILE A 1211 34.22 -12.58 8.75
CA ILE A 1211 33.68 -13.84 9.27
C ILE A 1211 33.34 -13.62 10.74
N ALA A 1212 32.06 -13.59 11.11
CA ALA A 1212 31.65 -13.26 12.48
C ALA A 1212 30.44 -14.06 12.99
N ASP A 1213 30.24 -14.14 14.31
CA ASP A 1213 29.03 -14.74 14.88
C ASP A 1213 27.80 -13.82 14.74
N SER A 1214 26.59 -14.38 14.80
CA SER A 1214 25.33 -13.64 14.60
C SER A 1214 25.21 -12.42 15.53
N ALA A 1215 25.82 -12.50 16.71
CA ALA A 1215 25.72 -11.44 17.71
C ALA A 1215 26.70 -10.29 17.45
N THR A 1216 27.89 -10.55 16.90
CA THR A 1216 28.73 -9.47 16.35
C THR A 1216 28.08 -8.86 15.11
N LEU A 1217 27.47 -9.66 14.24
CA LEU A 1217 26.80 -9.12 13.05
C LEU A 1217 25.59 -8.26 13.39
N SER A 1218 24.84 -8.59 14.45
CA SER A 1218 23.75 -7.71 14.91
C SER A 1218 24.23 -6.34 15.38
N ASP A 1219 25.46 -6.24 15.91
CA ASP A 1219 26.03 -4.98 16.41
C ASP A 1219 26.46 -4.05 15.24
N ILE A 1220 26.64 -4.60 14.03
CA ILE A 1220 27.00 -3.86 12.81
C ILE A 1220 25.94 -3.97 11.70
N ALA A 1221 24.76 -4.53 11.99
CA ALA A 1221 23.70 -4.76 10.99
C ALA A 1221 23.26 -3.48 10.28
N ALA A 1222 23.32 -2.34 10.97
CA ALA A 1222 23.05 -1.02 10.37
C ALA A 1222 24.13 -0.57 9.36
N LEU A 1223 25.34 -1.11 9.45
CA LEU A 1223 26.47 -0.80 8.56
C LEU A 1223 26.53 -1.75 7.35
N GLU A 1224 25.96 -2.96 7.43
CA GLU A 1224 26.05 -3.99 6.38
C GLU A 1224 25.68 -3.51 4.96
N PRO A 1225 24.64 -2.68 4.74
CA PRO A 1225 24.31 -2.16 3.41
C PRO A 1225 25.39 -1.25 2.81
N PHE A 1226 26.30 -0.74 3.65
CA PHE A 1226 27.34 0.22 3.28
C PHE A 1226 28.73 -0.40 3.18
N LEU A 1227 28.86 -1.69 3.52
CA LEU A 1227 30.13 -2.40 3.45
C LEU A 1227 30.32 -3.01 2.07
N THR A 1228 31.46 -2.75 1.44
CA THR A 1228 31.93 -3.49 0.26
C THR A 1228 32.48 -4.88 0.63
N THR A 1229 32.64 -5.12 1.94
CA THR A 1229 33.18 -6.34 2.55
C THR A 1229 32.13 -7.45 2.55
N ARG A 1230 32.46 -8.64 2.01
CA ARG A 1230 31.56 -9.80 2.09
C ARG A 1230 31.48 -10.36 3.50
N ILE A 1231 30.29 -10.74 3.94
CA ILE A 1231 30.03 -11.18 5.32
C ILE A 1231 29.68 -12.67 5.33
N PHE A 1232 30.37 -13.42 6.20
CA PHE A 1232 30.10 -14.82 6.49
C PHE A 1232 29.72 -14.98 7.95
N GLU A 1233 28.56 -15.60 8.19
CA GLU A 1233 28.09 -15.89 9.54
C GLU A 1233 28.64 -17.24 10.04
N ILE A 1234 29.25 -17.25 11.23
CA ILE A 1234 29.71 -18.47 11.90
C ILE A 1234 28.51 -19.14 12.60
N ALA A 1235 28.19 -20.36 12.18
CA ALA A 1235 27.18 -21.19 12.83
C ALA A 1235 27.75 -22.55 13.26
N ARG A 1236 27.23 -23.13 14.36
CA ARG A 1236 27.59 -24.51 14.71
C ARG A 1236 26.83 -25.48 13.81
N ARG A 1237 27.45 -26.61 13.48
CA ARG A 1237 26.77 -27.69 12.74
C ARG A 1237 25.54 -28.17 13.52
N GLY A 1238 24.35 -27.84 13.01
CA GLY A 1238 23.06 -28.24 13.58
C GLY A 1238 22.14 -27.08 13.97
N ASP A 1239 22.63 -25.84 13.96
CA ASP A 1239 21.81 -24.66 14.26
C ASP A 1239 20.95 -24.23 13.04
N GLU A 1240 19.74 -23.74 13.30
CA GLU A 1240 18.84 -23.16 12.30
C GLU A 1240 19.31 -21.77 11.88
N VAL A 1241 19.28 -21.51 10.56
CA VAL A 1241 19.68 -20.24 9.94
C VAL A 1241 18.64 -19.18 10.27
N ARG A 1242 19.07 -18.06 10.85
CA ARG A 1242 18.18 -16.94 11.23
C ARG A 1242 17.95 -15.93 10.11
N ASP A 1243 18.87 -15.86 9.15
CA ASP A 1243 18.84 -14.94 8.01
C ASP A 1243 19.35 -15.66 6.75
N ALA A 1244 18.49 -15.85 5.75
CA ALA A 1244 18.81 -16.61 4.55
C ALA A 1244 19.67 -15.82 3.54
N SER A 1245 19.89 -14.53 3.79
CA SER A 1245 20.63 -13.63 2.89
C SER A 1245 22.16 -13.70 3.03
N ARG A 1246 22.67 -14.28 4.13
CA ARG A 1246 24.12 -14.31 4.44
C ARG A 1246 24.76 -15.66 4.11
N ALA A 1247 25.97 -15.61 3.58
CA ALA A 1247 26.77 -16.81 3.38
C ALA A 1247 27.20 -17.40 4.74
N LEU A 1248 27.13 -18.73 4.89
CA LEU A 1248 27.34 -19.41 6.17
C LEU A 1248 28.65 -20.18 6.20
N LEU A 1249 29.37 -20.07 7.31
CA LEU A 1249 30.55 -20.86 7.61
C LEU A 1249 30.29 -21.75 8.83
N ARG A 1250 30.21 -23.06 8.62
CA ARG A 1250 29.88 -24.02 9.68
C ARG A 1250 31.13 -24.49 10.41
N VAL A 1251 31.10 -24.47 11.75
CA VAL A 1251 32.21 -24.95 12.60
C VAL A 1251 31.79 -26.27 13.31
N PRO A 1252 32.67 -27.31 13.34
CA PRO A 1252 34.01 -27.39 12.74
C PRO A 1252 33.97 -27.42 11.20
N LEU A 1253 34.95 -26.73 10.60
CA LEU A 1253 35.05 -26.41 9.17
C LEU A 1253 35.41 -27.63 8.32
N GLU A 1254 34.80 -27.77 7.14
CA GLU A 1254 35.29 -28.64 6.06
C GLU A 1254 36.06 -27.85 5.00
N ARG A 1255 37.15 -28.42 4.47
CA ARG A 1255 38.04 -27.76 3.49
C ARG A 1255 37.30 -27.24 2.25
N SER A 1256 36.29 -27.98 1.78
CA SER A 1256 35.48 -27.60 0.62
C SER A 1256 34.60 -26.36 0.87
N GLU A 1257 34.20 -26.09 2.11
CA GLU A 1257 33.39 -24.90 2.47
C GLU A 1257 34.25 -23.62 2.39
N LEU A 1258 35.55 -23.75 2.66
CA LEU A 1258 36.55 -22.67 2.50
C LEU A 1258 36.98 -22.46 1.04
N GLU A 1259 36.89 -23.48 0.18
CA GLU A 1259 37.16 -23.35 -1.26
C GLU A 1259 36.05 -22.58 -2.00
N VAL A 1260 34.77 -22.77 -1.61
CA VAL A 1260 33.64 -21.97 -2.11
C VAL A 1260 33.78 -20.49 -1.76
N LEU A 1261 34.34 -20.19 -0.59
CA LEU A 1261 34.72 -18.85 -0.13
C LEU A 1261 35.73 -18.16 -1.06
N LEU A 1262 36.54 -18.94 -1.80
CA LEU A 1262 37.62 -18.45 -2.65
C LEU A 1262 37.26 -18.37 -4.14
N GLU A 1263 36.28 -19.14 -4.63
CA GLU A 1263 35.81 -19.09 -6.02
C GLU A 1263 34.95 -17.85 -6.35
N LEU A 1264 34.43 -17.17 -5.33
CA LEU A 1264 33.54 -16.03 -5.50
C LEU A 1264 34.27 -14.71 -5.85
N GLY A 1265 35.60 -14.72 -6.03
CA GLY A 1265 36.42 -13.56 -6.41
C GLY A 1265 37.05 -12.86 -5.22
#